data_AF-A0A938DRF4-F1
#
_entry.id   AF-A0A938DRF4-F1
#
_cell.length_a   1.000
_cell.length_b   1.000
_cell.length_c   1.000
_cell.angle_alpha   90.00
_cell.angle_beta   90.00
_cell.angle_gamma   90.00
#
_symmetry.space_group_name_H-M   'P 1'
#
loop_
_entity.id
_entity.type
_entity.pdbx_description
1 polymer ?
#
loop_
_entity_poly.entity_id
_entity_poly.type
_entity_poly.pdbx_seq_one_letter_code
_entity_poly.pdbx_strand_id
1 'polypeptide(L)'
;MVQAEAGKRAMTCSVVINTYNRASSLPATLDGLTRQTYEDFEVVVVNGPSADGTAELLNEWSGRVRVVDLAAVHLGKSRNLGIMAAAGEVVAFIDDDAIPEPDWIESLVAAYDDPSVAGVGGLVFDHTGMELQYRYSVCSRSGHPRFDIFPPFDEYLYPGADPFLYLQGTNCSFRRSALVEIGGFDETIEYYLDETEVCMRLVDAGHRLVPLDGAAVHHRFLPSHLRTTRTVWTNPYPAVKNRYYFALANSRGRERSIVLGDLSEWVRGVFVNGSRELQDYGANDVEIERFHDRVHEGVAAGLELGLRAVRQSVEIGPPSSSEFLRFPTLRRHAPPQRFCFVSGEYAPDVGGIGRFTEETAVGLAGLGHEVHVVTRTEDHARIDVERGVWVHRVLVRDPYIPGLESSVLRHNLLHCAALYAEVVRLHERRPIDLVSAPIWNCENLLLSLDGRFPTVTSLHTTIRKVAELLPSWGGNPHIQALIRLELDSLRLSPILQANSRATVEETTGLTDGLIELLHYGLTDAAPNASPLREAGDGTELLFVGRLERRKGVDVLLDAAPALLDRLPDLHLTLVGRDTTNTEIGTTYRERFQQEHSGAEFLNRVHFVGEVADDELARRYAACDVLCVPSRYESFGFVVLEGMAHGKPVVASAAGGMTDLVDGNGILVPPEEVADLAEALDRVLRDPGLRESMGRRGRQLFEEFWELSAAIHRTEQAYVSFAASGSTGEELSPSRLAPVLIDAGLDADDAPSVAAALIDPSNYPHNVAGELVRLLVSDDHRFVDGLYRLLRDREPEQWELDVQMAFLARGGSRLVVAGDLAADPWAPSRLGAGWRLEVVPLWGQALADAVRWFIADPDDSHVVTRLYETVLFRTPSSDELRSVVEALHAGVSRAELLHSLVVSDEARAKQVPTGWLSEVVGPPPTPGSAGQGDGGVRTVGATARQLRQRLSELRSAVRSVPRMTGQLGGLQSEVAQVEQRLSELSESLTRLAASDDRPTGTEVSPDAWDRSLEVDRLVAARLSELTSQQSELTSQQSELTSQQHQGFDQLIAWIDVLQRKQEGMALDLRERLPVDHESLAIPEPKILESSGWDELVKRENGLVRLNLGCGEKPKAGYVNVDARPLEGVDVVGDVRRLPVPPGSADEVCSEHLIEHFRLHELETVVLPYWRSLLRPGGSLRIVCPDASALIQLVASGRISFEQFRTATFGLQDYSGDDHFAMYDAPSLTEMLERVGFVHVEVVEVGRRNVGTHEMELTAVNPGNDR
;
A
#
# COMPACT_ATOMS: atom_id res chain seq x y z
N MET A 1 -29.42 0.40 -17.65
CA MET A 1 -30.62 0.00 -18.41
C MET A 1 -30.27 -0.17 -19.88
N VAL A 2 -30.26 -1.41 -20.34
CA VAL A 2 -29.93 -1.83 -21.71
C VAL A 2 -31.23 -1.88 -22.53
N GLN A 3 -31.32 -1.14 -23.64
CA GLN A 3 -32.19 -1.57 -24.73
C GLN A 3 -31.45 -2.67 -25.47
N ALA A 4 -31.89 -3.91 -25.25
CA ALA A 4 -31.38 -5.09 -25.91
C ALA A 4 -31.57 -4.97 -27.43
N GLU A 5 -30.47 -4.91 -28.18
CA GLU A 5 -30.52 -5.24 -29.60
C GLU A 5 -30.89 -6.72 -29.74
N ALA A 6 -32.01 -6.95 -30.41
CA ALA A 6 -32.56 -8.27 -30.63
C ALA A 6 -31.64 -9.13 -31.51
N GLY A 7 -31.25 -10.32 -31.02
CA GLY A 7 -30.99 -11.47 -31.88
C GLY A 7 -29.59 -12.10 -31.87
N LYS A 8 -28.65 -11.69 -31.01
CA LYS A 8 -27.35 -12.37 -30.90
C LYS A 8 -27.44 -13.53 -29.88
N ARG A 9 -27.09 -14.74 -30.31
CA ARG A 9 -26.98 -15.91 -29.42
C ARG A 9 -25.85 -15.66 -28.41
N ALA A 10 -26.13 -15.83 -27.12
CA ALA A 10 -25.13 -15.78 -26.06
C ALA A 10 -24.05 -16.86 -26.29
N MET A 11 -22.77 -16.48 -26.20
CA MET A 11 -21.65 -17.39 -26.43
C MET A 11 -21.43 -18.32 -25.24
N THR A 12 -21.26 -19.60 -25.51
CA THR A 12 -20.96 -20.56 -24.44
C THR A 12 -19.53 -20.41 -23.91
N CYS A 13 -19.33 -20.54 -22.60
CA CYS A 13 -18.02 -20.47 -21.95
C CYS A 13 -17.66 -21.79 -21.24
N SER A 14 -16.40 -22.22 -21.32
CA SER A 14 -15.85 -23.27 -20.46
C SER A 14 -14.81 -22.66 -19.54
N VAL A 15 -15.03 -22.73 -18.23
CA VAL A 15 -14.05 -22.34 -17.22
C VAL A 15 -13.14 -23.52 -16.92
N VAL A 16 -11.84 -23.37 -17.14
CA VAL A 16 -10.81 -24.37 -16.90
C VAL A 16 -10.06 -24.03 -15.63
N ILE A 17 -10.04 -24.97 -14.68
CA ILE A 17 -9.28 -24.90 -13.43
C ILE A 17 -8.21 -25.98 -13.48
N ASN A 18 -6.94 -25.58 -13.47
CA ASN A 18 -5.82 -26.52 -13.38
C ASN A 18 -5.44 -26.70 -11.91
N THR A 19 -5.51 -27.93 -11.39
CA THR A 19 -5.35 -28.15 -9.96
C THR A 19 -4.38 -29.25 -9.56
N TYR A 20 -3.67 -29.05 -8.45
CA TYR A 20 -2.74 -30.03 -7.87
C TYR A 20 -2.55 -29.79 -6.37
N ASN A 21 -3.00 -30.74 -5.54
CA ASN A 21 -2.95 -30.68 -4.06
C ASN A 21 -3.63 -29.45 -3.45
N ARG A 22 -4.93 -29.29 -3.71
CA ARG A 22 -5.71 -28.07 -3.42
C ARG A 22 -7.07 -28.35 -2.76
N ALA A 23 -7.16 -29.43 -1.98
CA ALA A 23 -8.39 -29.82 -1.29
C ALA A 23 -8.92 -28.72 -0.36
N SER A 24 -8.04 -27.87 0.18
CA SER A 24 -8.41 -26.79 1.10
C SER A 24 -8.83 -25.48 0.43
N SER A 25 -8.43 -25.22 -0.81
CA SER A 25 -8.69 -23.93 -1.49
C SER A 25 -9.72 -24.04 -2.61
N LEU A 26 -9.72 -25.15 -3.36
CA LEU A 26 -10.62 -25.38 -4.48
C LEU A 26 -12.12 -25.21 -4.15
N PRO A 27 -12.61 -25.57 -2.94
CA PRO A 27 -13.99 -25.27 -2.55
C PRO A 27 -14.40 -23.81 -2.68
N ALA A 28 -13.51 -22.87 -2.35
CA ALA A 28 -13.82 -21.44 -2.41
C ALA A 28 -13.95 -20.95 -3.87
N THR A 29 -13.09 -21.44 -4.76
CA THR A 29 -13.18 -21.16 -6.21
C THR A 29 -14.47 -21.75 -6.79
N LEU A 30 -14.81 -22.99 -6.45
CA LEU A 30 -16.05 -23.63 -6.92
C LEU A 30 -17.30 -22.93 -6.36
N ASP A 31 -17.32 -22.53 -5.09
CA ASP A 31 -18.43 -21.74 -4.51
C ASP A 31 -18.58 -20.39 -5.21
N GLY A 32 -17.48 -19.68 -5.48
CA GLY A 32 -17.49 -18.43 -6.25
C GLY A 32 -18.06 -18.59 -7.66
N LEU A 33 -17.81 -19.73 -8.31
CA LEU A 33 -18.42 -20.06 -9.60
C LEU A 33 -19.92 -20.34 -9.51
N THR A 34 -20.45 -20.84 -8.39
CA THR A 34 -21.90 -21.00 -8.21
C THR A 34 -22.64 -19.65 -8.15
N ARG A 35 -21.92 -18.55 -7.94
CA ARG A 35 -22.46 -17.20 -7.75
C ARG A 35 -22.39 -16.34 -9.02
N GLN A 36 -21.98 -16.90 -10.15
CA GLN A 36 -21.88 -16.15 -11.40
C GLN A 36 -23.25 -15.76 -11.95
N THR A 37 -23.37 -14.53 -12.47
CA THR A 37 -24.58 -14.02 -13.13
C THR A 37 -24.77 -14.61 -14.54
N TYR A 38 -23.67 -15.04 -15.18
CA TYR A 38 -23.69 -15.67 -16.49
C TYR A 38 -24.14 -17.13 -16.40
N GLU A 39 -25.10 -17.57 -17.23
CA GLU A 39 -25.68 -18.91 -17.12
C GLU A 39 -25.16 -19.93 -18.15
N ASP A 40 -24.58 -19.47 -19.26
CA ASP A 40 -24.19 -20.32 -20.38
C ASP A 40 -22.73 -20.78 -20.26
N PHE A 41 -22.36 -21.33 -19.09
CA PHE A 41 -21.01 -21.85 -18.84
C PHE A 41 -20.97 -23.29 -18.26
N GLU A 42 -19.86 -23.98 -18.51
CA GLU A 42 -19.49 -25.24 -17.84
C GLU A 42 -18.16 -25.07 -17.10
N VAL A 43 -17.86 -25.97 -16.16
CA VAL A 43 -16.59 -25.99 -15.42
C VAL A 43 -15.84 -27.30 -15.71
N VAL A 44 -14.58 -27.15 -16.11
CA VAL A 44 -13.64 -28.24 -16.40
C VAL A 44 -12.49 -28.15 -15.39
N VAL A 45 -12.36 -29.16 -14.53
CA VAL A 45 -11.25 -29.26 -13.58
C VAL A 45 -10.24 -30.28 -14.11
N VAL A 46 -9.02 -29.83 -14.36
CA VAL A 46 -7.90 -30.70 -14.75
C VAL A 46 -7.05 -30.97 -13.52
N ASN A 47 -7.22 -32.17 -12.95
CA ASN A 47 -6.56 -32.59 -11.73
C ASN A 47 -5.22 -33.26 -12.05
N GLY A 48 -4.13 -32.75 -11.47
CA GLY A 48 -2.83 -33.38 -11.49
C GLY A 48 -2.78 -34.63 -10.59
N PRO A 49 -1.58 -35.19 -10.33
CA PRO A 49 -1.41 -36.36 -9.47
C PRO A 49 -1.55 -36.02 -7.98
N SER A 50 -2.72 -35.51 -7.57
CA SER A 50 -3.01 -35.02 -6.23
C SER A 50 -3.04 -36.14 -5.18
N ALA A 51 -2.58 -35.83 -3.96
CA ALA A 51 -2.45 -36.77 -2.85
C ALA A 51 -3.00 -36.23 -1.51
N ASP A 52 -3.66 -35.07 -1.52
CA ASP A 52 -4.14 -34.35 -0.33
C ASP A 52 -5.65 -34.47 -0.08
N GLY A 53 -6.35 -35.32 -0.84
CA GLY A 53 -7.81 -35.43 -0.80
C GLY A 53 -8.54 -34.70 -1.94
N THR A 54 -7.82 -34.02 -2.86
CA THR A 54 -8.46 -33.26 -3.96
C THR A 54 -9.34 -34.14 -4.85
N ALA A 55 -8.92 -35.37 -5.14
CA ALA A 55 -9.69 -36.30 -5.98
C ALA A 55 -11.00 -36.74 -5.29
N GLU A 56 -10.94 -37.02 -3.99
CA GLU A 56 -12.10 -37.36 -3.16
C GLU A 56 -13.10 -36.22 -3.10
N LEU A 57 -12.62 -34.99 -2.91
CA LEU A 57 -13.43 -33.78 -2.94
C LEU A 57 -14.11 -33.58 -4.30
N LEU A 58 -13.40 -33.81 -5.41
CA LEU A 58 -13.98 -33.69 -6.75
C LEU A 58 -15.09 -34.73 -7.02
N ASN A 59 -15.06 -35.89 -6.34
CA ASN A 59 -16.17 -36.85 -6.44
C ASN A 59 -17.49 -36.29 -5.89
N GLU A 60 -17.45 -35.39 -4.90
CA GLU A 60 -18.64 -34.71 -4.37
C GLU A 60 -19.27 -33.78 -5.42
N TRP A 61 -18.48 -33.31 -6.38
CA TRP A 61 -18.91 -32.45 -7.49
C TRP A 61 -19.23 -33.22 -8.78
N SER A 62 -19.23 -34.56 -8.72
CA SER A 62 -19.57 -35.40 -9.86
C SER A 62 -20.93 -35.05 -10.47
N GLY A 63 -20.98 -34.94 -11.80
CA GLY A 63 -22.18 -34.52 -12.54
C GLY A 63 -22.45 -33.01 -12.53
N ARG A 64 -21.66 -32.21 -11.81
CA ARG A 64 -21.71 -30.73 -11.83
C ARG A 64 -20.48 -30.12 -12.47
N VAL A 65 -19.31 -30.73 -12.29
CA VAL A 65 -18.05 -30.38 -12.96
C VAL A 65 -17.57 -31.52 -13.85
N ARG A 66 -16.84 -31.18 -14.91
CA ARG A 66 -16.11 -32.14 -15.73
C ARG A 66 -14.70 -32.30 -15.18
N VAL A 67 -14.36 -33.49 -14.68
CA VAL A 67 -13.02 -33.78 -14.16
C VAL A 67 -12.20 -34.52 -15.20
N VAL A 68 -10.95 -34.09 -15.40
CA VAL A 68 -9.97 -34.77 -16.26
C VAL A 68 -8.66 -34.94 -15.50
N ASP A 69 -8.11 -36.14 -15.45
CA ASP A 69 -6.87 -36.41 -14.73
C ASP A 69 -5.65 -36.32 -15.65
N LEU A 70 -4.59 -35.69 -15.15
CA LEU A 70 -3.27 -35.64 -15.74
C LEU A 70 -2.27 -36.34 -14.83
N ALA A 71 -1.59 -37.37 -15.34
CA ALA A 71 -0.64 -38.18 -14.57
C ALA A 71 0.69 -37.46 -14.22
N ALA A 72 0.81 -36.17 -14.50
CA ALA A 72 2.01 -35.37 -14.31
C ALA A 72 1.68 -33.95 -13.84
N VAL A 73 2.59 -33.33 -13.09
CA VAL A 73 2.49 -31.92 -12.70
C VAL A 73 3.08 -31.06 -13.81
N HIS A 74 2.23 -30.55 -14.70
CA HIS A 74 2.67 -29.78 -15.87
C HIS A 74 1.56 -28.85 -16.38
N LEU A 75 1.75 -27.54 -16.24
CA LEU A 75 0.69 -26.56 -16.48
C LEU A 75 0.29 -26.47 -17.96
N GLY A 76 1.23 -26.36 -18.89
CA GLY A 76 0.93 -26.32 -20.33
C GLY A 76 0.10 -27.51 -20.83
N LYS A 77 0.49 -28.74 -20.44
CA LYS A 77 -0.27 -29.97 -20.71
C LYS A 77 -1.66 -29.95 -20.07
N SER A 78 -1.75 -29.48 -18.83
CA SER A 78 -3.01 -29.36 -18.11
C SER A 78 -3.97 -28.38 -18.81
N ARG A 79 -3.47 -27.23 -19.28
CA ARG A 79 -4.25 -26.24 -20.04
C ARG A 79 -4.72 -26.79 -21.38
N ASN A 80 -3.86 -27.47 -22.14
CA ASN A 80 -4.23 -28.14 -23.39
C ASN A 80 -5.31 -29.22 -23.17
N LEU A 81 -5.17 -30.02 -22.11
CA LEU A 81 -6.17 -31.02 -21.74
C LEU A 81 -7.51 -30.40 -21.36
N GLY A 82 -7.49 -29.28 -20.66
CA GLY A 82 -8.68 -28.46 -20.38
C GLY A 82 -9.36 -27.96 -21.66
N ILE A 83 -8.59 -27.41 -22.62
CA ILE A 83 -9.12 -26.94 -23.91
C ILE A 83 -9.72 -28.08 -24.74
N MET A 84 -9.11 -29.27 -24.70
CA MET A 84 -9.63 -30.47 -25.38
C MET A 84 -10.93 -30.96 -24.75
N ALA A 85 -11.08 -30.84 -23.44
CA ALA A 85 -12.28 -31.22 -22.72
C ALA A 85 -13.41 -30.17 -22.76
N ALA A 86 -13.06 -28.90 -23.04
CA ALA A 86 -13.99 -27.78 -23.17
C ALA A 86 -14.91 -27.91 -24.40
N ALA A 87 -16.20 -27.68 -24.17
CA ALA A 87 -17.25 -27.61 -25.19
C ALA A 87 -17.68 -26.16 -25.52
N GLY A 88 -17.25 -25.16 -24.74
CA GLY A 88 -17.56 -23.75 -24.93
C GLY A 88 -16.83 -23.09 -26.11
N GLU A 89 -17.42 -22.00 -26.61
CA GLU A 89 -16.84 -21.15 -27.66
C GLU A 89 -15.70 -20.26 -27.12
N VAL A 90 -15.82 -19.88 -25.84
CA VAL A 90 -14.79 -19.19 -25.05
C VAL A 90 -14.23 -20.16 -24.01
N VAL A 91 -12.92 -20.13 -23.80
CA VAL A 91 -12.25 -20.88 -22.72
C VAL A 91 -11.64 -19.88 -21.76
N ALA A 92 -12.15 -19.82 -20.54
CA ALA A 92 -11.63 -18.98 -19.45
C ALA A 92 -10.75 -19.83 -18.52
N PHE A 93 -9.69 -19.23 -17.98
CA PHE A 93 -8.76 -19.85 -17.04
C PHE A 93 -8.81 -19.07 -15.72
N ILE A 94 -8.91 -19.81 -14.62
CA ILE A 94 -8.84 -19.30 -13.26
C ILE A 94 -8.06 -20.28 -12.39
N ASP A 95 -7.26 -19.75 -11.48
CA ASP A 95 -6.49 -20.59 -10.54
C ASP A 95 -7.41 -21.16 -9.44
N ASP A 96 -7.02 -22.31 -8.90
CA ASP A 96 -7.75 -23.05 -7.85
C ASP A 96 -7.62 -22.45 -6.42
N ASP A 97 -7.01 -21.28 -6.34
CA ASP A 97 -6.92 -20.42 -5.17
C ASP A 97 -7.34 -18.97 -5.47
N ALA A 98 -8.07 -18.76 -6.58
CA ALA A 98 -8.71 -17.51 -6.93
C ALA A 98 -10.24 -17.59 -6.80
N ILE A 99 -10.86 -16.47 -6.40
CA ILE A 99 -12.32 -16.35 -6.23
C ILE A 99 -12.83 -15.29 -7.23
N PRO A 100 -13.69 -15.67 -8.18
CA PRO A 100 -14.23 -14.71 -9.16
C PRO A 100 -15.33 -13.84 -8.54
N GLU A 101 -15.37 -12.57 -8.91
CA GLU A 101 -16.53 -11.72 -8.61
C GLU A 101 -17.78 -12.19 -9.41
N PRO A 102 -19.03 -11.94 -8.96
CA PRO A 102 -20.25 -12.50 -9.56
C PRO A 102 -20.47 -12.21 -11.06
N ASP A 103 -19.96 -11.11 -11.57
CA ASP A 103 -20.07 -10.67 -12.98
C ASP A 103 -18.83 -11.03 -13.82
N TRP A 104 -17.92 -11.85 -13.30
CA TRP A 104 -16.65 -12.19 -13.94
C TRP A 104 -16.83 -12.80 -15.32
N ILE A 105 -17.61 -13.88 -15.45
CA ILE A 105 -17.81 -14.55 -16.75
C ILE A 105 -18.60 -13.65 -17.71
N GLU A 106 -19.62 -12.95 -17.22
CA GLU A 106 -20.44 -12.05 -18.03
C GLU A 106 -19.58 -10.94 -18.67
N SER A 107 -18.70 -10.34 -17.87
CA SER A 107 -17.77 -9.31 -18.31
C SER A 107 -16.76 -9.82 -19.34
N LEU A 108 -16.19 -11.02 -19.15
CA LEU A 108 -15.28 -11.64 -20.11
C LEU A 108 -15.97 -11.95 -21.44
N VAL A 109 -17.16 -12.57 -21.39
CA VAL A 109 -17.88 -13.01 -22.59
C VAL A 109 -18.36 -11.82 -23.44
N ALA A 110 -18.77 -10.72 -22.81
CA ALA A 110 -19.24 -9.51 -23.51
C ALA A 110 -18.20 -8.94 -24.48
N ALA A 111 -16.91 -8.97 -24.14
CA ALA A 111 -15.84 -8.44 -24.99
C ALA A 111 -15.65 -9.23 -26.31
N TYR A 112 -16.08 -10.50 -26.37
CA TYR A 112 -16.06 -11.30 -27.59
C TYR A 112 -17.20 -10.97 -28.55
N ASP A 113 -18.03 -9.96 -28.27
CA ASP A 113 -18.98 -9.50 -29.28
C ASP A 113 -18.30 -8.97 -30.54
N ASP A 114 -17.05 -8.49 -30.40
CA ASP A 114 -16.14 -8.17 -31.48
C ASP A 114 -15.43 -9.44 -31.99
N PRO A 115 -15.63 -9.84 -33.26
CA PRO A 115 -15.01 -11.04 -33.84
C PRO A 115 -13.48 -10.96 -33.94
N SER A 116 -12.87 -9.78 -33.86
CA SER A 116 -11.41 -9.59 -33.90
C SER A 116 -10.72 -9.88 -32.56
N VAL A 117 -11.48 -9.93 -31.48
CA VAL A 117 -10.97 -10.21 -30.13
C VAL A 117 -10.77 -11.72 -29.98
N ALA A 118 -9.53 -12.12 -29.72
CA ALA A 118 -9.18 -13.53 -29.46
C ALA A 118 -8.89 -13.83 -27.99
N GLY A 119 -8.60 -12.82 -27.17
CA GLY A 119 -8.35 -13.00 -25.75
C GLY A 119 -8.78 -11.80 -24.92
N VAL A 120 -9.25 -12.07 -23.71
CA VAL A 120 -9.78 -11.07 -22.77
C VAL A 120 -9.29 -11.40 -21.36
N GLY A 121 -8.83 -10.41 -20.60
CA GLY A 121 -8.41 -10.57 -19.20
C GLY A 121 -8.91 -9.42 -18.33
N GLY A 122 -9.01 -9.65 -17.03
CA GLY A 122 -9.52 -8.67 -16.06
C GLY A 122 -8.55 -8.37 -14.92
N LEU A 123 -9.07 -7.67 -13.92
CA LEU A 123 -8.31 -7.31 -12.71
C LEU A 123 -8.00 -8.54 -11.83
N VAL A 124 -6.85 -8.53 -11.18
CA VAL A 124 -6.53 -9.51 -10.13
C VAL A 124 -6.21 -8.76 -8.86
N PHE A 125 -7.07 -8.91 -7.86
CA PHE A 125 -6.75 -8.48 -6.51
C PHE A 125 -5.83 -9.50 -5.85
N ASP A 126 -4.91 -9.01 -5.04
CA ASP A 126 -3.97 -9.83 -4.31
C ASP A 126 -4.65 -10.59 -3.16
N HIS A 127 -3.83 -11.27 -2.35
CA HIS A 127 -4.30 -12.05 -1.20
C HIS A 127 -5.03 -11.25 -0.13
N THR A 128 -4.82 -9.93 -0.07
CA THR A 128 -5.59 -9.05 0.83
C THR A 128 -6.94 -8.70 0.26
N GLY A 129 -7.16 -8.87 -1.04
CA GLY A 129 -8.37 -8.43 -1.74
C GLY A 129 -8.51 -6.92 -1.91
N MET A 130 -7.57 -6.13 -1.35
CA MET A 130 -7.58 -4.65 -1.38
C MET A 130 -6.75 -4.10 -2.52
N GLU A 131 -5.59 -4.70 -2.78
CA GLU A 131 -4.60 -4.23 -3.73
C GLU A 131 -4.65 -5.00 -5.04
N LEU A 132 -4.29 -4.34 -6.14
CA LEU A 132 -4.19 -5.00 -7.43
C LEU A 132 -2.84 -5.72 -7.52
N GLN A 133 -2.89 -7.06 -7.60
CA GLN A 133 -1.76 -7.87 -8.02
C GLN A 133 -1.49 -7.69 -9.53
N TYR A 134 -2.55 -7.52 -10.31
CA TYR A 134 -2.46 -7.36 -11.75
C TYR A 134 -3.58 -6.45 -12.27
N ARG A 135 -3.19 -5.55 -13.18
CA ARG A 135 -4.13 -4.72 -13.94
C ARG A 135 -3.87 -4.86 -15.43
N TYR A 136 -2.76 -4.29 -15.90
CA TYR A 136 -2.36 -4.27 -17.30
C TYR A 136 -0.87 -4.54 -17.43
N SER A 137 -0.47 -5.28 -18.46
CA SER A 137 0.94 -5.66 -18.60
C SER A 137 1.36 -5.93 -20.03
N VAL A 138 2.61 -5.59 -20.32
CA VAL A 138 3.31 -6.03 -21.54
C VAL A 138 4.50 -6.90 -21.18
N CYS A 139 4.95 -7.73 -22.10
CA CYS A 139 6.16 -8.53 -21.93
C CYS A 139 7.09 -8.33 -23.14
N SER A 140 8.39 -8.24 -22.88
CA SER A 140 9.37 -8.33 -23.96
C SER A 140 9.43 -9.76 -24.50
N ARG A 141 9.96 -9.91 -25.71
CA ARG A 141 10.26 -11.23 -26.29
C ARG A 141 11.42 -11.97 -25.63
N SER A 142 12.17 -11.29 -24.77
CA SER A 142 13.13 -11.90 -23.85
C SER A 142 12.52 -12.34 -22.52
N GLY A 143 11.19 -12.21 -22.35
CA GLY A 143 10.47 -12.64 -21.16
C GLY A 143 10.55 -11.66 -19.99
N HIS A 144 10.67 -10.36 -20.28
CA HIS A 144 10.69 -9.30 -19.25
C HIS A 144 9.32 -8.61 -19.17
N PRO A 145 8.51 -8.89 -18.12
CA PRO A 145 7.21 -8.23 -17.95
C PRO A 145 7.38 -6.78 -17.48
N ARG A 146 6.44 -5.92 -17.88
CA ARG A 146 6.20 -4.59 -17.30
C ARG A 146 4.72 -4.50 -16.95
N PHE A 147 4.44 -4.04 -15.73
CA PHE A 147 3.09 -3.88 -15.19
C PHE A 147 2.67 -2.40 -15.25
N ASP A 148 1.40 -2.12 -14.95
CA ASP A 148 0.81 -0.78 -14.83
C ASP A 148 0.95 0.11 -16.08
N ILE A 149 0.82 -0.52 -17.25
CA ILE A 149 0.69 0.22 -18.51
C ILE A 149 -0.73 0.79 -18.66
N PHE A 150 -0.87 1.95 -19.29
CA PHE A 150 -2.16 2.59 -19.51
C PHE A 150 -2.49 2.66 -21.00
N PRO A 151 -3.78 2.70 -21.39
CA PRO A 151 -4.17 2.86 -22.79
C PRO A 151 -3.60 4.15 -23.40
N PRO A 152 -3.39 4.19 -24.74
CA PRO A 152 -3.84 3.21 -25.73
C PRO A 152 -2.94 1.96 -25.83
N PHE A 153 -3.55 0.79 -26.02
CA PHE A 153 -2.82 -0.49 -26.09
C PHE A 153 -2.41 -0.91 -27.51
N ASP A 154 -2.86 -0.20 -28.54
CA ASP A 154 -2.69 -0.61 -29.95
C ASP A 154 -1.22 -0.73 -30.37
N GLU A 155 -0.32 0.02 -29.72
CA GLU A 155 1.13 -0.06 -29.95
C GLU A 155 1.77 -1.38 -29.50
N TYR A 156 1.02 -2.23 -28.78
CA TYR A 156 1.49 -3.54 -28.31
C TYR A 156 0.78 -4.71 -29.01
N LEU A 157 -0.05 -4.42 -30.01
CA LEU A 157 -0.98 -5.36 -30.66
C LEU A 157 -0.74 -5.48 -32.18
N TYR A 158 0.53 -5.55 -32.60
CA TYR A 158 0.90 -5.83 -33.99
C TYR A 158 1.81 -7.05 -34.12
N PRO A 159 1.75 -7.81 -35.22
CA PRO A 159 2.65 -8.92 -35.44
C PRO A 159 4.10 -8.48 -35.41
N GLY A 160 4.88 -9.03 -34.49
CA GLY A 160 6.24 -8.57 -34.27
C GLY A 160 6.44 -7.65 -33.07
N ALA A 161 5.41 -7.30 -32.29
CA ALA A 161 5.55 -6.38 -31.16
C ALA A 161 6.57 -6.86 -30.10
N ASP A 162 7.40 -5.92 -29.63
CA ASP A 162 8.37 -6.10 -28.53
C ASP A 162 8.53 -4.75 -27.79
N PRO A 163 7.90 -4.55 -26.62
CA PRO A 163 7.10 -5.54 -25.90
C PRO A 163 5.69 -5.72 -26.52
N PHE A 164 5.01 -6.81 -26.18
CA PHE A 164 3.65 -7.14 -26.62
C PHE A 164 2.69 -7.23 -25.42
N LEU A 165 1.40 -6.99 -25.65
CA LEU A 165 0.37 -7.08 -24.60
C LEU A 165 0.15 -8.55 -24.20
N TYR A 166 0.05 -8.84 -22.90
CA TYR A 166 -0.34 -10.18 -22.43
C TYR A 166 -1.33 -10.10 -21.27
N LEU A 167 -2.10 -11.17 -21.11
CA LEU A 167 -3.14 -11.35 -20.09
C LEU A 167 -2.65 -12.28 -18.98
N GLN A 168 -3.06 -12.04 -17.73
CA GLN A 168 -2.61 -12.83 -16.59
C GLN A 168 -3.24 -14.22 -16.56
N GLY A 169 -2.44 -15.26 -16.28
CA GLY A 169 -2.89 -16.66 -16.32
C GLY A 169 -4.06 -16.98 -15.38
N THR A 170 -4.11 -16.33 -14.22
CA THR A 170 -5.18 -16.49 -13.21
C THR A 170 -6.51 -15.84 -13.60
N ASN A 171 -6.49 -14.93 -14.58
CA ASN A 171 -7.67 -14.18 -15.05
C ASN A 171 -7.56 -13.85 -16.53
N CYS A 172 -7.62 -14.89 -17.35
CA CYS A 172 -7.63 -14.74 -18.80
C CYS A 172 -8.65 -15.66 -19.44
N SER A 173 -9.08 -15.29 -20.63
CA SER A 173 -9.94 -16.12 -21.47
C SER A 173 -9.50 -15.97 -22.92
N PHE A 174 -9.85 -16.95 -23.73
CA PHE A 174 -9.57 -16.92 -25.17
C PHE A 174 -10.72 -17.51 -25.97
N ARG A 175 -10.89 -17.06 -27.21
CA ARG A 175 -11.69 -17.80 -28.20
C ARG A 175 -11.06 -19.16 -28.42
N ARG A 176 -11.86 -20.21 -28.31
CA ARG A 176 -11.39 -21.57 -28.56
C ARG A 176 -10.83 -21.72 -29.97
N SER A 177 -11.47 -21.10 -30.97
CA SER A 177 -11.00 -21.14 -32.36
C SER A 177 -9.61 -20.53 -32.55
N ALA A 178 -9.29 -19.45 -31.84
CA ALA A 178 -7.99 -18.81 -31.89
C ALA A 178 -6.90 -19.66 -31.20
N LEU A 179 -7.24 -20.32 -30.08
CA LEU A 179 -6.34 -21.30 -29.45
C LEU A 179 -6.05 -22.49 -30.37
N VAL A 180 -7.06 -23.00 -31.09
CA VAL A 180 -6.89 -24.07 -32.08
C VAL A 180 -5.99 -23.62 -33.23
N GLU A 181 -6.20 -22.40 -33.75
CA GLU A 181 -5.41 -21.84 -34.86
C GLU A 181 -3.90 -21.81 -34.55
N ILE A 182 -3.52 -21.39 -33.34
CA ILE A 182 -2.11 -21.31 -32.95
C ILE A 182 -1.54 -22.65 -32.46
N GLY A 183 -2.36 -23.67 -32.24
CA GLY A 183 -1.94 -25.00 -31.77
C GLY A 183 -1.84 -25.17 -30.25
N GLY A 184 -2.66 -24.43 -29.48
CA GLY A 184 -2.72 -24.53 -28.03
C GLY A 184 -1.54 -23.90 -27.30
N PHE A 185 -1.33 -24.28 -26.04
CA PHE A 185 -0.17 -23.93 -25.22
C PHE A 185 1.06 -24.78 -25.64
N ASP A 186 2.25 -24.17 -25.64
CA ASP A 186 3.50 -24.89 -25.91
C ASP A 186 3.87 -25.79 -24.73
N GLU A 187 3.82 -27.11 -24.93
CA GLU A 187 4.11 -28.09 -23.88
C GLU A 187 5.60 -28.16 -23.49
N THR A 188 6.46 -27.40 -24.18
CA THR A 188 7.84 -27.19 -23.71
C THR A 188 7.87 -26.32 -22.45
N ILE A 189 6.81 -25.55 -22.17
CA ILE A 189 6.70 -24.67 -21.00
C ILE A 189 5.82 -25.35 -19.94
N GLU A 190 6.43 -25.96 -18.92
CA GLU A 190 5.67 -26.60 -17.83
C GLU A 190 5.10 -25.64 -16.78
N TYR A 191 5.62 -24.41 -16.67
CA TYR A 191 5.24 -23.42 -15.65
C TYR A 191 5.97 -22.08 -15.92
N TYR A 192 5.31 -20.93 -15.71
CA TYR A 192 5.88 -19.59 -15.90
C TYR A 192 6.10 -19.22 -17.39
N LEU A 193 5.44 -18.14 -17.83
CA LEU A 193 5.39 -17.61 -19.22
C LEU A 193 4.52 -18.40 -20.23
N ASP A 194 3.75 -19.40 -19.81
CA ASP A 194 2.96 -20.20 -20.74
C ASP A 194 1.75 -19.45 -21.32
N GLU A 195 1.02 -18.65 -20.53
CA GLU A 195 -0.01 -17.74 -21.08
C GLU A 195 0.61 -16.57 -21.85
N THR A 196 1.78 -16.09 -21.40
CA THR A 196 2.50 -15.00 -22.06
C THR A 196 2.89 -15.39 -23.48
N GLU A 197 3.33 -16.63 -23.68
CA GLU A 197 3.67 -17.19 -25.00
C GLU A 197 2.44 -17.34 -25.90
N VAL A 198 1.30 -17.77 -25.36
CA VAL A 198 0.02 -17.80 -26.08
C VAL A 198 -0.40 -16.40 -26.54
N CYS A 199 -0.34 -15.40 -25.65
CA CYS A 199 -0.68 -14.02 -25.99
C CYS A 199 0.22 -13.49 -27.12
N MET A 200 1.53 -13.73 -27.05
CA MET A 200 2.47 -13.36 -28.10
C MET A 200 2.09 -13.96 -29.46
N ARG A 201 1.76 -15.26 -29.50
CA ARG A 201 1.39 -15.95 -30.73
C ARG A 201 0.06 -15.46 -31.30
N LEU A 202 -0.90 -15.12 -30.46
CA LEU A 202 -2.16 -14.51 -30.90
C LEU A 202 -1.92 -13.13 -31.52
N VAL A 203 -1.10 -12.29 -30.89
CA VAL A 203 -0.71 -10.98 -31.45
C VAL A 203 0.05 -11.15 -32.77
N ASP A 204 0.95 -12.14 -32.87
CA ASP A 204 1.67 -12.47 -34.11
C ASP A 204 0.77 -13.01 -35.22
N ALA A 205 -0.34 -13.66 -34.87
CA ALA A 205 -1.37 -14.07 -35.82
C ALA A 205 -2.30 -12.90 -36.23
N GLY A 206 -2.13 -11.71 -35.65
CA GLY A 206 -2.91 -10.51 -35.93
C GLY A 206 -4.22 -10.42 -35.15
N HIS A 207 -4.39 -11.23 -34.10
CA HIS A 207 -5.55 -11.16 -33.22
C HIS A 207 -5.43 -10.04 -32.20
N ARG A 208 -6.59 -9.54 -31.74
CA ARG A 208 -6.67 -8.51 -30.71
C ARG A 208 -6.83 -9.12 -29.32
N LEU A 209 -6.11 -8.59 -28.34
CA LEU A 209 -6.27 -8.88 -26.92
C LEU A 209 -6.88 -7.67 -26.21
N VAL A 210 -7.81 -7.90 -25.28
CA VAL A 210 -8.55 -6.83 -24.59
C VAL A 210 -8.44 -7.01 -23.08
N PRO A 211 -7.71 -6.14 -22.38
CA PRO A 211 -7.74 -6.11 -20.94
C PRO A 211 -8.91 -5.23 -20.45
N LEU A 212 -9.54 -5.59 -19.34
CA LEU A 212 -10.73 -4.94 -18.78
C LEU A 212 -10.43 -4.29 -17.41
N ASP A 213 -11.06 -3.15 -17.14
CA ASP A 213 -11.13 -2.55 -15.79
C ASP A 213 -12.14 -3.29 -14.88
N GLY A 214 -12.85 -4.29 -15.40
CA GLY A 214 -13.78 -5.16 -14.67
C GLY A 214 -13.33 -6.63 -14.69
N ALA A 215 -14.29 -7.55 -14.58
CA ALA A 215 -14.02 -8.98 -14.53
C ALA A 215 -12.97 -9.35 -13.47
N ALA A 216 -13.14 -8.93 -12.22
CA ALA A 216 -12.10 -9.12 -11.22
C ALA A 216 -12.12 -10.52 -10.59
N VAL A 217 -10.94 -10.96 -10.18
CA VAL A 217 -10.73 -12.15 -9.33
C VAL A 217 -9.88 -11.78 -8.11
N HIS A 218 -10.14 -12.43 -6.98
CA HIS A 218 -9.36 -12.29 -5.74
C HIS A 218 -8.45 -13.50 -5.58
N HIS A 219 -7.14 -13.30 -5.71
CA HIS A 219 -6.15 -14.38 -5.78
C HIS A 219 -5.37 -14.52 -4.47
N ARG A 220 -5.54 -15.65 -3.78
CA ARG A 220 -4.93 -15.88 -2.47
C ARG A 220 -3.43 -16.19 -2.51
N PHE A 221 -2.89 -16.52 -3.69
CA PHE A 221 -1.48 -16.77 -3.90
C PHE A 221 -0.91 -17.84 -2.94
N LEU A 222 -1.51 -19.03 -2.93
CA LEU A 222 -1.15 -20.07 -1.96
C LEU A 222 0.23 -20.71 -2.28
N PRO A 223 0.91 -21.29 -1.26
CA PRO A 223 2.15 -22.04 -1.46
C PRO A 223 1.95 -23.23 -2.41
N SER A 224 3.05 -23.70 -2.99
CA SER A 224 3.04 -24.85 -3.89
C SER A 224 4.32 -25.68 -3.76
N HIS A 225 4.43 -26.74 -4.55
CA HIS A 225 5.65 -27.54 -4.66
C HIS A 225 6.84 -26.79 -5.28
N LEU A 226 6.62 -25.57 -5.81
CA LEU A 226 7.66 -24.72 -6.40
C LEU A 226 8.02 -23.50 -5.54
N ARG A 227 7.13 -23.09 -4.63
CA ARG A 227 7.29 -21.84 -3.89
C ARG A 227 6.71 -21.88 -2.48
N THR A 228 7.30 -21.09 -1.58
CA THR A 228 6.85 -20.94 -0.19
C THR A 228 5.63 -20.03 -0.06
N THR A 229 5.14 -19.85 1.17
CA THR A 229 4.09 -18.88 1.53
C THR A 229 4.50 -17.43 1.33
N ARG A 230 5.81 -17.14 1.26
CA ARG A 230 6.36 -15.81 0.94
C ARG A 230 6.76 -15.66 -0.53
N THR A 231 6.23 -16.52 -1.40
CA THR A 231 6.45 -16.49 -2.85
C THR A 231 7.86 -16.89 -3.31
N VAL A 232 8.78 -17.13 -2.38
CA VAL A 232 10.16 -17.56 -2.64
C VAL A 232 10.19 -18.92 -3.35
N TRP A 233 10.91 -19.04 -4.46
CA TRP A 233 11.05 -20.30 -5.17
C TRP A 233 11.89 -21.30 -4.38
N THR A 234 11.32 -22.45 -4.06
CA THR A 234 12.06 -23.60 -3.51
C THR A 234 12.63 -24.49 -4.61
N ASN A 235 12.04 -24.46 -5.81
CA ASN A 235 12.52 -25.15 -6.99
C ASN A 235 12.43 -24.23 -8.22
N PRO A 236 13.51 -23.49 -8.54
CA PRO A 236 13.51 -22.48 -9.61
C PRO A 236 13.64 -23.09 -11.01
N TYR A 237 13.95 -24.39 -11.11
CA TYR A 237 14.24 -25.06 -12.38
C TYR A 237 13.22 -24.77 -13.49
N PRO A 238 11.88 -24.93 -13.29
CA PRO A 238 10.93 -24.70 -14.38
C PRO A 238 10.95 -23.25 -14.87
N ALA A 239 10.97 -22.28 -13.95
CA ALA A 239 10.95 -20.86 -14.29
C ALA A 239 12.24 -20.43 -15.03
N VAL A 240 13.40 -20.89 -14.56
CA VAL A 240 14.71 -20.61 -15.20
C VAL A 240 14.77 -21.26 -16.57
N LYS A 241 14.45 -22.55 -16.66
CA LYS A 241 14.45 -23.31 -17.92
C LYS A 241 13.52 -22.66 -18.96
N ASN A 242 12.30 -22.34 -18.56
CA ASN A 242 11.29 -21.79 -19.44
C ASN A 242 11.62 -20.37 -19.91
N ARG A 243 12.21 -19.52 -19.06
CA ARG A 243 12.63 -18.18 -19.49
C ARG A 243 13.78 -18.22 -20.49
N TYR A 244 14.77 -19.09 -20.30
CA TYR A 244 15.86 -19.29 -21.27
C TYR A 244 15.32 -19.81 -22.60
N TYR A 245 14.47 -20.84 -22.56
CA TYR A 245 13.81 -21.39 -23.74
C TYR A 245 13.01 -20.31 -24.48
N PHE A 246 12.11 -19.61 -23.77
CA PHE A 246 11.23 -18.59 -24.32
C PHE A 246 12.04 -17.47 -24.99
N ALA A 247 13.04 -16.91 -24.30
CA ALA A 247 13.82 -15.80 -24.82
C ALA A 247 14.60 -16.17 -26.09
N LEU A 248 15.24 -17.35 -26.10
CA LEU A 248 16.01 -17.81 -27.26
C LEU A 248 15.12 -18.22 -28.45
N ALA A 249 13.94 -18.79 -28.18
CA ALA A 249 12.99 -19.17 -29.21
C ALA A 249 12.30 -17.94 -29.84
N ASN A 250 12.11 -16.85 -29.09
CA ASN A 250 11.19 -15.77 -29.47
C ASN A 250 11.85 -14.40 -29.68
N SER A 251 13.11 -14.17 -29.33
CA SER A 251 13.82 -12.88 -29.56
C SER A 251 14.26 -12.66 -31.01
N ARG A 252 13.30 -12.66 -31.95
CA ARG A 252 13.56 -12.51 -33.39
C ARG A 252 14.30 -11.21 -33.69
N GLY A 253 15.39 -11.30 -34.45
CA GLY A 253 16.16 -10.14 -34.92
C GLY A 253 17.13 -9.52 -33.91
N ARG A 254 17.16 -10.00 -32.65
CA ARG A 254 18.17 -9.60 -31.67
C ARG A 254 19.42 -10.47 -31.76
N GLU A 255 20.58 -9.87 -31.51
CA GLU A 255 21.83 -10.62 -31.42
C GLU A 255 21.79 -11.57 -30.21
N ARG A 256 22.18 -12.83 -30.44
CA ARG A 256 22.12 -13.87 -29.39
C ARG A 256 22.96 -13.54 -28.16
N SER A 257 24.09 -12.85 -28.36
CA SER A 257 24.96 -12.37 -27.28
C SER A 257 24.22 -11.45 -26.30
N ILE A 258 23.40 -10.52 -26.83
CA ILE A 258 22.58 -9.59 -26.03
C ILE A 258 21.52 -10.36 -25.24
N VAL A 259 20.79 -11.28 -25.89
CA VAL A 259 19.76 -12.09 -25.22
C VAL A 259 20.37 -12.96 -24.11
N LEU A 260 21.53 -13.57 -24.37
CA LEU A 260 22.26 -14.36 -23.36
C LEU A 260 22.82 -13.49 -22.23
N GLY A 261 23.23 -12.25 -22.53
CA GLY A 261 23.63 -11.26 -21.53
C GLY A 261 22.49 -10.92 -20.57
N ASP A 262 21.32 -10.56 -21.11
CA ASP A 262 20.10 -10.27 -20.34
C ASP A 262 19.69 -11.45 -19.45
N LEU A 263 19.72 -12.67 -20.01
CA LEU A 263 19.40 -13.90 -19.28
C LEU A 263 20.43 -14.23 -18.19
N SER A 264 21.70 -13.92 -18.44
CA SER A 264 22.80 -14.12 -17.47
C SER A 264 22.67 -13.15 -16.29
N GLU A 265 22.33 -11.90 -16.55
CA GLU A 265 22.08 -10.91 -15.50
C GLU A 265 20.85 -11.29 -14.67
N TRP A 266 19.75 -11.68 -15.32
CA TRP A 266 18.54 -12.10 -14.63
C TRP A 266 18.78 -13.34 -13.75
N VAL A 267 19.44 -14.38 -14.26
CA VAL A 267 19.69 -15.60 -13.47
C VAL A 267 20.67 -15.34 -12.32
N ARG A 268 21.61 -14.40 -12.47
CA ARG A 268 22.45 -13.93 -11.37
C ARG A 268 21.60 -13.31 -10.26
N GLY A 269 20.58 -12.53 -10.62
CA GLY A 269 19.59 -12.00 -9.68
C GLY A 269 18.82 -13.12 -8.97
N VAL A 270 18.32 -14.12 -9.69
CA VAL A 270 17.65 -15.31 -9.11
C VAL A 270 18.57 -16.04 -8.13
N PHE A 271 19.85 -16.17 -8.47
CA PHE A 271 20.84 -16.83 -7.63
C PHE A 271 21.08 -16.06 -6.34
N VAL A 272 21.38 -14.76 -6.43
CA VAL A 272 21.73 -13.91 -5.27
C VAL A 272 20.51 -13.67 -4.38
N ASN A 273 19.39 -13.24 -4.96
CA ASN A 273 18.19 -12.90 -4.19
C ASN A 273 17.50 -14.15 -3.67
N GLY A 274 17.35 -15.19 -4.50
CA GLY A 274 16.71 -16.44 -4.09
C GLY A 274 17.44 -17.16 -2.97
N SER A 275 18.77 -17.14 -2.96
CA SER A 275 19.56 -17.70 -1.85
C SER A 275 19.33 -16.94 -0.55
N ARG A 276 19.32 -15.60 -0.62
CA ARG A 276 19.06 -14.73 0.53
C ARG A 276 17.65 -14.99 1.08
N GLU A 277 16.65 -14.97 0.20
CA GLU A 277 15.25 -15.17 0.57
C GLU A 277 14.98 -16.56 1.15
N LEU A 278 15.60 -17.62 0.62
CA LEU A 278 15.50 -18.95 1.20
C LEU A 278 16.17 -19.01 2.58
N GLN A 279 17.32 -18.37 2.76
CA GLN A 279 17.98 -18.27 4.05
C GLN A 279 17.11 -17.51 5.07
N ASP A 280 16.49 -16.40 4.67
CA ASP A 280 15.54 -15.62 5.47
C ASP A 280 14.26 -16.40 5.79
N TYR A 281 13.92 -17.39 4.95
CA TYR A 281 12.84 -18.34 5.17
C TYR A 281 13.27 -19.53 6.06
N GLY A 282 14.53 -19.58 6.49
CA GLY A 282 15.08 -20.61 7.37
C GLY A 282 15.59 -21.87 6.65
N ALA A 283 15.86 -21.79 5.34
CA ALA A 283 16.49 -22.88 4.59
C ALA A 283 17.92 -23.13 5.10
N ASN A 284 18.31 -24.40 5.17
CA ASN A 284 19.67 -24.78 5.53
C ASN A 284 20.60 -24.82 4.30
N ASP A 285 21.91 -24.93 4.54
CA ASP A 285 22.93 -24.91 3.47
C ASP A 285 22.68 -25.97 2.38
N VAL A 286 22.17 -27.16 2.73
CA VAL A 286 21.87 -28.23 1.76
C VAL A 286 20.66 -27.88 0.88
N GLU A 287 19.68 -27.17 1.42
CA GLU A 287 18.53 -26.68 0.66
C GLU A 287 18.92 -25.55 -0.29
N ILE A 288 19.85 -24.67 0.13
CA ILE A 288 20.42 -23.62 -0.71
C ILE A 288 21.29 -24.21 -1.82
N GLU A 289 22.16 -25.19 -1.51
CA GLU A 289 22.94 -25.92 -2.51
C GLU A 289 22.03 -26.60 -3.54
N ARG A 290 20.96 -27.27 -3.08
CA ARG A 290 19.97 -27.86 -3.97
C ARG A 290 19.29 -26.79 -4.83
N PHE A 291 18.96 -25.63 -4.29
CA PHE A 291 18.40 -24.53 -5.06
C PHE A 291 19.36 -24.09 -6.18
N HIS A 292 20.66 -23.95 -5.89
CA HIS A 292 21.70 -23.64 -6.88
C HIS A 292 21.79 -24.70 -7.99
N ASP A 293 21.83 -25.99 -7.62
CA ASP A 293 21.85 -27.09 -8.57
C ASP A 293 20.65 -27.00 -9.53
N ARG A 294 19.45 -26.71 -8.99
CA ARG A 294 18.23 -26.56 -9.78
C ARG A 294 18.25 -25.35 -10.70
N VAL A 295 18.89 -24.24 -10.30
CA VAL A 295 19.13 -23.09 -11.21
C VAL A 295 20.03 -23.52 -12.37
N HIS A 296 21.16 -24.18 -12.08
CA HIS A 296 22.13 -24.61 -13.09
C HIS A 296 21.52 -25.62 -14.08
N GLU A 297 20.80 -26.62 -13.57
CA GLU A 297 20.03 -27.57 -14.38
C GLU A 297 19.03 -26.84 -15.28
N GLY A 298 18.35 -25.82 -14.75
CA GLY A 298 17.40 -25.01 -15.49
C GLY A 298 18.05 -24.24 -16.65
N VAL A 299 19.20 -23.61 -16.39
CA VAL A 299 19.98 -22.91 -17.43
C VAL A 299 20.41 -23.88 -18.53
N ALA A 300 21.00 -25.02 -18.16
CA ALA A 300 21.49 -26.01 -19.12
C ALA A 300 20.36 -26.53 -20.04
N ALA A 301 19.24 -26.94 -19.44
CA ALA A 301 18.09 -27.43 -20.19
C ALA A 301 17.42 -26.32 -21.01
N GLY A 302 17.31 -25.10 -20.49
CA GLY A 302 16.76 -23.95 -21.20
C GLY A 302 17.58 -23.53 -22.41
N LEU A 303 18.92 -23.55 -22.30
CA LEU A 303 19.85 -23.31 -23.42
C LEU A 303 19.70 -24.38 -24.49
N GLU A 304 19.69 -25.65 -24.10
CA GLU A 304 19.55 -26.78 -25.04
C GLU A 304 18.24 -26.68 -25.83
N LEU A 305 17.12 -26.48 -25.14
CA LEU A 305 15.80 -26.37 -25.76
C LEU A 305 15.68 -25.09 -26.60
N GLY A 306 16.15 -23.96 -26.08
CA GLY A 306 16.09 -22.66 -26.74
C GLY A 306 16.91 -22.61 -28.03
N LEU A 307 18.09 -23.24 -28.05
CA LEU A 307 18.92 -23.34 -29.26
C LEU A 307 18.31 -24.24 -30.33
N ARG A 308 17.56 -25.26 -29.93
CA ARG A 308 16.77 -26.09 -30.86
C ARG A 308 15.55 -25.33 -31.38
N ALA A 309 14.95 -24.46 -30.56
CA ALA A 309 13.74 -23.68 -30.85
C ALA A 309 12.58 -24.53 -31.42
N VAL A 310 12.49 -25.80 -30.97
CA VAL A 310 11.42 -26.72 -31.38
C VAL A 310 10.31 -26.68 -30.34
N ARG A 311 9.18 -26.09 -30.72
CA ARG A 311 7.95 -26.04 -29.91
C ARG A 311 7.26 -27.40 -29.88
N GLN A 312 6.61 -27.71 -28.77
CA GLN A 312 5.75 -28.89 -28.62
C GLN A 312 4.29 -28.46 -28.66
N SER A 313 3.75 -28.31 -29.88
CA SER A 313 2.33 -28.04 -30.09
C SER A 313 1.50 -29.32 -30.06
N VAL A 314 0.27 -29.23 -29.58
CA VAL A 314 -0.70 -30.33 -29.63
C VAL A 314 -1.78 -30.03 -30.66
N GLU A 315 -2.22 -31.07 -31.38
CA GLU A 315 -3.40 -30.96 -32.23
C GLU A 315 -4.65 -30.88 -31.34
N ILE A 316 -5.16 -29.66 -31.14
CA ILE A 316 -6.44 -29.46 -30.45
C ILE A 316 -7.55 -29.88 -31.41
N GLY A 317 -8.16 -31.03 -31.15
CA GLY A 317 -9.29 -31.54 -31.92
C GLY A 317 -10.54 -30.62 -31.87
N PRO A 318 -11.63 -31.01 -32.58
CA PRO A 318 -12.91 -30.31 -32.45
C PRO A 318 -13.40 -30.29 -30.99
N PRO A 319 -14.34 -29.40 -30.62
CA PRO A 319 -14.94 -29.38 -29.28
C PRO A 319 -15.36 -30.79 -28.86
N SER A 320 -15.25 -31.09 -27.57
CA SER A 320 -15.61 -32.41 -27.06
C SER A 320 -17.00 -32.83 -27.56
N SER A 321 -17.11 -34.05 -28.08
CA SER A 321 -18.41 -34.62 -28.53
C SER A 321 -19.40 -34.87 -27.38
N SER A 322 -18.95 -34.68 -26.13
CA SER A 322 -19.81 -34.75 -24.95
C SER A 322 -20.73 -33.54 -24.86
N GLU A 323 -21.92 -33.74 -24.32
CA GLU A 323 -22.87 -32.67 -24.00
C GLU A 323 -22.22 -31.55 -23.14
N PHE A 324 -22.58 -30.30 -23.44
CA PHE A 324 -22.17 -29.11 -22.67
C PHE A 324 -22.75 -29.20 -21.26
N LEU A 325 -21.91 -29.40 -20.26
CA LEU A 325 -22.35 -29.68 -18.89
C LEU A 325 -22.55 -28.37 -18.13
N ARG A 326 -23.72 -27.75 -18.32
CA ARG A 326 -24.03 -26.46 -17.70
C ARG A 326 -23.83 -26.49 -16.19
N PHE A 327 -23.01 -25.59 -15.68
CA PHE A 327 -22.69 -25.52 -14.26
C PHE A 327 -23.88 -24.94 -13.46
N PRO A 328 -24.23 -25.49 -12.30
CA PRO A 328 -25.33 -24.99 -11.50
C PRO A 328 -24.96 -23.68 -10.80
N THR A 329 -25.77 -22.64 -10.99
CA THR A 329 -25.68 -21.36 -10.26
C THR A 329 -26.78 -21.23 -9.22
N LEU A 330 -26.55 -20.40 -8.19
CA LEU A 330 -27.53 -20.01 -7.17
C LEU A 330 -28.60 -19.11 -7.83
N ARG A 331 -29.60 -19.74 -8.44
CA ARG A 331 -30.65 -19.07 -9.21
C ARG A 331 -31.50 -18.15 -8.35
N ARG A 332 -31.92 -17.03 -8.93
CA ARG A 332 -33.08 -16.25 -8.47
C ARG A 332 -34.03 -15.94 -9.62
N HIS A 333 -35.32 -15.85 -9.29
CA HIS A 333 -36.34 -15.44 -10.25
C HIS A 333 -36.32 -13.93 -10.56
N ALA A 334 -35.62 -13.14 -9.74
CA ALA A 334 -35.42 -11.71 -9.86
C ALA A 334 -33.92 -11.37 -9.80
N PRO A 335 -33.49 -10.21 -10.33
CA PRO A 335 -32.10 -9.77 -10.25
C PRO A 335 -31.63 -9.76 -8.78
N PRO A 336 -30.44 -10.29 -8.47
CA PRO A 336 -29.90 -10.21 -7.12
C PRO A 336 -29.68 -8.75 -6.73
N GLN A 337 -30.08 -8.39 -5.51
CA GLN A 337 -29.73 -7.11 -4.90
C GLN A 337 -28.37 -7.22 -4.20
N ARG A 338 -27.65 -6.10 -4.11
CA ARG A 338 -26.41 -5.93 -3.35
C ARG A 338 -26.71 -5.32 -1.99
N PHE A 339 -26.51 -6.12 -0.94
CA PHE A 339 -26.71 -5.67 0.43
C PHE A 339 -25.37 -5.47 1.12
N CYS A 340 -25.22 -4.36 1.84
CA CYS A 340 -24.04 -4.08 2.63
C CYS A 340 -24.42 -3.97 4.11
N PHE A 341 -23.91 -4.89 4.93
CA PHE A 341 -23.99 -4.78 6.38
C PHE A 341 -22.78 -4.02 6.89
N VAL A 342 -22.97 -3.13 7.86
CA VAL A 342 -21.87 -2.43 8.54
C VAL A 342 -21.97 -2.79 10.01
N SER A 343 -20.91 -3.36 10.58
CA SER A 343 -20.89 -3.64 12.01
C SER A 343 -19.47 -3.72 12.56
N GLY A 344 -19.19 -3.10 13.71
CA GLY A 344 -17.94 -3.30 14.44
C GLY A 344 -17.77 -4.69 15.06
N GLU A 345 -18.81 -5.53 15.02
CA GLU A 345 -18.80 -6.93 15.48
C GLU A 345 -19.07 -7.87 14.30
N TYR A 346 -18.20 -8.84 14.09
CA TYR A 346 -18.36 -9.92 13.12
C TYR A 346 -17.37 -11.04 13.46
N ALA A 347 -17.63 -12.28 13.03
CA ALA A 347 -16.74 -13.41 13.28
C ALA A 347 -15.26 -13.07 12.98
N PRO A 348 -14.30 -13.45 13.88
CA PRO A 348 -14.48 -14.30 15.07
C PRO A 348 -14.96 -13.56 16.34
N ASP A 349 -15.01 -12.23 16.36
CA ASP A 349 -15.40 -11.44 17.52
C ASP A 349 -16.91 -11.16 17.53
N VAL A 350 -17.67 -12.07 18.14
CA VAL A 350 -19.15 -12.04 18.09
C VAL A 350 -19.80 -11.75 19.44
N GLY A 351 -20.42 -10.57 19.54
CA GLY A 351 -21.53 -10.32 20.45
C GLY A 351 -22.87 -10.63 19.78
N GLY A 352 -23.97 -10.21 20.42
CA GLY A 352 -25.31 -10.43 19.85
C GLY A 352 -25.57 -9.65 18.56
N ILE A 353 -24.84 -8.54 18.33
CA ILE A 353 -24.92 -7.78 17.08
C ILE A 353 -24.16 -8.54 16.00
N GLY A 354 -22.93 -8.97 16.28
CA GLY A 354 -22.13 -9.76 15.34
C GLY A 354 -22.83 -11.04 14.87
N ARG A 355 -23.46 -11.79 15.80
CA ARG A 355 -24.23 -13.00 15.45
C ARG A 355 -25.42 -12.69 14.52
N PHE A 356 -26.18 -11.63 14.80
CA PHE A 356 -27.27 -11.19 13.92
C PHE A 356 -26.76 -10.81 12.52
N THR A 357 -25.70 -10.01 12.46
CA THR A 357 -25.08 -9.57 11.20
C THR A 357 -24.63 -10.78 10.38
N GLU A 358 -23.93 -11.72 11.01
CA GLU A 358 -23.42 -12.94 10.38
C GLU A 358 -24.54 -13.85 9.86
N GLU A 359 -25.50 -14.22 10.70
CA GLU A 359 -26.60 -15.10 10.29
C GLU A 359 -27.46 -14.47 9.19
N THR A 360 -27.69 -13.16 9.27
CA THR A 360 -28.45 -12.43 8.24
C THR A 360 -27.70 -12.34 6.93
N ALA A 361 -26.41 -11.96 6.97
CA ALA A 361 -25.59 -11.83 5.77
C ALA A 361 -25.42 -13.17 5.05
N VAL A 362 -25.09 -14.23 5.79
CA VAL A 362 -24.93 -15.59 5.24
C VAL A 362 -26.26 -16.10 4.71
N GLY A 363 -27.37 -15.87 5.42
CA GLY A 363 -28.71 -16.26 4.97
C GLY A 363 -29.10 -15.61 3.65
N LEU A 364 -28.91 -14.30 3.51
CA LEU A 364 -29.20 -13.55 2.27
C LEU A 364 -28.27 -13.97 1.13
N ALA A 365 -26.97 -14.20 1.41
CA ALA A 365 -26.03 -14.72 0.42
C ALA A 365 -26.39 -16.14 -0.05
N GLY A 366 -26.95 -16.97 0.85
CA GLY A 366 -27.48 -18.30 0.54
C GLY A 366 -28.72 -18.27 -0.36
N LEU A 367 -29.49 -17.18 -0.32
CA LEU A 367 -30.60 -16.92 -1.25
C LEU A 367 -30.14 -16.36 -2.61
N GLY A 368 -28.83 -16.19 -2.82
CA GLY A 368 -28.23 -15.73 -4.07
C GLY A 368 -28.12 -14.21 -4.21
N HIS A 369 -28.25 -13.45 -3.12
CA HIS A 369 -27.87 -12.04 -3.11
C HIS A 369 -26.35 -11.86 -3.09
N GLU A 370 -25.86 -10.73 -3.63
CA GLU A 370 -24.49 -10.28 -3.39
C GLU A 370 -24.48 -9.55 -2.04
N VAL A 371 -23.73 -10.07 -1.08
CA VAL A 371 -23.74 -9.55 0.29
C VAL A 371 -22.33 -9.18 0.71
N HIS A 372 -22.20 -7.96 1.20
CA HIS A 372 -20.98 -7.40 1.76
C HIS A 372 -21.18 -7.15 3.26
N VAL A 373 -20.13 -7.34 4.03
CA VAL A 373 -20.05 -6.94 5.45
C VAL A 373 -18.82 -6.06 5.62
N VAL A 374 -18.99 -4.81 6.02
CA VAL A 374 -17.92 -3.92 6.42
C VAL A 374 -17.78 -3.98 7.94
N THR A 375 -16.64 -4.47 8.42
CA THR A 375 -16.34 -4.67 9.84
C THR A 375 -14.96 -4.16 10.19
N ARG A 376 -14.71 -3.91 11.48
CA ARG A 376 -13.38 -3.53 11.96
C ARG A 376 -12.44 -4.74 12.04
N THR A 377 -11.14 -4.47 12.01
CA THR A 377 -10.10 -5.43 12.35
C THR A 377 -8.95 -4.74 13.08
N GLU A 378 -8.14 -5.50 13.81
CA GLU A 378 -7.05 -4.98 14.65
C GLU A 378 -5.67 -5.19 14.02
N ASP A 379 -5.55 -6.05 13.00
CA ASP A 379 -4.27 -6.38 12.37
C ASP A 379 -4.04 -5.58 11.08
N HIS A 380 -4.72 -5.91 9.99
CA HIS A 380 -4.52 -5.31 8.68
C HIS A 380 -5.80 -5.34 7.85
N ALA A 381 -5.98 -4.32 7.01
CA ALA A 381 -7.14 -4.23 6.14
C ALA A 381 -7.12 -5.35 5.08
N ARG A 382 -8.28 -6.01 4.87
CA ARG A 382 -8.44 -7.08 3.87
C ARG A 382 -9.90 -7.28 3.47
N ILE A 383 -10.14 -7.90 2.33
CA ILE A 383 -11.43 -8.41 1.86
C ILE A 383 -11.35 -9.93 1.77
N ASP A 384 -12.12 -10.58 2.64
CA ASP A 384 -12.26 -12.03 2.68
C ASP A 384 -13.58 -12.45 2.01
N VAL A 385 -13.68 -13.72 1.60
CA VAL A 385 -14.97 -14.34 1.23
C VAL A 385 -15.25 -15.49 2.18
N GLU A 386 -16.29 -15.34 2.99
CA GLU A 386 -16.64 -16.27 4.07
C GLU A 386 -18.09 -16.72 3.90
N ARG A 387 -18.30 -18.03 3.64
CA ARG A 387 -19.64 -18.63 3.43
C ARG A 387 -20.52 -17.84 2.44
N GLY A 388 -19.91 -17.32 1.38
CA GLY A 388 -20.60 -16.57 0.33
C GLY A 388 -20.76 -15.08 0.57
N VAL A 389 -20.23 -14.54 1.68
CA VAL A 389 -20.27 -13.12 2.03
C VAL A 389 -18.90 -12.49 1.79
N TRP A 390 -18.87 -11.32 1.16
CA TRP A 390 -17.67 -10.49 1.01
C TRP A 390 -17.43 -9.68 2.28
N VAL A 391 -16.40 -10.00 3.05
CA VAL A 391 -16.13 -9.40 4.35
C VAL A 391 -14.98 -8.39 4.22
N HIS A 392 -15.33 -7.11 4.22
CA HIS A 392 -14.43 -5.97 4.20
C HIS A 392 -13.98 -5.66 5.63
N ARG A 393 -12.76 -6.07 5.97
CA ARG A 393 -12.14 -5.85 7.27
C ARG A 393 -11.32 -4.57 7.22
N VAL A 394 -11.81 -3.54 7.89
CA VAL A 394 -11.25 -2.19 7.90
C VAL A 394 -10.40 -2.00 9.15
N LEU A 395 -9.14 -1.62 8.93
CA LEU A 395 -8.27 -1.16 10.02
C LEU A 395 -8.63 0.29 10.36
N VAL A 396 -9.31 0.50 11.48
CA VAL A 396 -9.69 1.84 11.95
C VAL A 396 -8.44 2.55 12.44
N ARG A 397 -8.00 3.56 11.68
CA ARG A 397 -6.86 4.41 12.02
C ARG A 397 -7.34 5.61 12.83
N ASP A 398 -6.42 6.23 13.56
CA ASP A 398 -6.68 7.42 14.37
C ASP A 398 -6.04 8.68 13.75
N PRO A 399 -6.55 9.20 12.62
CA PRO A 399 -6.02 10.43 12.04
C PRO A 399 -6.29 11.63 12.96
N TYR A 400 -5.50 12.68 12.80
CA TYR A 400 -5.61 13.93 13.57
C TYR A 400 -6.45 14.92 12.78
N ILE A 401 -7.66 15.07 13.28
CA ILE A 401 -8.64 15.98 12.74
C ILE A 401 -8.67 17.18 13.70
N PRO A 402 -8.18 18.35 13.27
CA PRO A 402 -8.22 19.57 14.07
C PRO A 402 -9.62 19.82 14.63
N GLY A 403 -9.71 19.96 15.95
CA GLY A 403 -10.97 20.18 16.66
C GLY A 403 -11.62 18.89 17.20
N LEU A 404 -11.19 17.71 16.73
CA LEU A 404 -11.69 16.42 17.21
C LEU A 404 -10.91 15.87 18.41
N GLU A 405 -9.69 16.33 18.67
CA GLU A 405 -8.77 15.77 19.67
C GLU A 405 -9.31 15.89 21.10
N SER A 406 -10.04 16.98 21.36
CA SER A 406 -10.66 17.25 22.65
C SER A 406 -12.02 16.55 22.83
N SER A 407 -12.56 15.97 21.75
CA SER A 407 -13.88 15.33 21.78
C SER A 407 -13.82 13.98 22.48
N VAL A 408 -14.70 13.79 23.45
CA VAL A 408 -14.92 12.48 24.08
C VAL A 408 -15.43 11.43 23.07
N LEU A 409 -15.98 11.84 21.94
CA LEU A 409 -16.51 10.97 20.88
C LEU A 409 -15.50 10.64 19.77
N ARG A 410 -14.25 11.11 19.86
CA ARG A 410 -13.22 10.93 18.82
C ARG A 410 -13.15 9.51 18.27
N HIS A 411 -13.00 8.51 19.14
CA HIS A 411 -12.90 7.11 18.73
C HIS A 411 -14.16 6.59 18.02
N ASN A 412 -15.36 6.97 18.51
CA ASN A 412 -16.63 6.57 17.90
C ASN A 412 -16.78 7.19 16.50
N LEU A 413 -16.49 8.48 16.35
CA LEU A 413 -16.64 9.19 15.09
C LEU A 413 -15.65 8.70 14.04
N LEU A 414 -14.39 8.44 14.42
CA LEU A 414 -13.39 7.88 13.51
C LEU A 414 -13.71 6.44 13.10
N HIS A 415 -14.25 5.64 14.01
CA HIS A 415 -14.76 4.31 13.71
C HIS A 415 -15.89 4.37 12.67
N CYS A 416 -16.92 5.17 12.91
CA CYS A 416 -18.02 5.33 11.95
C CYS A 416 -17.53 5.87 10.60
N ALA A 417 -16.59 6.81 10.60
CA ALA A 417 -16.02 7.40 9.39
C ALA A 417 -15.20 6.40 8.57
N ALA A 418 -14.38 5.57 9.22
CA ALA A 418 -13.60 4.54 8.54
C ALA A 418 -14.49 3.47 7.88
N LEU A 419 -15.55 3.03 8.56
CA LEU A 419 -16.51 2.07 7.99
C LEU A 419 -17.32 2.71 6.85
N TYR A 420 -17.77 3.96 7.02
CA TYR A 420 -18.44 4.72 5.97
C TYR A 420 -17.58 4.90 4.72
N ALA A 421 -16.29 5.24 4.89
CA ALA A 421 -15.36 5.40 3.78
C ALA A 421 -15.23 4.13 2.92
N GLU A 422 -15.23 2.95 3.56
CA GLU A 422 -15.20 1.69 2.82
C GLU A 422 -16.53 1.38 2.11
N VAL A 423 -17.67 1.74 2.70
CA VAL A 423 -18.97 1.63 2.01
C VAL A 423 -19.00 2.52 0.76
N VAL A 424 -18.47 3.75 0.84
CA VAL A 424 -18.38 4.66 -0.30
C VAL A 424 -17.49 4.06 -1.40
N ARG A 425 -16.29 3.57 -1.05
CA ARG A 425 -15.37 2.92 -2.00
C ARG A 425 -15.98 1.68 -2.65
N LEU A 426 -16.67 0.85 -1.86
CA LEU A 426 -17.39 -0.31 -2.38
C LEU A 426 -18.46 0.15 -3.37
N HIS A 427 -19.28 1.14 -3.02
CA HIS A 427 -20.36 1.64 -3.86
C HIS A 427 -19.87 2.19 -5.21
N GLU A 428 -18.71 2.84 -5.25
CA GLU A 428 -18.10 3.33 -6.49
C GLU A 428 -17.76 2.21 -7.49
N ARG A 429 -17.32 1.05 -6.98
CA ARG A 429 -16.98 -0.12 -7.80
C ARG A 429 -18.19 -1.03 -8.04
N ARG A 430 -19.07 -1.11 -7.05
CA ARG A 430 -20.17 -2.06 -6.88
C ARG A 430 -21.37 -1.33 -6.28
N PRO A 431 -22.27 -0.76 -7.11
CA PRO A 431 -23.40 0.01 -6.60
C PRO A 431 -24.25 -0.81 -5.61
N ILE A 432 -24.29 -0.36 -4.37
CA ILE A 432 -25.03 -0.97 -3.26
C ILE A 432 -26.49 -0.57 -3.33
N ASP A 433 -27.40 -1.54 -3.20
CA ASP A 433 -28.85 -1.32 -3.26
C ASP A 433 -29.45 -0.97 -1.89
N LEU A 434 -28.86 -1.50 -0.80
CA LEU A 434 -29.27 -1.18 0.58
C LEU A 434 -28.12 -1.42 1.58
N VAL A 435 -28.04 -0.55 2.58
CA VAL A 435 -27.11 -0.67 3.70
C VAL A 435 -27.87 -1.00 4.99
N SER A 436 -27.37 -1.92 5.82
CA SER A 436 -27.88 -2.20 7.16
C SER A 436 -26.78 -1.96 8.19
N ALA A 437 -27.03 -1.10 9.18
CA ALA A 437 -26.05 -0.74 10.21
C ALA A 437 -26.71 -0.67 11.60
N PRO A 438 -26.05 -1.10 12.68
CA PRO A 438 -26.63 -1.07 14.00
C PRO A 438 -26.65 0.35 14.57
N ILE A 439 -27.63 0.61 15.42
CA ILE A 439 -27.69 1.82 16.24
C ILE A 439 -26.53 1.90 17.26
N TRP A 440 -25.95 0.75 17.61
CA TRP A 440 -24.86 0.67 18.58
C TRP A 440 -23.63 1.45 18.10
N ASN A 441 -23.02 2.23 19.00
CA ASN A 441 -21.95 3.18 18.69
C ASN A 441 -22.29 4.20 17.57
N CYS A 442 -23.56 4.29 17.15
CA CYS A 442 -24.01 5.13 16.03
C CYS A 442 -23.32 4.79 14.70
N GLU A 443 -23.02 3.51 14.43
CA GLU A 443 -22.39 3.06 13.18
C GLU A 443 -23.24 3.38 11.94
N ASN A 444 -24.56 3.49 12.12
CA ASN A 444 -25.51 3.89 11.09
C ASN A 444 -25.49 5.39 10.73
N LEU A 445 -24.88 6.27 11.55
CA LEU A 445 -25.11 7.72 11.49
C LEU A 445 -24.76 8.34 10.14
N LEU A 446 -23.52 8.15 9.68
CA LEU A 446 -23.05 8.75 8.43
C LEU A 446 -23.80 8.17 7.22
N LEU A 447 -24.11 6.87 7.28
CA LEU A 447 -24.85 6.14 6.23
C LEU A 447 -26.31 6.60 6.14
N SER A 448 -26.94 6.94 7.27
CA SER A 448 -28.32 7.44 7.31
C SER A 448 -28.42 8.89 6.82
N LEU A 449 -27.34 9.67 6.98
CA LEU A 449 -27.25 11.03 6.48
C LEU A 449 -26.89 11.09 4.98
N ASP A 450 -26.24 10.07 4.43
CA ASP A 450 -25.92 10.00 3.02
C ASP A 450 -27.12 9.50 2.19
N GLY A 451 -27.64 10.38 1.33
CA GLY A 451 -28.80 10.11 0.50
C GLY A 451 -28.53 9.13 -0.64
N ARG A 452 -27.29 8.69 -0.87
CA ARG A 452 -26.93 7.64 -1.84
C ARG A 452 -27.35 6.25 -1.37
N PHE A 453 -27.44 6.03 -0.06
CA PHE A 453 -27.68 4.71 0.53
C PHE A 453 -29.08 4.63 1.17
N PRO A 454 -29.96 3.74 0.68
CA PRO A 454 -31.12 3.33 1.47
C PRO A 454 -30.60 2.60 2.73
N THR A 455 -30.65 3.28 3.87
CA THR A 455 -30.04 2.79 5.12
C THR A 455 -31.10 2.28 6.10
N VAL A 456 -30.99 1.00 6.46
CA VAL A 456 -31.73 0.35 7.54
C VAL A 456 -30.90 0.44 8.82
N THR A 457 -31.47 1.06 9.84
CA THR A 457 -30.87 1.10 11.18
C THR A 457 -31.39 -0.08 11.99
N SER A 458 -30.54 -1.07 12.26
CA SER A 458 -30.92 -2.21 13.10
C SER A 458 -30.90 -1.80 14.58
N LEU A 459 -32.06 -1.88 15.21
CA LEU A 459 -32.23 -1.51 16.61
C LEU A 459 -31.84 -2.69 17.50
N HIS A 460 -30.80 -2.45 18.30
CA HIS A 460 -30.37 -3.35 19.36
C HIS A 460 -30.61 -2.66 20.72
N THR A 461 -30.11 -3.24 21.81
CA THR A 461 -30.17 -2.57 23.11
C THR A 461 -29.44 -1.22 23.03
N THR A 462 -30.19 -0.12 23.16
CA THR A 462 -29.64 1.24 23.06
C THR A 462 -28.69 1.56 24.20
N ILE A 463 -27.69 2.41 23.95
CA ILE A 463 -26.73 2.89 24.93
C ILE A 463 -27.47 3.64 26.03
N ARG A 464 -28.51 4.41 25.68
CA ARG A 464 -29.41 5.04 26.66
C ARG A 464 -30.02 4.02 27.61
N LYS A 465 -30.56 2.91 27.08
CA LYS A 465 -31.17 1.85 27.90
C LYS A 465 -30.14 1.17 28.80
N VAL A 466 -28.93 0.92 28.30
CA VAL A 466 -27.84 0.38 29.12
C VAL A 466 -27.47 1.34 30.25
N ALA A 467 -27.37 2.64 29.98
CA ALA A 467 -27.03 3.65 30.97
C ALA A 467 -28.12 3.81 32.06
N GLU A 468 -29.39 3.59 31.74
CA GLU A 468 -30.49 3.53 32.72
C GLU A 468 -30.33 2.36 33.70
N LEU A 469 -29.77 1.23 33.24
CA LEU A 469 -29.68 -0.02 33.98
C LEU A 469 -28.35 -0.21 34.72
N LEU A 470 -27.29 0.45 34.26
CA LEU A 470 -25.95 0.41 34.84
C LEU A 470 -25.57 1.79 35.40
N PRO A 471 -25.70 2.00 36.72
CA PRO A 471 -25.33 3.26 37.37
C PRO A 471 -23.92 3.76 37.04
N SER A 472 -22.97 2.86 36.80
CA SER A 472 -21.58 3.20 36.41
C SER A 472 -21.49 3.93 35.07
N TRP A 473 -22.50 3.82 34.20
CA TRP A 473 -22.55 4.48 32.91
C TRP A 473 -23.22 5.86 32.98
N GLY A 474 -24.19 6.05 33.90
CA GLY A 474 -25.00 7.26 33.97
C GLY A 474 -24.21 8.55 34.21
N GLY A 475 -23.06 8.49 34.91
CA GLY A 475 -22.21 9.65 35.18
C GLY A 475 -21.09 9.90 34.17
N ASN A 476 -20.90 9.04 33.17
CA ASN A 476 -19.76 9.12 32.26
C ASN A 476 -20.02 10.15 31.13
N PRO A 477 -19.20 11.22 31.00
CA PRO A 477 -19.38 12.23 29.96
C PRO A 477 -19.38 11.69 28.53
N HIS A 478 -18.57 10.66 28.26
CA HIS A 478 -18.52 10.00 26.96
C HIS A 478 -19.86 9.31 26.64
N ILE A 479 -20.42 8.57 27.59
CA ILE A 479 -21.72 7.90 27.43
C ILE A 479 -22.83 8.93 27.24
N GLN A 480 -22.82 10.05 27.96
CA GLN A 480 -23.83 11.12 27.80
C GLN A 480 -23.73 11.82 26.43
N ALA A 481 -22.52 12.00 25.90
CA ALA A 481 -22.34 12.49 24.53
C ALA A 481 -22.84 11.45 23.50
N LEU A 482 -22.55 10.17 23.74
CA LEU A 482 -22.94 9.09 22.83
C LEU A 482 -24.46 8.84 22.82
N ILE A 483 -25.15 9.03 23.95
CA ILE A 483 -26.63 8.99 24.02
C ILE A 483 -27.25 10.12 23.19
N ARG A 484 -26.66 11.33 23.19
CA ARG A 484 -27.13 12.43 22.34
C ARG A 484 -26.97 12.09 20.86
N LEU A 485 -25.78 11.59 20.50
CA LEU A 485 -25.51 11.10 19.14
C LEU A 485 -26.47 9.98 18.73
N GLU A 486 -26.79 9.05 19.63
CA GLU A 486 -27.75 7.96 19.41
C GLU A 486 -29.16 8.48 19.15
N LEU A 487 -29.62 9.48 19.92
CA LEU A 487 -30.94 10.08 19.73
C LEU A 487 -31.04 10.84 18.41
N ASP A 488 -30.00 11.56 17.99
CA ASP A 488 -29.96 12.19 16.68
C ASP A 488 -29.89 11.17 15.56
N SER A 489 -29.08 10.13 15.72
CA SER A 489 -29.01 9.01 14.77
C SER A 489 -30.39 8.37 14.57
N LEU A 490 -31.13 8.10 15.64
CA LEU A 490 -32.50 7.59 15.56
C LEU A 490 -33.45 8.52 14.80
N ARG A 491 -33.40 9.84 15.08
CA ARG A 491 -34.24 10.84 14.40
C ARG A 491 -33.96 10.93 12.90
N LEU A 492 -32.70 10.76 12.52
CA LEU A 492 -32.22 10.89 11.15
C LEU A 492 -32.34 9.59 10.34
N SER A 493 -32.56 8.47 11.02
CA SER A 493 -32.71 7.15 10.38
C SER A 493 -34.02 7.07 9.59
N PRO A 494 -33.97 6.83 8.27
CA PRO A 494 -35.18 6.77 7.44
C PRO A 494 -35.97 5.48 7.66
N ILE A 495 -35.26 4.37 7.89
CA ILE A 495 -35.82 3.04 8.09
C ILE A 495 -35.16 2.44 9.33
N LEU A 496 -35.97 1.95 10.25
CA LEU A 496 -35.52 1.32 11.50
C LEU A 496 -36.06 -0.09 11.57
N GLN A 497 -35.16 -1.06 11.72
CA GLN A 497 -35.52 -2.44 11.98
C GLN A 497 -35.56 -2.68 13.49
N ALA A 498 -36.76 -2.80 14.04
CA ALA A 498 -36.97 -3.19 15.42
C ALA A 498 -36.96 -4.71 15.55
N ASN A 499 -36.29 -5.21 16.59
CA ASN A 499 -36.20 -6.65 16.84
C ASN A 499 -37.26 -7.17 17.81
N SER A 500 -38.05 -6.30 18.46
CA SER A 500 -39.16 -6.68 19.33
C SER A 500 -40.18 -5.56 19.44
N ARG A 501 -41.40 -5.88 19.90
CA ARG A 501 -42.44 -4.88 20.19
C ARG A 501 -41.98 -3.87 21.24
N ALA A 502 -41.23 -4.30 22.25
CA ALA A 502 -40.69 -3.41 23.27
C ALA A 502 -39.74 -2.36 22.64
N THR A 503 -38.90 -2.78 21.70
CA THR A 503 -38.02 -1.85 20.98
C THR A 503 -38.80 -0.89 20.07
N VAL A 504 -39.91 -1.33 19.47
CA VAL A 504 -40.84 -0.42 18.75
C VAL A 504 -41.42 0.62 19.71
N GLU A 505 -41.93 0.20 20.87
CA GLU A 505 -42.52 1.11 21.86
C GLU A 505 -41.50 2.14 22.39
N GLU A 506 -40.25 1.72 22.62
CA GLU A 506 -39.18 2.58 23.12
C GLU A 506 -38.67 3.60 22.11
N THR A 507 -38.84 3.32 20.81
CA THR A 507 -38.42 4.21 19.72
C THR A 507 -39.57 5.05 19.15
N THR A 508 -40.81 4.62 19.37
CA THR A 508 -42.00 5.37 18.95
C THR A 508 -42.00 6.78 19.55
N GLY A 509 -42.12 7.79 18.69
CA GLY A 509 -42.10 9.20 19.08
C GLY A 509 -40.71 9.82 19.25
N LEU A 510 -39.63 9.04 19.06
CA LEU A 510 -38.26 9.55 19.00
C LEU A 510 -37.76 9.75 17.56
N THR A 511 -38.46 9.17 16.58
CA THR A 511 -38.12 9.23 15.15
C THR A 511 -39.40 9.37 14.32
N ASP A 512 -39.25 10.00 13.16
CA ASP A 512 -40.28 10.06 12.10
C ASP A 512 -40.04 8.98 11.02
N GLY A 513 -38.97 8.19 11.15
CA GLY A 513 -38.63 7.10 10.23
C GLY A 513 -39.60 5.92 10.29
N LEU A 514 -39.60 5.10 9.24
CA LEU A 514 -40.41 3.88 9.17
C LEU A 514 -39.82 2.82 10.13
N ILE A 515 -40.59 2.43 11.14
CA ILE A 515 -40.22 1.35 12.05
C ILE A 515 -40.86 0.04 11.57
N GLU A 516 -40.04 -0.92 11.15
CA GLU A 516 -40.46 -2.26 10.76
C GLU A 516 -40.07 -3.27 11.85
N LEU A 517 -41.02 -4.09 12.30
CA LEU A 517 -40.75 -5.16 13.27
C LEU A 517 -40.25 -6.41 12.52
N LEU A 518 -38.94 -6.63 12.52
CA LEU A 518 -38.31 -7.83 11.96
C LEU A 518 -37.54 -8.56 13.06
N HIS A 519 -38.22 -9.55 13.60
CA HIS A 519 -37.70 -10.52 14.55
C HIS A 519 -36.45 -11.26 14.01
N TYR A 520 -35.46 -11.49 14.88
CA TYR A 520 -34.29 -12.28 14.50
C TYR A 520 -34.62 -13.77 14.42
N GLY A 521 -33.85 -14.51 13.62
CA GLY A 521 -33.86 -15.96 13.59
C GLY A 521 -32.55 -16.53 14.12
N LEU A 522 -32.53 -17.84 14.37
CA LEU A 522 -31.35 -18.56 14.82
C LEU A 522 -31.29 -19.94 14.16
N THR A 523 -30.07 -20.39 13.84
CA THR A 523 -29.85 -21.76 13.33
C THR A 523 -30.21 -22.83 14.38
N ASP A 524 -30.89 -23.91 13.99
CA ASP A 524 -31.23 -25.00 14.91
C ASP A 524 -30.01 -25.87 15.25
N ALA A 525 -29.39 -25.61 16.40
CA ALA A 525 -28.26 -26.38 16.90
C ALA A 525 -28.66 -27.71 17.61
N ALA A 526 -29.94 -27.90 17.95
CA ALA A 526 -30.37 -29.01 18.79
C ALA A 526 -30.14 -30.42 18.18
N PRO A 527 -30.30 -30.67 16.86
CA PRO A 527 -30.12 -32.00 16.28
C PRO A 527 -28.70 -32.57 16.45
N ASN A 528 -27.69 -31.71 16.59
CA ASN A 528 -26.29 -32.09 16.65
C ASN A 528 -25.74 -32.16 18.10
N ALA A 529 -26.55 -31.79 19.09
CA ALA A 529 -26.12 -31.69 20.48
C ALA A 529 -26.36 -33.00 21.24
N SER A 530 -25.28 -33.70 21.62
CA SER A 530 -25.35 -34.80 22.60
C SER A 530 -25.32 -34.23 24.03
N PRO A 531 -26.27 -34.54 24.91
CA PRO A 531 -26.35 -33.95 26.24
C PRO A 531 -25.13 -34.30 27.11
N LEU A 532 -24.68 -33.35 27.94
CA LEU A 532 -23.56 -33.57 28.88
C LEU A 532 -23.90 -34.48 30.06
N ARG A 533 -25.18 -34.80 30.26
CA ARG A 533 -25.69 -35.57 31.40
C ARG A 533 -26.70 -36.61 30.92
N GLU A 534 -26.68 -37.77 31.58
CA GLU A 534 -27.67 -38.84 31.38
C GLU A 534 -28.97 -38.53 32.14
N ALA A 535 -30.10 -39.08 31.68
CA ALA A 535 -31.38 -38.90 32.34
C ALA A 535 -31.37 -39.51 33.76
N GLY A 536 -31.71 -38.72 34.78
CA GLY A 536 -31.85 -39.16 36.19
C GLY A 536 -30.83 -38.58 37.17
N ASP A 537 -29.93 -37.71 36.71
CA ASP A 537 -28.80 -37.15 37.47
C ASP A 537 -29.20 -35.92 38.33
N GLY A 538 -30.44 -35.84 38.81
CA GLY A 538 -31.01 -34.64 39.44
C GLY A 538 -31.62 -33.66 38.42
N THR A 539 -32.12 -32.51 38.89
CA THR A 539 -32.73 -31.48 38.04
C THR A 539 -31.77 -30.32 37.80
N GLU A 540 -31.63 -29.87 36.56
CA GLU A 540 -30.66 -28.85 36.14
C GLU A 540 -31.32 -27.51 35.78
N LEU A 541 -30.98 -26.46 36.53
CA LEU A 541 -31.34 -25.08 36.25
C LEU A 541 -30.17 -24.36 35.58
N LEU A 542 -30.37 -23.89 34.35
CA LEU A 542 -29.33 -23.22 33.57
C LEU A 542 -29.55 -21.71 33.51
N PHE A 543 -28.49 -20.94 33.69
CA PHE A 543 -28.38 -19.54 33.33
C PHE A 543 -27.29 -19.36 32.27
N VAL A 544 -27.57 -18.58 31.23
CA VAL A 544 -26.62 -18.27 30.16
C VAL A 544 -26.56 -16.76 29.92
N GLY A 545 -25.37 -16.19 30.01
CA GLY A 545 -25.11 -14.78 29.73
C GLY A 545 -23.97 -14.22 30.55
N ARG A 546 -23.45 -13.05 30.19
CA ARG A 546 -22.45 -12.33 31.01
C ARG A 546 -22.98 -12.15 32.43
N LEU A 547 -22.16 -12.41 33.45
CA LEU A 547 -22.52 -12.24 34.84
C LEU A 547 -22.45 -10.74 35.20
N GLU A 548 -23.46 -10.00 34.76
CA GLU A 548 -23.62 -8.56 34.97
C GLU A 548 -25.02 -8.22 35.50
N ARG A 549 -25.15 -7.07 36.18
CA ARG A 549 -26.42 -6.58 36.74
C ARG A 549 -27.57 -6.57 35.72
N ARG A 550 -27.32 -6.13 34.49
CA ARG A 550 -28.37 -6.08 33.45
C ARG A 550 -28.98 -7.47 33.17
N LYS A 551 -28.19 -8.54 33.23
CA LYS A 551 -28.64 -9.93 33.02
C LYS A 551 -29.37 -10.53 34.22
N GLY A 552 -29.44 -9.80 35.34
CA GLY A 552 -30.22 -10.20 36.52
C GLY A 552 -29.67 -11.40 37.27
N VAL A 553 -28.38 -11.73 37.08
CA VAL A 553 -27.76 -12.89 37.75
C VAL A 553 -27.77 -12.74 39.28
N ASP A 554 -27.67 -11.52 39.78
CA ASP A 554 -27.83 -11.18 41.19
C ASP A 554 -29.19 -11.60 41.74
N VAL A 555 -30.28 -11.34 41.00
CA VAL A 555 -31.64 -11.72 41.38
C VAL A 555 -31.78 -13.25 41.46
N LEU A 556 -31.17 -13.97 40.52
CA LEU A 556 -31.13 -15.43 40.54
C LEU A 556 -30.30 -15.97 41.71
N LEU A 557 -29.13 -15.39 41.96
CA LEU A 557 -28.27 -15.78 43.09
C LEU A 557 -28.94 -15.51 44.43
N ASP A 558 -29.71 -14.41 44.57
CA ASP A 558 -30.48 -14.14 45.78
C ASP A 558 -31.66 -15.13 45.96
N ALA A 559 -32.25 -15.63 44.86
CA ALA A 559 -33.30 -16.65 44.89
C ALA A 559 -32.77 -18.08 45.12
N ALA A 560 -31.52 -18.35 44.72
CA ALA A 560 -30.96 -19.70 44.64
C ALA A 560 -30.90 -20.46 45.98
N PRO A 561 -30.47 -19.88 47.12
CA PRO A 561 -30.40 -20.60 48.40
C PRO A 561 -31.74 -21.23 48.80
N ALA A 562 -32.83 -20.47 48.69
CA ALA A 562 -34.16 -20.95 49.07
C ALA A 562 -34.65 -22.09 48.15
N LEU A 563 -34.26 -22.10 46.87
CA LEU A 563 -34.57 -23.17 45.93
C LEU A 563 -33.73 -24.42 46.21
N LEU A 564 -32.42 -24.25 46.38
CA LEU A 564 -31.48 -25.34 46.62
C LEU A 564 -31.75 -26.06 47.94
N ASP A 565 -32.20 -25.35 48.98
CA ASP A 565 -32.60 -25.97 50.26
C ASP A 565 -33.91 -26.76 50.14
N ARG A 566 -34.86 -26.29 49.32
CA ARG A 566 -36.17 -26.93 49.10
C ARG A 566 -36.10 -28.12 48.13
N LEU A 567 -35.11 -28.11 47.23
CA LEU A 567 -34.93 -29.07 46.15
C LEU A 567 -33.50 -29.67 46.26
N PRO A 568 -33.32 -30.78 47.00
CA PRO A 568 -31.99 -31.34 47.27
C PRO A 568 -31.28 -31.86 46.01
N ASP A 569 -32.05 -32.28 45.00
CA ASP A 569 -31.54 -32.78 43.72
C ASP A 569 -31.33 -31.68 42.67
N LEU A 570 -31.51 -30.40 43.02
CA LEU A 570 -31.34 -29.26 42.11
C LEU A 570 -29.86 -28.90 41.95
N HIS A 571 -29.42 -28.76 40.71
CA HIS A 571 -28.15 -28.18 40.32
C HIS A 571 -28.39 -26.84 39.62
N LEU A 572 -27.61 -25.82 39.97
CA LEU A 572 -27.62 -24.51 39.32
C LEU A 572 -26.32 -24.33 38.55
N THR A 573 -26.40 -24.20 37.23
CA THR A 573 -25.25 -23.93 36.38
C THR A 573 -25.34 -22.53 35.77
N LEU A 574 -24.28 -21.75 35.93
CA LEU A 574 -24.12 -20.41 35.37
C LEU A 574 -23.02 -20.42 34.31
N VAL A 575 -23.39 -20.15 33.07
CA VAL A 575 -22.48 -20.07 31.91
C VAL A 575 -22.36 -18.63 31.45
N GLY A 576 -21.13 -18.16 31.32
CA GLY A 576 -20.79 -16.83 30.85
C GLY A 576 -19.60 -16.22 31.60
N ARG A 577 -19.03 -15.18 31.00
CA ARG A 577 -17.89 -14.45 31.56
C ARG A 577 -18.30 -13.76 32.88
N ASP A 578 -17.47 -13.92 33.90
CA ASP A 578 -17.61 -13.30 35.22
C ASP A 578 -16.39 -12.39 35.48
N THR A 579 -16.63 -11.09 35.52
CA THR A 579 -15.59 -10.07 35.71
C THR A 579 -15.87 -9.26 36.96
N THR A 580 -14.84 -8.64 37.53
CA THR A 580 -14.98 -7.76 38.69
C THR A 580 -16.01 -6.67 38.40
N ASN A 581 -17.08 -6.66 39.18
CA ASN A 581 -18.16 -5.70 39.04
C ASN A 581 -17.78 -4.42 39.79
N THR A 582 -17.91 -3.27 39.13
CA THR A 582 -17.59 -1.96 39.72
C THR A 582 -18.45 -1.63 40.94
N GLU A 583 -19.66 -2.17 41.02
CA GLU A 583 -20.63 -1.87 42.08
C GLU A 583 -20.36 -2.65 43.38
N ILE A 584 -19.96 -3.91 43.27
CA ILE A 584 -19.70 -4.79 44.43
C ILE A 584 -18.20 -4.96 44.71
N GLY A 585 -17.31 -4.51 43.81
CA GLY A 585 -15.85 -4.58 43.96
C GLY A 585 -15.25 -5.98 43.81
N THR A 586 -16.04 -6.97 43.39
CA THR A 586 -15.65 -8.39 43.26
C THR A 586 -16.48 -9.05 42.14
N THR A 587 -16.23 -10.31 41.84
CA THR A 587 -17.05 -11.11 40.91
C THR A 587 -18.33 -11.60 41.59
N TYR A 588 -19.36 -11.96 40.81
CA TYR A 588 -20.58 -12.53 41.40
C TYR A 588 -20.31 -13.90 42.05
N ARG A 589 -19.42 -14.70 41.44
CA ARG A 589 -18.94 -15.97 42.02
C ARG A 589 -18.34 -15.76 43.41
N GLU A 590 -17.36 -14.88 43.53
CA GLU A 590 -16.65 -14.65 44.79
C GLU A 590 -17.58 -14.13 45.88
N ARG A 591 -18.45 -13.16 45.55
CA ARG A 591 -19.46 -12.63 46.49
C ARG A 591 -20.36 -13.75 47.01
N PHE A 592 -20.95 -14.54 46.11
CA PHE A 592 -21.88 -15.61 46.49
C PHE A 592 -21.20 -16.71 47.34
N GLN A 593 -19.97 -17.11 46.97
CA GLN A 593 -19.20 -18.09 47.74
C GLN A 593 -18.82 -17.58 49.13
N GLN A 594 -18.52 -16.29 49.27
CA GLN A 594 -18.21 -15.68 50.57
C GLN A 594 -19.46 -15.57 51.45
N GLU A 595 -20.58 -15.06 50.92
CA GLU A 595 -21.83 -14.87 51.64
C GLU A 595 -22.42 -16.19 52.18
N HIS A 596 -22.20 -17.30 51.46
CA HIS A 596 -22.73 -18.62 51.82
C HIS A 596 -21.65 -19.62 52.23
N SER A 597 -20.49 -19.14 52.69
CA SER A 597 -19.38 -19.99 53.11
C SER A 597 -19.82 -21.04 54.14
N GLY A 598 -19.60 -22.32 53.81
CA GLY A 598 -19.98 -23.47 54.64
C GLY A 598 -21.39 -24.03 54.39
N ALA A 599 -22.17 -23.47 53.48
CA ALA A 599 -23.46 -24.05 53.09
C ALA A 599 -23.28 -25.31 52.23
N GLU A 600 -24.03 -26.39 52.55
CA GLU A 600 -23.92 -27.67 51.85
C GLU A 600 -24.33 -27.59 50.37
N PHE A 601 -25.26 -26.70 50.04
CA PHE A 601 -25.73 -26.50 48.66
C PHE A 601 -24.69 -25.91 47.72
N LEU A 602 -23.59 -25.31 48.21
CA LEU A 602 -22.57 -24.69 47.35
C LEU A 602 -21.96 -25.68 46.36
N ASN A 603 -21.88 -26.97 46.71
CA ASN A 603 -21.38 -28.03 45.82
C ASN A 603 -22.29 -28.28 44.60
N ARG A 604 -23.50 -27.72 44.59
CA ARG A 604 -24.49 -27.83 43.52
C ARG A 604 -24.62 -26.54 42.69
N VAL A 605 -23.80 -25.53 42.96
CA VAL A 605 -23.76 -24.27 42.19
C VAL A 605 -22.48 -24.20 41.37
N HIS A 606 -22.62 -24.26 40.05
CA HIS A 606 -21.51 -24.41 39.10
C HIS A 606 -21.33 -23.13 38.28
N PHE A 607 -20.28 -22.39 38.56
CA PHE A 607 -19.87 -21.25 37.74
C PHE A 607 -18.86 -21.73 36.68
N VAL A 608 -19.30 -21.84 35.43
CA VAL A 608 -18.53 -22.49 34.35
C VAL A 608 -17.57 -21.52 33.67
N GLY A 609 -17.96 -20.25 33.55
CA GLY A 609 -17.26 -19.30 32.68
C GLY A 609 -17.79 -19.33 31.25
N GLU A 610 -17.04 -18.75 30.32
CA GLU A 610 -17.34 -18.73 28.89
C GLU A 610 -17.00 -20.08 28.25
N VAL A 611 -17.85 -20.54 27.33
CA VAL A 611 -17.72 -21.85 26.66
C VAL A 611 -17.94 -21.69 25.16
N ALA A 612 -17.41 -22.63 24.37
CA ALA A 612 -17.65 -22.67 22.93
C ALA A 612 -19.11 -23.06 22.60
N ASP A 613 -19.59 -22.71 21.41
CA ASP A 613 -20.97 -22.93 20.97
C ASP A 613 -21.38 -24.42 21.00
N ASP A 614 -20.47 -25.35 20.70
CA ASP A 614 -20.75 -26.79 20.78
C ASP A 614 -21.01 -27.22 22.22
N GLU A 615 -20.20 -26.78 23.19
CA GLU A 615 -20.44 -27.05 24.60
C GLU A 615 -21.71 -26.36 25.10
N LEU A 616 -21.98 -25.13 24.66
CA LEU A 616 -23.19 -24.41 25.00
C LEU A 616 -24.45 -25.18 24.54
N ALA A 617 -24.46 -25.67 23.30
CA ALA A 617 -25.56 -26.49 22.79
C ALA A 617 -25.75 -27.78 23.61
N ARG A 618 -24.65 -28.46 24.00
CA ARG A 618 -24.74 -29.64 24.87
C ARG A 618 -25.27 -29.33 26.28
N ARG A 619 -25.01 -28.12 26.80
CA ARG A 619 -25.57 -27.64 28.08
C ARG A 619 -27.05 -27.32 27.97
N TYR A 620 -27.48 -26.68 26.88
CA TYR A 620 -28.90 -26.54 26.60
C TYR A 620 -29.58 -27.90 26.48
N ALA A 621 -29.00 -28.88 25.77
CA ALA A 621 -29.56 -30.23 25.68
C ALA A 621 -29.72 -30.90 27.05
N ALA A 622 -28.77 -30.69 27.96
CA ALA A 622 -28.74 -31.30 29.30
C ALA A 622 -29.61 -30.59 30.35
N CYS A 623 -30.02 -29.34 30.16
CA CYS A 623 -30.78 -28.62 31.19
C CYS A 623 -32.26 -29.01 31.24
N ASP A 624 -32.90 -28.79 32.39
CA ASP A 624 -34.33 -29.01 32.58
C ASP A 624 -35.15 -27.73 32.49
N VAL A 625 -34.58 -26.61 32.95
CA VAL A 625 -35.20 -25.29 32.96
C VAL A 625 -34.14 -24.24 32.64
N LEU A 626 -34.49 -23.30 31.77
CA LEU A 626 -33.67 -22.13 31.47
C LEU A 626 -34.18 -20.92 32.25
N CYS A 627 -33.30 -20.26 32.99
CA CYS A 627 -33.59 -19.03 33.72
C CYS A 627 -32.97 -17.81 33.04
N VAL A 628 -33.81 -16.83 32.69
CA VAL A 628 -33.39 -15.58 32.05
C VAL A 628 -33.93 -14.38 32.85
N PRO A 629 -33.38 -14.10 34.05
CA PRO A 629 -33.90 -13.09 34.98
C PRO A 629 -33.53 -11.64 34.57
N SER A 630 -33.23 -11.41 33.30
CA SER A 630 -32.69 -10.14 32.80
C SER A 630 -33.57 -8.96 33.16
N ARG A 631 -32.97 -7.87 33.63
CA ARG A 631 -33.68 -6.59 33.84
C ARG A 631 -34.14 -6.00 32.51
N TYR A 632 -33.40 -6.28 31.44
CA TYR A 632 -33.78 -5.93 30.07
C TYR A 632 -32.98 -6.73 29.04
N GLU A 633 -33.68 -7.20 28.00
CA GLU A 633 -33.11 -7.72 26.75
C GLU A 633 -33.88 -7.12 25.58
N SER A 634 -33.20 -6.60 24.56
CA SER A 634 -33.88 -6.07 23.38
C SER A 634 -34.65 -7.15 22.62
N PHE A 635 -34.08 -8.37 22.54
CA PHE A 635 -34.76 -9.52 21.91
C PHE A 635 -34.67 -10.78 22.79
N GLY A 636 -33.46 -11.34 22.95
CA GLY A 636 -33.21 -12.48 23.85
C GLY A 636 -32.84 -13.79 23.14
N PHE A 637 -31.72 -13.83 22.42
CA PHE A 637 -31.22 -15.04 21.72
C PHE A 637 -31.16 -16.28 22.62
N VAL A 638 -30.78 -16.12 23.89
CA VAL A 638 -30.73 -17.21 24.89
C VAL A 638 -32.06 -17.96 25.00
N VAL A 639 -33.19 -17.27 24.83
CA VAL A 639 -34.52 -17.87 24.85
C VAL A 639 -34.77 -18.69 23.59
N LEU A 640 -34.37 -18.18 22.41
CA LEU A 640 -34.46 -18.93 21.17
C LEU A 640 -33.61 -20.19 21.20
N GLU A 641 -32.40 -20.11 21.76
CA GLU A 641 -31.52 -21.28 21.96
C GLU A 641 -32.19 -22.32 22.87
N GLY A 642 -32.81 -21.89 23.97
CA GLY A 642 -33.60 -22.77 24.85
C GLY A 642 -34.83 -23.37 24.15
N MET A 643 -35.55 -22.58 23.37
CA MET A 643 -36.72 -23.01 22.59
C MET A 643 -36.33 -24.04 21.53
N ALA A 644 -35.22 -23.84 20.83
CA ALA A 644 -34.68 -24.80 19.88
C ALA A 644 -34.41 -26.16 20.55
N HIS A 645 -33.91 -26.17 21.78
CA HIS A 645 -33.71 -27.39 22.57
C HIS A 645 -34.97 -27.88 23.31
N GLY A 646 -36.12 -27.25 23.07
CA GLY A 646 -37.39 -27.60 23.69
C GLY A 646 -37.38 -27.45 25.21
N LYS A 647 -36.73 -26.40 25.74
CA LYS A 647 -36.61 -26.16 27.18
C LYS A 647 -37.63 -25.14 27.69
N PRO A 648 -38.27 -25.39 28.84
CA PRO A 648 -39.14 -24.42 29.47
C PRO A 648 -38.32 -23.22 29.97
N VAL A 649 -38.86 -22.03 29.80
CA VAL A 649 -38.18 -20.77 30.13
C VAL A 649 -38.87 -20.09 31.31
N VAL A 650 -38.09 -19.68 32.33
CA VAL A 650 -38.56 -18.75 33.36
C VAL A 650 -37.75 -17.47 33.20
N ALA A 651 -38.44 -16.35 32.92
CA ALA A 651 -37.77 -15.11 32.59
C ALA A 651 -38.49 -13.88 33.11
N SER A 652 -37.78 -12.75 33.15
CA SER A 652 -38.39 -11.47 33.50
C SER A 652 -39.25 -10.93 32.35
N ALA A 653 -40.38 -10.31 32.67
CA ALA A 653 -41.29 -9.62 31.76
C ALA A 653 -40.70 -8.26 31.33
N ALA A 654 -39.55 -8.26 30.65
CA ALA A 654 -38.82 -7.07 30.27
C ALA A 654 -38.27 -7.16 28.84
N GLY A 655 -38.40 -6.07 28.08
CA GLY A 655 -37.91 -5.99 26.70
C GLY A 655 -38.54 -7.03 25.78
N GLY A 656 -37.76 -7.60 24.86
CA GLY A 656 -38.22 -8.57 23.86
C GLY A 656 -38.66 -9.94 24.40
N MET A 657 -38.45 -10.20 25.68
CA MET A 657 -38.89 -11.44 26.34
C MET A 657 -40.40 -11.68 26.22
N THR A 658 -41.19 -10.61 26.19
CA THR A 658 -42.66 -10.67 26.07
C THR A 658 -43.13 -11.12 24.69
N ASP A 659 -42.29 -10.99 23.66
CA ASP A 659 -42.57 -11.51 22.31
C ASP A 659 -42.25 -13.01 22.20
N LEU A 660 -41.26 -13.49 22.98
CA LEU A 660 -40.72 -14.86 22.87
C LEU A 660 -41.41 -15.87 23.81
N VAL A 661 -41.95 -15.42 24.94
CA VAL A 661 -42.55 -16.29 25.95
C VAL A 661 -44.08 -16.30 25.83
N ASP A 662 -44.60 -17.26 25.06
CA ASP A 662 -46.02 -17.56 24.86
C ASP A 662 -46.33 -19.06 25.10
N GLY A 663 -46.67 -19.39 26.35
CA GLY A 663 -47.03 -20.76 26.75
C GLY A 663 -45.85 -21.76 26.80
N ASN A 664 -44.65 -21.35 26.38
CA ASN A 664 -43.38 -22.06 26.49
C ASN A 664 -42.62 -21.74 27.80
N GLY A 665 -43.20 -20.92 28.68
CA GLY A 665 -42.52 -20.45 29.88
C GLY A 665 -43.40 -19.62 30.82
N ILE A 666 -42.78 -19.07 31.87
CA ILE A 666 -43.39 -18.14 32.82
C ILE A 666 -42.62 -16.82 32.80
N LEU A 667 -43.35 -15.72 32.64
CA LEU A 667 -42.83 -14.37 32.83
C LEU A 667 -43.10 -13.88 34.25
N VAL A 668 -42.09 -13.32 34.91
CA VAL A 668 -42.18 -12.70 36.25
C VAL A 668 -41.80 -11.22 36.20
N PRO A 669 -42.24 -10.36 37.13
CA PRO A 669 -41.76 -8.99 37.20
C PRO A 669 -40.22 -8.94 37.35
N PRO A 670 -39.52 -8.00 36.68
CA PRO A 670 -38.07 -7.86 36.83
C PRO A 670 -37.71 -7.43 38.26
N GLU A 671 -36.52 -7.84 38.73
CA GLU A 671 -35.97 -7.55 40.08
C GLU A 671 -36.71 -8.20 41.27
N GLU A 672 -37.84 -8.88 41.06
CA GLU A 672 -38.62 -9.51 42.13
C GLU A 672 -38.13 -10.94 42.45
N VAL A 673 -37.22 -11.06 43.42
CA VAL A 673 -36.61 -12.33 43.86
C VAL A 673 -37.65 -13.37 44.27
N ALA A 674 -38.71 -12.95 44.97
CA ALA A 674 -39.74 -13.87 45.47
C ALA A 674 -40.57 -14.50 44.35
N ASP A 675 -41.01 -13.68 43.38
CA ASP A 675 -41.77 -14.15 42.21
C ASP A 675 -40.92 -15.06 41.33
N LEU A 676 -39.65 -14.72 41.11
CA LEU A 676 -38.71 -15.57 40.39
C LEU A 676 -38.54 -16.93 41.07
N ALA A 677 -38.33 -16.94 42.40
CA ALA A 677 -38.19 -18.17 43.17
C ALA A 677 -39.47 -19.03 43.16
N GLU A 678 -40.66 -18.42 43.21
CA GLU A 678 -41.93 -19.15 43.14
C GLU A 678 -42.15 -19.78 41.74
N ALA A 679 -41.89 -19.00 40.67
CA ALA A 679 -42.02 -19.49 39.31
C ALA A 679 -41.04 -20.65 39.02
N LEU A 680 -39.77 -20.51 39.45
CA LEU A 680 -38.77 -21.57 39.33
C LEU A 680 -39.16 -22.83 40.12
N ASP A 681 -39.58 -22.69 41.38
CA ASP A 681 -39.99 -23.83 42.21
C ASP A 681 -41.18 -24.59 41.58
N ARG A 682 -42.14 -23.86 41.01
CA ARG A 682 -43.29 -24.45 40.31
C ARG A 682 -42.86 -25.27 39.09
N VAL A 683 -42.01 -24.72 38.23
CA VAL A 683 -41.58 -25.40 36.99
C VAL A 683 -40.66 -26.58 37.30
N LEU A 684 -39.71 -26.42 38.24
CA LEU A 684 -38.76 -27.47 38.61
C LEU A 684 -39.47 -28.71 39.20
N ARG A 685 -40.54 -28.52 39.98
CA ARG A 685 -41.31 -29.60 40.64
C ARG A 685 -42.28 -30.35 39.73
N ASP A 686 -42.66 -29.78 38.58
CA ASP A 686 -43.68 -30.35 37.71
C ASP A 686 -43.08 -30.77 36.35
N PRO A 687 -42.66 -32.05 36.21
CA PRO A 687 -42.15 -32.58 34.94
C PRO A 687 -43.15 -32.48 33.78
N GLY A 688 -44.46 -32.60 34.05
CA GLY A 688 -45.48 -32.49 33.02
C GLY A 688 -45.61 -31.07 32.48
N LEU A 689 -45.52 -30.07 33.38
CA LEU A 689 -45.45 -28.67 32.99
C LEU A 689 -44.20 -28.39 32.15
N ARG A 690 -43.02 -28.85 32.59
CA ARG A 690 -41.76 -28.72 31.83
C ARG A 690 -41.87 -29.26 30.42
N GLU A 691 -42.39 -30.48 30.27
CA GLU A 691 -42.53 -31.13 28.97
C GLU A 691 -43.53 -30.39 28.07
N SER A 692 -44.64 -29.91 28.64
CA SER A 692 -45.64 -29.14 27.89
C SER A 692 -45.10 -27.80 27.37
N MET A 693 -44.41 -27.04 28.22
CA MET A 693 -43.78 -25.77 27.90
C MET A 693 -42.63 -25.96 26.90
N GLY A 694 -41.79 -26.96 27.11
CA GLY A 694 -40.69 -27.31 26.21
C GLY A 694 -41.17 -27.64 24.79
N ARG A 695 -42.21 -28.47 24.65
CA ARG A 695 -42.83 -28.77 23.35
C ARG A 695 -43.40 -27.53 22.67
N ARG A 696 -44.08 -26.66 23.43
CA ARG A 696 -44.60 -25.39 22.90
C ARG A 696 -43.46 -24.48 22.42
N GLY A 697 -42.36 -24.41 23.17
CA GLY A 697 -41.17 -23.65 22.79
C GLY A 697 -40.55 -24.13 21.48
N ARG A 698 -40.35 -25.45 21.35
CA ARG A 698 -39.84 -26.07 20.12
C ARG A 698 -40.74 -25.78 18.91
N GLN A 699 -42.05 -25.94 19.08
CA GLN A 699 -43.02 -25.65 18.02
C GLN A 699 -42.95 -24.18 17.56
N LEU A 700 -42.93 -23.24 18.52
CA LEU A 700 -42.83 -21.81 18.20
C LEU A 700 -41.52 -21.48 17.48
N PHE A 701 -40.41 -22.09 17.89
CA PHE A 701 -39.12 -21.94 17.23
C PHE A 701 -39.18 -22.35 15.76
N GLU A 702 -39.65 -23.56 15.47
CA GLU A 702 -39.77 -24.08 14.11
C GLU A 702 -40.74 -23.27 13.23
N GLU A 703 -41.79 -22.70 13.82
CA GLU A 703 -42.81 -21.94 13.08
C GLU A 703 -42.39 -20.50 12.76
N PHE A 704 -41.70 -19.83 13.68
CA PHE A 704 -41.48 -18.38 13.59
C PHE A 704 -40.01 -17.94 13.66
N TRP A 705 -39.14 -18.67 14.35
CA TRP A 705 -37.82 -18.17 14.77
C TRP A 705 -36.64 -18.96 14.19
N GLU A 706 -36.92 -20.04 13.47
CA GLU A 706 -35.90 -20.73 12.67
C GLU A 706 -35.31 -19.77 11.62
N LEU A 707 -34.00 -19.83 11.45
CA LEU A 707 -33.24 -18.87 10.66
C LEU A 707 -33.81 -18.68 9.26
N SER A 708 -34.08 -19.76 8.52
CA SER A 708 -34.57 -19.65 7.15
C SER A 708 -35.89 -18.86 7.08
N ALA A 709 -36.83 -19.08 7.99
CA ALA A 709 -38.08 -18.33 8.02
C ALA A 709 -37.88 -16.84 8.31
N ALA A 710 -36.95 -16.50 9.21
CA ALA A 710 -36.60 -15.12 9.51
C ALA A 710 -35.91 -14.43 8.32
N ILE A 711 -34.97 -15.11 7.66
CA ILE A 711 -34.25 -14.58 6.50
C ILE A 711 -35.20 -14.26 5.35
N HIS A 712 -36.19 -15.10 5.05
CA HIS A 712 -37.17 -14.80 3.99
C HIS A 712 -38.02 -13.55 4.29
N ARG A 713 -38.35 -13.29 5.57
CA ARG A 713 -39.06 -12.05 5.96
C ARG A 713 -38.14 -10.84 5.83
N THR A 714 -36.90 -10.95 6.28
CA THR A 714 -35.89 -9.90 6.14
C THR A 714 -35.61 -9.58 4.66
N GLU A 715 -35.46 -10.60 3.82
CA GLU A 715 -35.27 -10.47 2.37
C GLU A 715 -36.43 -9.68 1.74
N GLN A 716 -37.68 -10.05 2.03
CA GLN A 716 -38.85 -9.36 1.50
C GLN A 716 -38.87 -7.87 1.89
N ALA A 717 -38.57 -7.56 3.16
CA ALA A 717 -38.50 -6.19 3.63
C ALA A 717 -37.35 -5.42 2.97
N TYR A 718 -36.13 -5.99 2.94
CA TYR A 718 -34.94 -5.34 2.38
C TYR A 718 -35.08 -5.09 0.88
N VAL A 719 -35.63 -6.04 0.12
CA VAL A 719 -35.94 -5.84 -1.30
C VAL A 719 -36.95 -4.70 -1.49
N SER A 720 -37.98 -4.61 -0.63
CA SER A 720 -38.94 -3.51 -0.67
C SER A 720 -38.30 -2.15 -0.32
N PHE A 721 -37.40 -2.12 0.65
CA PHE A 721 -36.68 -0.91 1.05
C PHE A 721 -35.70 -0.44 -0.03
N ALA A 722 -34.93 -1.36 -0.62
CA ALA A 722 -34.06 -1.06 -1.76
C ALA A 722 -34.85 -0.46 -2.93
N ALA A 723 -36.06 -0.99 -3.20
CA ALA A 723 -36.93 -0.49 -4.26
C ALA A 723 -37.53 0.90 -3.99
N SER A 724 -37.58 1.35 -2.72
CA SER A 724 -38.10 2.69 -2.36
C SER A 724 -37.18 3.84 -2.79
N GLY A 725 -35.93 3.52 -3.15
CA GLY A 725 -34.99 4.40 -3.85
C GLY A 725 -34.13 5.28 -2.95
N SER A 726 -32.95 5.65 -3.45
CA SER A 726 -32.06 6.64 -2.84
C SER A 726 -32.39 8.06 -3.36
N THR A 727 -32.10 9.11 -2.60
CA THR A 727 -32.19 10.48 -3.12
C THR A 727 -31.00 10.82 -4.02
N GLY A 728 -29.91 10.06 -3.91
CA GLY A 728 -28.66 10.26 -4.64
C GLY A 728 -27.82 11.43 -4.14
N GLU A 729 -28.28 12.15 -3.11
CA GLU A 729 -27.54 13.27 -2.52
C GLU A 729 -26.43 12.75 -1.62
N GLU A 730 -25.18 12.99 -2.02
CA GLU A 730 -24.00 12.71 -1.20
C GLU A 730 -24.02 13.49 0.13
N LEU A 731 -23.50 12.85 1.19
CA LEU A 731 -23.36 13.48 2.49
C LEU A 731 -22.50 14.75 2.40
N SER A 732 -23.03 15.87 2.91
CA SER A 732 -22.31 17.15 2.99
C SER A 732 -21.91 17.49 4.43
N PRO A 733 -20.84 18.27 4.64
CA PRO A 733 -20.44 18.72 5.99
C PRO A 733 -21.55 19.51 6.69
N SER A 734 -22.36 20.26 5.93
CA SER A 734 -23.48 21.04 6.45
C SER A 734 -24.62 20.20 7.03
N ARG A 735 -24.74 18.92 6.64
CA ARG A 735 -25.73 17.99 7.21
C ARG A 735 -25.23 17.31 8.48
N LEU A 736 -23.91 17.07 8.58
CA LEU A 736 -23.30 16.41 9.74
C LEU A 736 -22.95 17.38 10.87
N ALA A 737 -22.46 18.59 10.57
CA ALA A 737 -22.01 19.54 11.58
C ALA A 737 -23.04 19.84 12.69
N PRO A 738 -24.34 20.05 12.41
CA PRO A 738 -25.34 20.28 13.45
C PRO A 738 -25.47 19.12 14.46
N VAL A 739 -25.31 17.88 13.98
CA VAL A 739 -25.35 16.66 14.82
C VAL A 739 -24.14 16.60 15.72
N LEU A 740 -22.96 16.94 15.20
CA LEU A 740 -21.73 16.97 15.99
C LEU A 740 -21.81 18.03 17.12
N ILE A 741 -22.43 19.18 16.83
CA ILE A 741 -22.66 20.25 17.82
C ILE A 741 -23.58 19.77 18.96
N ASP A 742 -24.69 19.10 18.65
CA ASP A 742 -25.60 18.57 19.68
C ASP A 742 -24.90 17.52 20.56
N ALA A 743 -24.07 16.69 19.93
CA ALA A 743 -23.24 15.70 20.60
C ALA A 743 -22.11 16.31 21.47
N GLY A 744 -21.89 17.64 21.38
CA GLY A 744 -21.00 18.40 22.26
C GLY A 744 -19.66 18.82 21.64
N LEU A 745 -19.53 18.76 20.31
CA LEU A 745 -18.40 19.36 19.59
C LEU A 745 -18.53 20.89 19.56
N ASP A 746 -17.40 21.60 19.53
CA ASP A 746 -17.40 23.06 19.39
C ASP A 746 -18.03 23.48 18.04
N ALA A 747 -18.86 24.53 18.07
CA ALA A 747 -19.58 25.00 16.90
C ALA A 747 -18.66 25.60 15.83
N ASP A 748 -17.52 26.16 16.24
CA ASP A 748 -16.53 26.73 15.32
C ASP A 748 -15.73 25.64 14.60
N ASP A 749 -15.49 24.50 15.27
CA ASP A 749 -14.75 23.35 14.72
C ASP A 749 -15.65 22.36 13.94
N ALA A 750 -16.95 22.29 14.25
CA ALA A 750 -17.84 21.29 13.69
C ALA A 750 -17.87 21.20 12.14
N PRO A 751 -17.85 22.31 11.38
CA PRO A 751 -17.84 22.24 9.91
C PRO A 751 -16.57 21.59 9.33
N SER A 752 -15.40 21.91 9.86
CA SER A 752 -14.12 21.36 9.37
C SER A 752 -13.96 19.90 9.79
N VAL A 753 -14.32 19.56 11.03
CA VAL A 753 -14.35 18.18 11.52
C VAL A 753 -15.32 17.34 10.70
N ALA A 754 -16.53 17.84 10.41
CA ALA A 754 -17.50 17.15 9.57
C ALA A 754 -16.95 16.89 8.16
N ALA A 755 -16.27 17.88 7.54
CA ALA A 755 -15.65 17.70 6.24
C ALA A 755 -14.55 16.64 6.25
N ALA A 756 -13.74 16.56 7.31
CA ALA A 756 -12.70 15.56 7.44
C ALA A 756 -13.26 14.14 7.71
N LEU A 757 -14.33 14.01 8.51
CA LEU A 757 -14.93 12.71 8.82
C LEU A 757 -15.57 12.04 7.59
N ILE A 758 -16.09 12.81 6.64
CA ILE A 758 -16.80 12.25 5.47
C ILE A 758 -15.91 12.07 4.24
N ASP A 759 -14.67 12.57 4.27
CA ASP A 759 -13.71 12.46 3.18
C ASP A 759 -13.01 11.09 3.22
N PRO A 760 -13.30 10.17 2.26
CA PRO A 760 -12.73 8.83 2.28
C PRO A 760 -11.20 8.83 2.15
N SER A 761 -10.59 9.90 1.62
CA SER A 761 -9.13 10.01 1.48
C SER A 761 -8.39 10.09 2.82
N ASN A 762 -9.10 10.42 3.91
CA ASN A 762 -8.55 10.38 5.27
C ASN A 762 -8.50 8.96 5.87
N TYR A 763 -9.12 7.97 5.21
CA TYR A 763 -9.20 6.58 5.66
C TYR A 763 -8.66 5.59 4.62
N PRO A 764 -7.44 5.77 4.09
CA PRO A 764 -6.93 4.88 3.05
C PRO A 764 -6.56 3.52 3.64
N HIS A 765 -6.97 2.44 2.98
CA HIS A 765 -6.52 1.09 3.36
C HIS A 765 -5.03 0.92 3.11
N ASN A 766 -4.54 1.50 2.01
CA ASN A 766 -3.15 1.52 1.63
C ASN A 766 -2.67 2.96 1.45
N VAL A 767 -2.14 3.51 2.54
CA VAL A 767 -1.46 4.82 2.56
C VAL A 767 -0.41 4.92 1.47
N ALA A 768 0.38 3.86 1.22
CA ALA A 768 1.42 3.87 0.20
C ALA A 768 0.85 3.90 -1.24
N GLY A 769 -0.25 3.18 -1.50
CA GLY A 769 -0.95 3.16 -2.79
C GLY A 769 -1.71 4.45 -3.10
N GLU A 770 -2.39 5.05 -2.11
CA GLU A 770 -3.01 6.37 -2.23
C GLU A 770 -1.96 7.48 -2.36
N LEU A 771 -0.84 7.40 -1.64
CA LEU A 771 0.33 8.25 -1.86
C LEU A 771 0.80 8.16 -3.31
N VAL A 772 0.93 6.95 -3.88
CA VAL A 772 1.33 6.74 -5.28
C VAL A 772 0.28 7.29 -6.27
N ARG A 773 -1.03 7.08 -6.02
CA ARG A 773 -2.11 7.65 -6.86
C ARG A 773 -2.11 9.18 -6.84
N LEU A 774 -1.97 9.78 -5.66
CA LEU A 774 -1.87 11.23 -5.47
C LEU A 774 -0.59 11.80 -6.11
N LEU A 775 0.54 11.08 -6.02
CA LEU A 775 1.83 11.43 -6.63
C LEU A 775 1.82 11.38 -8.18
N VAL A 776 0.87 10.66 -8.78
CA VAL A 776 0.73 10.50 -10.24
C VAL A 776 -0.45 11.33 -10.80
N SER A 777 -1.27 11.93 -9.93
CA SER A 777 -2.36 12.83 -10.34
C SER A 777 -1.86 14.27 -10.55
N ASP A 778 -2.23 14.90 -11.67
CA ASP A 778 -1.84 16.29 -12.02
C ASP A 778 -2.65 17.38 -11.28
N ASP A 779 -3.37 17.05 -10.20
CA ASP A 779 -4.33 17.96 -9.55
C ASP A 779 -3.78 18.57 -8.24
N HIS A 780 -4.20 19.81 -7.95
CA HIS A 780 -3.74 20.69 -6.87
C HIS A 780 -4.04 20.15 -5.44
N ARG A 781 -4.73 19.01 -5.35
CA ARG A 781 -5.08 18.29 -4.12
C ARG A 781 -3.92 17.50 -3.52
N PHE A 782 -2.83 17.32 -4.27
CA PHE A 782 -1.60 16.63 -3.85
C PHE A 782 -1.01 17.15 -2.53
N VAL A 783 -0.87 18.47 -2.37
CA VAL A 783 -0.22 19.08 -1.20
C VAL A 783 -1.11 18.96 0.06
N ASP A 784 -2.41 19.09 -0.12
CA ASP A 784 -3.39 19.11 0.97
C ASP A 784 -3.65 17.69 1.51
N GLY A 785 -3.71 16.69 0.63
CA GLY A 785 -3.83 15.27 1.01
C GLY A 785 -2.56 14.69 1.64
N LEU A 786 -1.38 15.05 1.12
CA LEU A 786 -0.08 14.66 1.68
C LEU A 786 0.17 15.27 3.06
N TYR A 787 -0.24 16.52 3.27
CA TYR A 787 -0.08 17.22 4.55
C TYR A 787 -0.99 16.66 5.66
N ARG A 788 -2.24 16.29 5.34
CA ARG A 788 -3.18 15.69 6.31
C ARG A 788 -2.78 14.27 6.70
N LEU A 789 -2.31 13.46 5.76
CA LEU A 789 -1.93 12.07 6.01
C LEU A 789 -0.70 11.91 6.94
N LEU A 790 0.19 12.92 6.94
CA LEU A 790 1.51 12.85 7.60
C LEU A 790 1.57 13.56 8.96
N ARG A 791 0.57 14.38 9.30
CA ARG A 791 0.56 15.19 10.53
C ARG A 791 0.12 14.40 11.78
N ASP A 792 -0.36 13.18 11.59
CA ASP A 792 -1.44 12.65 12.41
C ASP A 792 -1.21 11.28 13.07
N ARG A 793 -0.04 10.66 12.85
CA ARG A 793 0.38 9.41 13.50
C ARG A 793 1.77 9.58 14.13
N GLU A 794 2.00 8.96 15.29
CA GLU A 794 3.37 8.57 15.67
C GLU A 794 3.75 7.37 14.79
N PRO A 795 4.73 7.48 13.87
CA PRO A 795 5.10 6.39 12.99
C PRO A 795 5.72 5.25 13.80
N GLU A 796 5.38 3.99 13.47
CA GLU A 796 6.16 2.86 13.98
C GLU A 796 7.61 2.96 13.49
N GLN A 797 8.59 2.42 14.22
CA GLN A 797 10.01 2.59 13.90
C GLN A 797 10.35 2.20 12.45
N TRP A 798 9.67 1.22 11.87
CA TRP A 798 9.86 0.84 10.47
C TRP A 798 9.25 1.84 9.48
N GLU A 799 8.13 2.51 9.80
CA GLU A 799 7.61 3.64 9.02
C GLU A 799 8.57 4.82 9.12
N LEU A 800 9.16 5.06 10.30
CA LEU A 800 10.21 6.06 10.52
C LEU A 800 11.49 5.71 9.78
N ASP A 801 11.85 4.43 9.65
CA ASP A 801 13.02 3.96 8.89
C ASP A 801 12.78 4.01 7.37
N VAL A 802 11.56 3.70 6.91
CA VAL A 802 11.09 3.88 5.53
C VAL A 802 10.99 5.37 5.19
N GLN A 803 10.51 6.21 6.12
CA GLN A 803 10.41 7.66 5.99
C GLN A 803 11.79 8.32 6.03
N MET A 804 12.71 7.85 6.85
CA MET A 804 14.10 8.32 6.87
C MET A 804 14.85 7.85 5.61
N ALA A 805 14.52 6.68 5.06
CA ALA A 805 14.98 6.25 3.74
C ALA A 805 14.34 7.07 2.59
N PHE A 806 13.08 7.49 2.72
CA PHE A 806 12.32 8.31 1.77
C PHE A 806 12.77 9.78 1.78
N LEU A 807 12.99 10.37 2.97
CA LEU A 807 13.51 11.71 3.20
C LEU A 807 15.02 11.80 2.88
N ALA A 808 15.78 10.73 3.11
CA ALA A 808 17.17 10.61 2.64
C ALA A 808 17.28 10.52 1.11
N ARG A 809 16.23 10.10 0.40
CA ARG A 809 16.23 9.87 -1.07
C ARG A 809 15.73 11.03 -1.93
N GLY A 810 15.18 12.11 -1.37
CA GLY A 810 14.74 13.26 -2.18
C GLY A 810 13.63 12.87 -3.16
N GLY A 811 12.41 12.75 -2.66
CA GLY A 811 11.27 12.32 -3.47
C GLY A 811 10.85 13.36 -4.50
N SER A 812 11.24 13.15 -5.76
CA SER A 812 10.42 13.53 -6.92
C SER A 812 10.73 12.67 -8.16
N ARG A 813 10.47 11.36 -8.05
CA ARG A 813 9.72 10.53 -9.01
C ARG A 813 9.88 9.05 -8.63
N LEU A 814 8.77 8.44 -8.23
CA LEU A 814 8.69 7.03 -7.84
C LEU A 814 8.43 6.18 -9.09
N VAL A 815 9.34 5.25 -9.39
CA VAL A 815 9.04 4.01 -10.12
C VAL A 815 8.87 2.93 -9.07
N VAL A 816 7.71 2.29 -9.02
CA VAL A 816 7.44 1.15 -8.13
C VAL A 816 8.12 -0.09 -8.69
N ALA A 817 8.96 -0.71 -7.87
CA ALA A 817 9.23 -2.16 -7.84
C ALA A 817 9.65 -2.42 -6.38
N GLY A 818 8.88 -3.17 -5.60
CA GLY A 818 8.84 -4.62 -5.69
C GLY A 818 10.02 -5.16 -4.88
N ASP A 819 9.72 -5.88 -3.79
CA ASP A 819 10.64 -6.58 -2.88
C ASP A 819 11.07 -5.83 -1.62
N LEU A 820 10.19 -5.80 -0.60
CA LEU A 820 10.59 -5.79 0.83
C LEU A 820 9.40 -6.12 1.74
N ALA A 821 8.98 -7.38 1.67
CA ALA A 821 8.17 -8.03 2.70
C ALA A 821 8.85 -9.35 3.11
N ALA A 822 10.07 -9.28 3.64
CA ALA A 822 10.74 -10.43 4.23
C ALA A 822 11.86 -10.02 5.19
N ASP A 823 11.52 -9.67 6.43
CA ASP A 823 12.23 -10.12 7.64
C ASP A 823 11.47 -9.67 8.91
N PRO A 824 10.87 -10.58 9.72
CA PRO A 824 10.21 -10.21 10.97
C PRO A 824 11.12 -10.17 12.22
N TRP A 825 12.43 -10.46 12.18
CA TRP A 825 13.25 -10.50 13.42
C TRP A 825 14.74 -10.13 13.26
N ALA A 826 15.08 -8.85 13.43
CA ALA A 826 16.42 -8.48 13.91
C ALA A 826 16.55 -7.14 14.70
N PRO A 827 15.93 -6.94 15.89
CA PRO A 827 16.20 -5.75 16.72
C PRO A 827 17.42 -5.85 17.66
N SER A 828 18.32 -6.84 17.49
CA SER A 828 19.27 -7.20 18.56
C SER A 828 20.76 -6.92 18.31
N ARG A 829 21.17 -6.27 17.21
CA ARG A 829 22.61 -6.06 16.94
C ARG A 829 22.97 -4.67 16.39
N LEU A 830 23.32 -3.78 17.34
CA LEU A 830 24.32 -2.69 17.25
C LEU A 830 23.89 -1.46 16.42
N GLY A 831 24.18 -0.20 16.76
CA GLY A 831 25.10 0.44 17.71
C GLY A 831 25.56 1.78 17.10
N ALA A 832 25.56 2.86 17.88
CA ALA A 832 25.66 4.25 17.41
C ALA A 832 26.93 4.63 16.59
N GLY A 833 26.74 5.39 15.50
CA GLY A 833 27.69 6.40 14.99
C GLY A 833 28.03 6.38 13.48
N TRP A 834 28.07 7.60 12.88
CA TRP A 834 28.91 8.10 11.76
C TRP A 834 28.28 8.40 10.34
N ARG A 835 28.82 9.41 9.61
CA ARG A 835 28.44 10.13 8.33
C ARG A 835 29.71 10.58 7.54
N LEU A 836 29.71 10.78 6.19
CA LEU A 836 30.91 11.15 5.37
C LEU A 836 30.59 11.88 4.01
N GLU A 837 31.45 12.84 3.63
CA GLU A 837 31.35 13.91 2.57
C GLU A 837 31.47 13.50 1.07
N VAL A 838 30.90 14.20 0.03
CA VAL A 838 31.63 14.68 -1.23
C VAL A 838 30.96 15.76 -2.16
N VAL A 839 31.75 16.80 -2.53
CA VAL A 839 32.02 17.73 -3.70
C VAL A 839 31.41 17.50 -5.16
N PRO A 840 31.36 18.49 -6.13
CA PRO A 840 30.48 18.54 -7.36
C PRO A 840 31.06 18.15 -8.78
N LEU A 841 30.17 17.81 -9.77
CA LEU A 841 30.38 16.84 -10.89
C LEU A 841 30.46 17.28 -12.39
N TRP A 842 30.24 18.53 -12.81
CA TRP A 842 29.95 18.83 -14.24
C TRP A 842 31.16 18.93 -15.22
N GLY A 843 32.30 19.49 -14.82
CA GLY A 843 33.49 19.55 -15.69
C GLY A 843 34.11 18.17 -15.95
N GLN A 844 33.87 17.24 -15.03
CA GLN A 844 34.42 15.89 -15.06
C GLN A 844 33.62 14.99 -16.01
N ALA A 845 32.29 15.04 -16.00
CA ALA A 845 31.44 14.20 -16.84
C ALA A 845 31.65 14.42 -18.36
N LEU A 846 31.85 15.67 -18.80
CA LEU A 846 32.14 16.01 -20.20
C LEU A 846 33.57 15.60 -20.60
N ALA A 847 34.55 15.81 -19.71
CA ALA A 847 35.91 15.36 -19.90
C ALA A 847 36.03 13.83 -19.87
N ASP A 848 35.20 13.15 -19.09
CA ASP A 848 35.17 11.70 -18.95
C ASP A 848 34.47 11.04 -20.14
N ALA A 849 33.38 11.59 -20.67
CA ALA A 849 32.77 11.13 -21.92
C ALA A 849 33.76 11.23 -23.11
N VAL A 850 34.53 12.31 -23.17
CA VAL A 850 35.58 12.50 -24.20
C VAL A 850 36.79 11.59 -23.97
N ARG A 851 37.20 11.38 -22.71
CA ARG A 851 38.24 10.39 -22.36
C ARG A 851 37.78 8.95 -22.67
N TRP A 852 36.50 8.64 -22.50
CA TRP A 852 35.91 7.33 -22.79
C TRP A 852 35.84 7.07 -24.29
N PHE A 853 35.44 8.07 -25.10
CA PHE A 853 35.50 7.99 -26.57
C PHE A 853 36.93 7.83 -27.11
N ILE A 854 37.93 8.42 -26.44
CA ILE A 854 39.34 8.22 -26.79
C ILE A 854 39.82 6.80 -26.41
N ALA A 855 39.26 6.21 -25.34
CA ALA A 855 39.64 4.90 -24.81
C ALA A 855 39.01 3.72 -25.56
N ASP A 856 37.76 3.82 -26.02
CA ASP A 856 37.08 2.76 -26.77
C ASP A 856 36.12 3.32 -27.86
N PRO A 857 36.58 3.41 -29.13
CA PRO A 857 35.87 4.15 -30.19
C PRO A 857 34.92 3.30 -31.04
N ASP A 858 34.96 1.97 -30.95
CA ASP A 858 34.10 1.07 -31.72
C ASP A 858 32.75 0.82 -31.02
N ASP A 859 32.63 1.29 -29.77
CA ASP A 859 31.37 1.28 -29.03
C ASP A 859 30.42 2.36 -29.56
N SER A 860 29.45 1.92 -30.34
CA SER A 860 28.38 2.77 -30.88
C SER A 860 27.63 3.57 -29.80
N HIS A 861 27.55 3.08 -28.55
CA HIS A 861 26.97 3.82 -27.43
C HIS A 861 27.84 5.00 -27.00
N VAL A 862 29.16 4.87 -27.09
CA VAL A 862 30.10 5.94 -26.74
C VAL A 862 30.13 7.01 -27.84
N VAL A 863 30.08 6.61 -29.12
CA VAL A 863 29.95 7.55 -30.25
C VAL A 863 28.60 8.26 -30.22
N THR A 864 27.53 7.53 -29.90
CA THR A 864 26.18 8.08 -29.74
C THR A 864 26.12 9.04 -28.57
N ARG A 865 26.64 8.67 -27.40
CA ARG A 865 26.79 9.59 -26.26
C ARG A 865 27.64 10.79 -26.61
N LEU A 866 28.68 10.66 -27.41
CA LEU A 866 29.49 11.80 -27.84
C LEU A 866 28.67 12.77 -28.70
N TYR A 867 27.91 12.28 -29.68
CA TYR A 867 26.99 13.11 -30.49
C TYR A 867 25.83 13.67 -29.64
N GLU A 868 25.30 12.92 -28.68
CA GLU A 868 24.23 13.39 -27.79
C GLU A 868 24.75 14.40 -26.77
N THR A 869 26.00 14.28 -26.34
CA THR A 869 26.61 15.20 -25.37
C THR A 869 27.15 16.45 -26.06
N VAL A 870 27.69 16.34 -27.29
CA VAL A 870 28.25 17.45 -28.07
C VAL A 870 27.16 18.12 -28.91
N LEU A 871 26.38 17.35 -29.66
CA LEU A 871 25.39 17.86 -30.60
C LEU A 871 23.94 17.70 -30.11
N PHE A 872 23.69 17.13 -28.91
CA PHE A 872 22.34 16.94 -28.37
C PHE A 872 21.39 16.22 -29.33
N ARG A 873 21.93 15.24 -30.07
CA ARG A 873 21.14 14.33 -30.90
C ARG A 873 21.86 12.99 -31.08
N THR A 874 21.08 11.95 -31.31
CA THR A 874 21.57 10.63 -31.71
C THR A 874 22.05 10.68 -33.17
N PRO A 875 23.23 10.13 -33.52
CA PRO A 875 23.73 10.09 -34.90
C PRO A 875 23.00 9.04 -35.74
N SER A 876 22.93 9.26 -37.06
CA SER A 876 22.37 8.29 -38.00
C SER A 876 23.33 7.12 -38.29
N SER A 877 22.79 6.00 -38.80
CA SER A 877 23.59 4.81 -39.10
C SER A 877 24.67 5.02 -40.16
N ASP A 878 24.48 5.94 -41.11
CA ASP A 878 25.48 6.29 -42.13
C ASP A 878 26.57 7.24 -41.58
N GLU A 879 26.23 8.10 -40.61
CA GLU A 879 27.19 8.95 -39.88
C GLU A 879 28.07 8.10 -38.95
N LEU A 880 27.49 7.14 -38.24
CA LEU A 880 28.23 6.15 -37.45
C LEU A 880 29.18 5.33 -38.33
N ARG A 881 28.72 4.87 -39.50
CA ARG A 881 29.55 4.14 -40.46
C ARG A 881 30.72 4.98 -41.00
N SER A 882 30.48 6.25 -41.31
CA SER A 882 31.52 7.18 -41.78
C SER A 882 32.61 7.45 -40.73
N VAL A 883 32.23 7.53 -39.44
CA VAL A 883 33.20 7.68 -38.34
C VAL A 883 34.09 6.44 -38.21
N VAL A 884 33.50 5.24 -38.30
CA VAL A 884 34.24 3.97 -38.26
C VAL A 884 35.14 3.80 -39.48
N GLU A 885 34.70 4.17 -40.68
CA GLU A 885 35.51 4.12 -41.91
C GLU A 885 36.69 5.12 -41.86
N ALA A 886 36.50 6.32 -41.30
CA ALA A 886 37.56 7.31 -41.12
C ALA A 886 38.63 6.85 -40.11
N LEU A 887 38.23 6.21 -39.02
CA LEU A 887 39.15 5.61 -38.03
C LEU A 887 39.95 4.46 -38.66
N HIS A 888 39.31 3.60 -39.46
CA HIS A 888 40.00 2.52 -40.19
C HIS A 888 40.94 3.03 -41.27
N ALA A 889 40.64 4.18 -41.89
CA ALA A 889 41.52 4.85 -42.86
C ALA A 889 42.70 5.60 -42.22
N GLY A 890 42.82 5.59 -40.88
CA GLY A 890 43.95 6.13 -40.14
C GLY A 890 43.81 7.59 -39.72
N VAL A 891 42.61 8.18 -39.78
CA VAL A 891 42.34 9.52 -39.24
C VAL A 891 42.39 9.45 -37.71
N SER A 892 43.08 10.40 -37.06
CA SER A 892 43.25 10.33 -35.61
C SER A 892 41.96 10.70 -34.87
N ARG A 893 41.72 10.04 -33.72
CA ARG A 893 40.52 10.24 -32.88
C ARG A 893 40.35 11.69 -32.43
N ALA A 894 41.46 12.38 -32.21
CA ALA A 894 41.51 13.82 -31.91
C ALA A 894 40.99 14.67 -33.09
N GLU A 895 41.35 14.31 -34.33
CA GLU A 895 40.89 15.01 -35.54
C GLU A 895 39.39 14.80 -35.79
N LEU A 896 38.86 13.59 -35.51
CA LEU A 896 37.42 13.32 -35.60
C LEU A 896 36.62 14.11 -34.57
N LEU A 897 37.05 14.11 -33.30
CA LEU A 897 36.40 14.86 -32.22
C LEU A 897 36.43 16.37 -32.51
N HIS A 898 37.57 16.87 -32.99
CA HIS A 898 37.71 18.26 -33.39
C HIS A 898 36.79 18.60 -34.56
N SER A 899 36.68 17.72 -35.57
CA SER A 899 35.77 17.89 -36.71
C SER A 899 34.29 17.93 -36.30
N LEU A 900 33.92 17.15 -35.28
CA LEU A 900 32.55 17.08 -34.77
C LEU A 900 32.16 18.35 -34.02
N VAL A 901 33.04 18.82 -33.12
CA VAL A 901 32.79 19.97 -32.26
C VAL A 901 32.93 21.30 -33.01
N VAL A 902 33.61 21.33 -34.16
CA VAL A 902 33.66 22.50 -35.06
C VAL A 902 32.76 22.38 -36.28
N SER A 903 31.94 21.32 -36.38
CA SER A 903 30.94 21.16 -37.42
C SER A 903 29.97 22.34 -37.42
N ASP A 904 29.38 22.64 -38.57
CA ASP A 904 28.40 23.72 -38.68
C ASP A 904 27.20 23.50 -37.74
N GLU A 905 26.89 22.24 -37.43
CA GLU A 905 25.85 21.84 -36.47
C GLU A 905 26.24 22.12 -35.01
N ALA A 906 27.47 21.79 -34.58
CA ALA A 906 27.98 22.14 -33.26
C ALA A 906 28.06 23.66 -33.07
N ARG A 907 28.47 24.38 -34.12
CA ARG A 907 28.52 25.84 -34.13
C ARG A 907 27.13 26.46 -34.02
N ALA A 908 26.15 25.89 -34.72
CA ALA A 908 24.76 26.32 -34.60
C ALA A 908 24.21 26.09 -33.18
N LYS A 909 24.68 25.04 -32.48
CA LYS A 909 24.32 24.74 -31.08
C LYS A 909 25.24 25.40 -30.03
N GLN A 910 26.15 26.28 -30.44
CA GLN A 910 27.05 27.04 -29.56
C GLN A 910 27.83 26.20 -28.54
N VAL A 911 28.24 25.00 -28.93
CA VAL A 911 29.01 24.11 -28.03
C VAL A 911 30.30 24.82 -27.59
N PRO A 912 30.59 24.95 -26.28
CA PRO A 912 31.79 25.63 -25.81
C PRO A 912 33.01 24.84 -26.27
N THR A 913 33.92 25.42 -27.07
CA THR A 913 35.09 24.68 -27.58
C THR A 913 36.36 24.92 -26.76
N GLY A 914 36.31 25.81 -25.76
CA GLY A 914 37.48 26.27 -25.00
C GLY A 914 38.15 25.20 -24.13
N TRP A 915 37.43 24.13 -23.77
CA TRP A 915 37.96 23.00 -23.00
C TRP A 915 38.64 21.93 -23.87
N LEU A 916 38.42 21.93 -25.20
CA LEU A 916 39.05 20.95 -26.10
C LEU A 916 40.58 21.07 -26.13
N SER A 917 41.11 22.28 -25.98
CA SER A 917 42.56 22.53 -25.95
C SER A 917 43.24 21.94 -24.71
N GLU A 918 42.51 21.77 -23.60
CA GLU A 918 43.01 21.16 -22.36
C GLU A 918 42.95 19.63 -22.36
N VAL A 919 42.03 19.03 -23.11
CA VAL A 919 41.80 17.56 -23.15
C VAL A 919 42.45 16.90 -24.38
N VAL A 920 42.45 17.55 -25.54
CA VAL A 920 42.91 16.97 -26.83
C VAL A 920 44.22 17.61 -27.31
N GLY A 921 44.64 18.73 -26.70
CA GLY A 921 45.82 19.50 -27.08
C GLY A 921 45.56 20.49 -28.23
N PRO A 922 46.43 21.51 -28.43
CA PRO A 922 46.24 22.51 -29.49
C PRO A 922 46.41 21.88 -30.89
N PRO A 923 45.71 22.39 -31.93
CA PRO A 923 45.94 21.93 -33.30
C PRO A 923 47.41 22.15 -33.66
N PRO A 924 48.06 21.25 -34.42
CA PRO A 924 49.48 21.38 -34.72
C PRO A 924 49.71 22.67 -35.52
N THR A 925 50.32 23.68 -34.88
CA THR A 925 50.80 24.90 -35.55
C THR A 925 52.32 24.91 -35.70
N PRO A 926 52.88 25.39 -36.82
CA PRO A 926 54.31 25.33 -37.09
C PRO A 926 55.08 26.48 -36.42
N GLY A 927 55.95 26.17 -35.43
CA GLY A 927 57.06 26.98 -34.89
C GLY A 927 56.69 28.32 -34.20
N SER A 928 57.45 28.91 -33.26
CA SER A 928 58.66 28.59 -32.50
C SER A 928 58.92 29.70 -31.45
N ALA A 929 59.56 29.34 -30.31
CA ALA A 929 60.39 30.12 -29.37
C ALA A 929 59.80 31.35 -28.60
N GLY A 930 60.15 31.63 -27.33
CA GLY A 930 61.09 30.99 -26.42
C GLY A 930 61.22 31.68 -25.04
N GLN A 931 61.89 30.96 -24.12
CA GLN A 931 62.72 31.32 -22.94
C GLN A 931 62.44 32.56 -22.06
N GLY A 932 62.52 32.36 -20.73
CA GLY A 932 62.99 33.41 -19.81
C GLY A 932 62.64 33.28 -18.32
N ASP A 933 63.33 32.37 -17.64
CA ASP A 933 63.46 32.06 -16.20
C ASP A 933 63.38 33.20 -15.13
N GLY A 934 62.97 32.82 -13.91
CA GLY A 934 63.49 33.38 -12.64
C GLY A 934 62.51 33.97 -11.61
N GLY A 935 62.39 33.35 -10.41
CA GLY A 935 62.11 34.10 -9.16
C GLY A 935 61.15 33.50 -8.14
N VAL A 936 61.68 32.77 -7.16
CA VAL A 936 61.00 32.07 -6.06
C VAL A 936 60.76 32.96 -4.82
N ARG A 937 59.54 32.95 -4.24
CA ARG A 937 59.16 32.81 -2.79
C ARG A 937 57.98 33.69 -2.35
N THR A 938 56.86 33.05 -1.97
CA THR A 938 56.29 33.02 -0.59
C THR A 938 55.06 32.09 -0.53
N VAL A 939 55.29 30.77 -0.46
CA VAL A 939 54.27 29.76 -0.08
C VAL A 939 54.83 28.97 1.09
N GLY A 940 54.69 29.50 2.30
CA GLY A 940 55.35 28.98 3.50
C GLY A 940 54.47 28.78 4.73
N ALA A 941 53.28 29.38 4.82
CA ALA A 941 52.49 29.31 6.06
C ALA A 941 51.36 28.26 5.99
N THR A 942 50.64 28.15 4.88
CA THR A 942 49.39 27.37 4.79
C THR A 942 49.60 25.87 4.47
N ALA A 943 50.73 25.51 3.84
CA ALA A 943 51.04 24.12 3.50
C ALA A 943 51.59 23.26 4.68
N ARG A 944 51.87 23.87 5.83
CA ARG A 944 52.34 23.16 7.04
C ARG A 944 51.20 22.73 7.98
N GLN A 945 50.11 23.49 8.05
CA GLN A 945 48.93 23.11 8.86
C GLN A 945 48.12 21.96 8.25
N LEU A 946 48.01 21.90 6.91
CA LEU A 946 47.34 20.79 6.21
C LEU A 946 48.11 19.46 6.27
N ARG A 947 49.46 19.49 6.25
CA ARG A 947 50.28 18.27 6.37
C ARG A 947 50.29 17.69 7.79
N GLN A 948 50.10 18.51 8.82
CA GLN A 948 50.07 18.06 10.21
C GLN A 948 48.76 17.33 10.53
N ARG A 949 47.60 17.83 10.07
CA ARG A 949 46.30 17.15 10.23
C ARG A 949 46.17 15.86 9.41
N LEU A 950 46.74 15.83 8.21
CA LEU A 950 46.82 14.59 7.39
C LEU A 950 47.74 13.52 7.99
N SER A 951 48.71 13.91 8.84
CA SER A 951 49.61 12.98 9.55
C SER A 951 48.94 12.31 10.75
N GLU A 952 48.05 13.02 11.45
CA GLU A 952 47.32 12.51 12.61
C GLU A 952 46.21 11.52 12.19
N LEU A 953 45.52 11.79 11.08
CA LEU A 953 44.54 10.87 10.46
C LEU A 953 45.19 9.58 9.91
N ARG A 954 46.41 9.67 9.38
CA ARG A 954 47.18 8.49 8.91
C ARG A 954 47.71 7.59 10.02
N SER A 955 47.63 8.01 11.28
CA SER A 955 48.04 7.21 12.43
C SER A 955 46.92 6.27 12.90
N ALA A 956 45.65 6.68 12.77
CA ALA A 956 44.49 5.85 13.14
C ALA A 956 44.21 4.69 12.15
N VAL A 957 44.61 4.83 10.88
CA VAL A 957 44.39 3.81 9.82
C VAL A 957 45.46 2.69 9.82
N ARG A 958 46.41 2.68 10.77
CA ARG A 958 47.57 1.77 10.74
C ARG A 958 47.32 0.31 11.15
N SER A 959 46.08 -0.14 11.33
CA SER A 959 45.78 -1.57 11.58
C SER A 959 45.37 -2.37 10.33
N VAL A 960 45.16 -1.73 9.18
CA VAL A 960 44.74 -2.36 7.90
C VAL A 960 45.78 -3.22 7.15
N PRO A 961 47.12 -3.15 7.33
CA PRO A 961 48.08 -3.80 6.41
C PRO A 961 48.03 -5.33 6.29
N ARG A 962 47.28 -6.06 7.13
CA ARG A 962 47.19 -7.52 7.05
C ARG A 962 46.14 -8.02 6.05
N MET A 963 45.08 -7.25 5.80
CA MET A 963 43.94 -7.66 4.96
C MET A 963 44.08 -7.25 3.48
N THR A 964 44.77 -6.14 3.19
CA THR A 964 45.04 -5.71 1.79
C THR A 964 45.97 -6.69 1.06
N GLY A 965 46.88 -7.35 1.80
CA GLY A 965 47.73 -8.40 1.26
C GLY A 965 46.99 -9.71 0.96
N GLN A 966 45.89 -10.00 1.67
CA GLN A 966 45.06 -11.18 1.42
C GLN A 966 44.12 -10.97 0.22
N LEU A 967 43.52 -9.77 0.10
CA LEU A 967 42.70 -9.37 -1.05
C LEU A 967 43.49 -9.35 -2.36
N GLY A 968 44.73 -8.85 -2.35
CA GLY A 968 45.60 -8.88 -3.53
C GLY A 968 46.03 -10.29 -3.94
N GLY A 969 46.15 -11.22 -2.98
CA GLY A 969 46.41 -12.63 -3.26
C GLY A 969 45.22 -13.32 -3.93
N LEU A 970 44.02 -13.13 -3.37
CA LEU A 970 42.76 -13.67 -3.90
C LEU A 970 42.43 -13.13 -5.29
N GLN A 971 42.62 -11.82 -5.53
CA GLN A 971 42.42 -11.22 -6.86
C GLN A 971 43.35 -11.81 -7.92
N SER A 972 44.57 -12.19 -7.54
CA SER A 972 45.53 -12.81 -8.45
C SER A 972 45.16 -14.26 -8.77
N GLU A 973 44.57 -14.98 -7.80
CA GLU A 973 44.06 -16.33 -8.00
C GLU A 973 42.79 -16.35 -8.87
N VAL A 974 41.85 -15.43 -8.66
CA VAL A 974 40.66 -15.27 -9.51
C VAL A 974 41.06 -14.96 -10.96
N ALA A 975 41.99 -14.03 -11.18
CA ALA A 975 42.48 -13.70 -12.52
C ALA A 975 43.17 -14.90 -13.22
N GLN A 976 43.87 -15.77 -12.49
CA GLN A 976 44.48 -16.97 -13.05
C GLN A 976 43.43 -18.02 -13.47
N VAL A 977 42.33 -18.13 -12.72
CA VAL A 977 41.21 -19.03 -13.07
C VAL A 977 40.47 -18.48 -14.30
N GLU A 978 40.23 -17.18 -14.38
CA GLU A 978 39.63 -16.50 -15.54
C GLU A 978 40.48 -16.65 -16.81
N GLN A 979 41.80 -16.51 -16.69
CA GLN A 979 42.71 -16.72 -17.81
C GLN A 979 42.62 -18.16 -18.34
N ARG A 980 42.57 -19.16 -17.45
CA ARG A 980 42.43 -20.57 -17.84
C ARG A 980 41.08 -20.86 -18.50
N LEU A 981 39.99 -20.23 -18.03
CA LEU A 981 38.67 -20.30 -18.65
C LEU A 981 38.68 -19.70 -20.06
N SER A 982 39.35 -18.57 -20.24
CA SER A 982 39.50 -17.91 -21.55
C SER A 982 40.32 -18.75 -22.53
N GLU A 983 41.47 -19.30 -22.11
CA GLU A 983 42.32 -20.17 -22.93
C GLU A 983 41.61 -21.48 -23.31
N LEU A 984 40.79 -22.03 -22.42
CA LEU A 984 39.94 -23.19 -22.69
C LEU A 984 38.84 -22.85 -23.70
N SER A 985 38.15 -21.71 -23.52
CA SER A 985 37.13 -21.19 -24.44
C SER A 985 37.68 -20.96 -25.86
N GLU A 986 38.87 -20.36 -25.98
CA GLU A 986 39.55 -20.17 -27.28
C GLU A 986 39.99 -21.49 -27.91
N SER A 987 40.43 -22.46 -27.10
CA SER A 987 40.81 -23.79 -27.59
C SER A 987 39.58 -24.56 -28.11
N LEU A 988 38.44 -24.43 -27.43
CA LEU A 988 37.16 -25.01 -27.85
C LEU A 988 36.61 -24.36 -29.11
N THR A 989 36.73 -23.04 -29.21
CA THR A 989 36.33 -22.27 -30.40
C THR A 989 37.18 -22.68 -31.60
N ARG A 990 38.49 -22.90 -31.41
CA ARG A 990 39.39 -23.42 -32.46
C ARG A 990 39.09 -24.86 -32.86
N LEU A 991 38.71 -25.72 -31.91
CA LEU A 991 38.26 -27.09 -32.20
C LEU A 991 36.92 -27.10 -32.96
N ALA A 992 35.98 -26.25 -32.57
CA ALA A 992 34.69 -26.08 -33.23
C ALA A 992 34.80 -25.46 -34.64
N ALA A 993 35.84 -24.66 -34.89
CA ALA A 993 36.14 -24.04 -36.18
C ALA A 993 37.02 -24.92 -37.10
N SER A 994 37.49 -26.10 -36.66
CA SER A 994 38.20 -27.02 -37.55
C SER A 994 37.21 -27.74 -38.48
N ASP A 995 37.43 -27.54 -39.78
CA ASP A 995 36.46 -27.69 -40.87
C ASP A 995 36.22 -29.15 -41.33
N ASP A 996 36.19 -30.11 -40.40
CA ASP A 996 36.00 -31.54 -40.71
C ASP A 996 34.70 -32.11 -40.11
N ARG A 997 33.60 -31.34 -40.17
CA ARG A 997 32.24 -31.86 -39.91
C ARG A 997 31.52 -32.12 -41.24
N PRO A 998 31.24 -33.38 -41.63
CA PRO A 998 30.59 -33.67 -42.90
C PRO A 998 29.11 -33.26 -42.89
N THR A 999 28.71 -32.44 -43.85
CA THR A 999 27.32 -32.07 -44.14
C THR A 999 26.64 -33.12 -45.03
N GLY A 1000 26.50 -34.36 -44.55
CA GLY A 1000 25.89 -35.45 -45.32
C GLY A 1000 25.45 -36.68 -44.51
N THR A 1001 24.34 -37.28 -44.93
CA THR A 1001 23.45 -38.26 -44.27
C THR A 1001 23.98 -39.69 -44.00
N GLU A 1002 25.27 -39.92 -43.77
CA GLU A 1002 25.75 -41.20 -43.19
C GLU A 1002 26.94 -40.93 -42.27
N VAL A 1003 26.69 -40.78 -40.98
CA VAL A 1003 27.74 -40.70 -39.95
C VAL A 1003 27.74 -42.00 -39.17
N SER A 1004 28.90 -42.67 -39.11
CA SER A 1004 29.04 -43.91 -38.33
C SER A 1004 28.95 -43.61 -36.83
N PRO A 1005 28.30 -44.45 -36.01
CA PRO A 1005 28.11 -44.25 -34.57
C PRO A 1005 29.40 -43.85 -33.81
N ASP A 1006 30.54 -44.40 -34.21
CA ASP A 1006 31.85 -44.18 -33.56
C ASP A 1006 32.41 -42.74 -33.65
N ALA A 1007 31.91 -41.91 -34.59
CA ALA A 1007 32.35 -40.53 -34.76
C ALA A 1007 31.51 -39.55 -33.91
N TRP A 1008 30.23 -39.87 -33.69
CA TRP A 1008 29.32 -39.09 -32.86
C TRP A 1008 29.61 -39.31 -31.36
N ASP A 1009 29.87 -40.57 -30.97
CA ASP A 1009 30.23 -40.91 -29.59
C ASP A 1009 31.53 -40.23 -29.13
N ARG A 1010 32.51 -40.06 -30.03
CA ARG A 1010 33.75 -39.31 -29.73
C ARG A 1010 33.55 -37.80 -29.58
N SER A 1011 32.61 -37.20 -30.32
CA SER A 1011 32.26 -35.78 -30.14
C SER A 1011 31.56 -35.55 -28.81
N LEU A 1012 30.62 -36.44 -28.45
CA LEU A 1012 29.90 -36.38 -27.18
C LEU A 1012 30.79 -36.63 -25.96
N GLU A 1013 31.82 -37.47 -26.08
CA GLU A 1013 32.78 -37.72 -24.99
C GLU A 1013 33.73 -36.54 -24.78
N VAL A 1014 34.13 -35.86 -25.87
CA VAL A 1014 34.86 -34.58 -25.80
C VAL A 1014 33.98 -33.49 -25.18
N ASP A 1015 32.73 -33.34 -25.61
CA ASP A 1015 31.81 -32.33 -25.07
C ASP A 1015 31.47 -32.58 -23.59
N ARG A 1016 31.38 -33.85 -23.15
CA ARG A 1016 31.21 -34.21 -21.72
C ARG A 1016 32.45 -33.88 -20.88
N LEU A 1017 33.66 -34.21 -21.35
CA LEU A 1017 34.89 -33.87 -20.65
C LEU A 1017 35.11 -32.36 -20.55
N VAL A 1018 34.66 -31.63 -21.56
CA VAL A 1018 34.67 -30.16 -21.62
C VAL A 1018 33.67 -29.55 -20.65
N ALA A 1019 32.43 -30.04 -20.62
CA ALA A 1019 31.41 -29.60 -19.67
C ALA A 1019 31.81 -29.89 -18.22
N ALA A 1020 32.41 -31.06 -17.94
CA ALA A 1020 32.92 -31.41 -16.62
C ALA A 1020 34.06 -30.47 -16.18
N ARG A 1021 34.98 -30.11 -17.09
CA ARG A 1021 36.11 -29.22 -16.78
C ARG A 1021 35.70 -27.76 -16.64
N LEU A 1022 34.70 -27.30 -17.41
CA LEU A 1022 34.05 -25.99 -17.23
C LEU A 1022 33.35 -25.92 -15.88
N SER A 1023 32.57 -26.94 -15.53
CA SER A 1023 31.88 -27.00 -14.23
C SER A 1023 32.85 -26.94 -13.05
N GLU A 1024 33.99 -27.65 -13.12
CA GLU A 1024 35.03 -27.63 -12.07
C GLU A 1024 35.69 -26.25 -11.93
N LEU A 1025 35.99 -25.58 -13.05
CA LEU A 1025 36.62 -24.25 -13.05
C LEU A 1025 35.65 -23.13 -12.64
N THR A 1026 34.37 -23.23 -13.03
CA THR A 1026 33.32 -22.28 -12.62
C THR A 1026 32.99 -22.43 -11.13
N SER A 1027 33.00 -23.65 -10.59
CA SER A 1027 32.85 -23.89 -9.14
C SER A 1027 34.00 -23.27 -8.34
N GLN A 1028 35.25 -23.45 -8.80
CA GLN A 1028 36.43 -22.80 -8.20
C GLN A 1028 36.38 -21.27 -8.30
N GLN A 1029 35.87 -20.72 -9.42
CA GLN A 1029 35.70 -19.27 -9.58
C GLN A 1029 34.63 -18.71 -8.61
N SER A 1030 33.51 -19.40 -8.44
CA SER A 1030 32.45 -18.98 -7.50
C SER A 1030 32.90 -19.01 -6.05
N GLU A 1031 33.66 -20.03 -5.63
CA GLU A 1031 34.17 -20.15 -4.25
C GLU A 1031 35.18 -19.02 -3.93
N LEU A 1032 36.11 -18.74 -4.86
CA LEU A 1032 37.07 -17.64 -4.72
C LEU A 1032 36.41 -16.26 -4.78
N THR A 1033 35.38 -16.09 -5.61
CA THR A 1033 34.60 -14.84 -5.71
C THR A 1033 33.75 -14.60 -4.46
N SER A 1034 33.22 -15.66 -3.84
CA SER A 1034 32.50 -15.59 -2.56
C SER A 1034 33.42 -15.15 -1.42
N GLN A 1035 34.62 -15.76 -1.31
CA GLN A 1035 35.64 -15.36 -0.34
C GLN A 1035 36.13 -13.92 -0.56
N GLN A 1036 36.24 -13.48 -1.82
CA GLN A 1036 36.55 -12.10 -2.19
C GLN A 1036 35.42 -11.13 -1.79
N SER A 1037 34.15 -11.47 -2.04
CA SER A 1037 32.99 -10.68 -1.63
C SER A 1037 32.84 -10.56 -0.11
N GLU A 1038 33.12 -11.61 0.65
CA GLU A 1038 33.05 -11.58 2.13
C GLU A 1038 34.12 -10.65 2.74
N LEU A 1039 35.34 -10.66 2.18
CA LEU A 1039 36.43 -9.73 2.52
C LEU A 1039 36.16 -8.28 2.07
N THR A 1040 35.42 -8.11 0.96
CA THR A 1040 35.06 -6.80 0.40
C THR A 1040 33.87 -6.18 1.16
N SER A 1041 32.91 -6.99 1.62
CA SER A 1041 31.80 -6.56 2.50
C SER A 1041 32.31 -6.05 3.86
N GLN A 1042 33.41 -6.60 4.38
CA GLN A 1042 34.08 -6.08 5.57
C GLN A 1042 34.80 -4.73 5.33
N GLN A 1043 35.11 -4.35 4.07
CA GLN A 1043 35.63 -3.02 3.71
C GLN A 1043 34.54 -1.97 3.49
N HIS A 1044 33.31 -2.34 3.13
CA HIS A 1044 32.26 -1.41 2.69
C HIS A 1044 31.58 -0.59 3.81
N GLN A 1045 31.64 -1.02 5.08
CA GLN A 1045 31.06 -0.26 6.21
C GLN A 1045 31.65 1.15 6.41
N GLY A 1046 32.83 1.44 5.85
CA GLY A 1046 33.45 2.77 5.88
C GLY A 1046 33.09 3.67 4.68
N PHE A 1047 32.47 3.14 3.63
CA PHE A 1047 32.18 3.84 2.38
C PHE A 1047 30.76 4.41 2.31
N ASP A 1048 29.78 3.80 2.98
CA ASP A 1048 28.36 4.20 2.97
C ASP A 1048 28.12 5.61 3.47
N GLN A 1049 29.02 6.05 4.34
CA GLN A 1049 28.95 7.38 4.86
C GLN A 1049 29.23 8.42 3.75
N LEU A 1050 30.17 8.18 2.80
CA LEU A 1050 30.82 9.14 1.87
C LEU A 1050 29.81 9.60 0.79
N ILE A 1051 28.88 8.70 0.49
CA ILE A 1051 27.80 8.87 -0.47
C ILE A 1051 26.67 9.75 0.11
N ALA A 1052 26.47 9.73 1.43
CA ALA A 1052 25.39 10.49 2.09
C ALA A 1052 25.56 12.02 2.03
N TRP A 1053 26.76 12.54 1.74
CA TRP A 1053 26.99 13.97 1.58
C TRP A 1053 27.10 14.43 0.11
N ILE A 1054 27.26 13.51 -0.85
CA ILE A 1054 27.15 13.82 -2.28
C ILE A 1054 25.73 14.30 -2.61
N ASP A 1055 24.74 13.63 -2.02
CA ASP A 1055 23.32 13.91 -2.22
C ASP A 1055 22.87 15.26 -1.63
N VAL A 1056 23.49 15.71 -0.53
CA VAL A 1056 23.22 17.03 0.09
C VAL A 1056 23.68 18.19 -0.82
N LEU A 1057 24.75 17.97 -1.59
CA LEU A 1057 25.30 18.98 -2.51
C LEU A 1057 24.54 19.05 -3.84
N GLN A 1058 23.91 17.96 -4.28
CA GLN A 1058 23.05 17.95 -5.48
C GLN A 1058 21.71 18.68 -5.30
N ARG A 1059 21.10 18.65 -4.11
CA ARG A 1059 19.82 19.35 -3.88
C ARG A 1059 19.96 20.88 -3.70
N LYS A 1060 21.12 21.37 -3.23
CA LYS A 1060 21.47 22.80 -3.35
C LYS A 1060 21.59 23.24 -4.82
N GLN A 1061 21.94 22.32 -5.72
CA GLN A 1061 22.03 22.56 -7.15
C GLN A 1061 20.65 22.76 -7.80
N GLU A 1062 19.59 22.17 -7.24
CA GLU A 1062 18.20 22.35 -7.70
C GLU A 1062 17.55 23.65 -7.18
N GLY A 1063 17.90 24.07 -5.95
CA GLY A 1063 17.62 25.44 -5.49
C GLY A 1063 18.30 26.51 -6.37
N MET A 1064 19.53 26.24 -6.82
CA MET A 1064 20.22 27.04 -7.84
C MET A 1064 19.60 26.89 -9.25
N ALA A 1065 18.92 25.79 -9.56
CA ALA A 1065 18.24 25.58 -10.86
C ALA A 1065 16.94 26.39 -10.96
N LEU A 1066 16.24 26.62 -9.84
CA LEU A 1066 15.14 27.57 -9.74
C LEU A 1066 15.63 29.03 -9.84
N ASP A 1067 16.74 29.35 -9.18
CA ASP A 1067 17.47 30.63 -9.31
C ASP A 1067 17.96 30.87 -10.76
N LEU A 1068 18.30 29.80 -11.50
CA LEU A 1068 18.64 29.80 -12.93
C LEU A 1068 17.42 29.91 -13.87
N ARG A 1069 16.23 29.49 -13.43
CA ARG A 1069 14.98 29.66 -14.19
C ARG A 1069 14.53 31.12 -14.21
N GLU A 1070 14.84 31.88 -13.15
CA GLU A 1070 14.60 33.34 -13.05
C GLU A 1070 15.71 34.19 -13.69
N ARG A 1071 16.82 33.56 -14.16
CA ARG A 1071 17.85 34.18 -15.02
C ARG A 1071 17.45 34.30 -16.49
N LEU A 1072 16.27 33.79 -16.86
CA LEU A 1072 15.66 34.14 -18.15
C LEU A 1072 15.17 35.59 -18.05
N PRO A 1073 15.43 36.46 -19.04
CA PRO A 1073 15.03 37.85 -18.98
C PRO A 1073 13.50 37.92 -18.88
N VAL A 1074 13.01 38.28 -17.69
CA VAL A 1074 11.64 38.75 -17.53
C VAL A 1074 11.65 40.19 -18.01
N ASP A 1075 10.71 40.54 -18.87
CA ASP A 1075 10.42 41.93 -19.19
C ASP A 1075 10.15 42.65 -17.86
N HIS A 1076 11.01 43.60 -17.47
CA HIS A 1076 10.98 44.24 -16.15
C HIS A 1076 9.70 45.06 -15.89
N GLU A 1077 8.75 45.08 -16.82
CA GLU A 1077 7.50 45.84 -16.74
C GLU A 1077 6.30 45.07 -16.15
N SER A 1078 6.42 43.79 -15.71
CA SER A 1078 5.23 43.05 -15.23
C SER A 1078 5.34 42.26 -13.92
N LEU A 1079 6.26 42.58 -13.01
CA LEU A 1079 5.99 42.34 -11.58
C LEU A 1079 5.18 43.54 -11.11
N ALA A 1080 3.87 43.35 -10.90
CA ALA A 1080 2.99 44.38 -10.37
C ALA A 1080 3.32 44.66 -8.89
N ILE A 1081 4.51 45.21 -8.61
CA ILE A 1081 4.94 45.63 -7.28
C ILE A 1081 4.04 46.82 -6.89
N PRO A 1082 3.20 46.68 -5.86
CA PRO A 1082 2.28 47.73 -5.43
C PRO A 1082 3.04 49.03 -5.11
N GLU A 1083 2.43 50.18 -5.38
CA GLU A 1083 3.02 51.47 -5.00
C GLU A 1083 3.20 51.54 -3.48
N PRO A 1084 4.39 51.92 -2.98
CA PRO A 1084 4.62 52.06 -1.54
C PRO A 1084 3.71 53.15 -0.97
N LYS A 1085 3.12 52.88 0.18
CA LYS A 1085 2.19 53.79 0.87
C LYS A 1085 2.89 54.42 2.07
N ILE A 1086 3.07 55.74 2.02
CA ILE A 1086 3.50 56.54 3.18
C ILE A 1086 2.30 56.66 4.13
N LEU A 1087 2.45 56.21 5.37
CA LEU A 1087 1.34 56.19 6.33
C LEU A 1087 1.07 57.58 6.94
N GLU A 1088 2.11 58.36 7.25
CA GLU A 1088 2.00 59.74 7.77
C GLU A 1088 2.85 60.75 6.98
N SER A 1089 2.23 61.48 6.06
CA SER A 1089 2.90 62.43 5.15
C SER A 1089 3.59 63.63 5.83
N SER A 1090 3.14 64.06 7.02
CA SER A 1090 3.78 65.16 7.77
C SER A 1090 5.06 64.76 8.48
N GLY A 1091 5.15 63.52 8.96
CA GLY A 1091 6.37 62.98 9.56
C GLY A 1091 7.45 62.73 8.51
N TRP A 1092 7.04 62.22 7.34
CA TRP A 1092 7.89 62.06 6.16
C TRP A 1092 8.56 63.38 5.73
N ASP A 1093 7.77 64.44 5.56
CA ASP A 1093 8.27 65.75 5.13
C ASP A 1093 9.18 66.42 6.18
N GLU A 1094 8.96 66.18 7.48
CA GLU A 1094 9.85 66.68 8.55
C GLU A 1094 11.17 65.91 8.62
N LEU A 1095 11.17 64.58 8.45
CA LEU A 1095 12.36 63.73 8.44
C LEU A 1095 13.27 64.06 7.26
N VAL A 1096 12.71 64.17 6.06
CA VAL A 1096 13.45 64.54 4.84
C VAL A 1096 14.03 65.97 4.94
N LYS A 1097 13.34 66.89 5.63
CA LYS A 1097 13.82 68.28 5.85
C LYS A 1097 14.89 68.41 6.94
N ARG A 1098 14.81 67.63 8.03
CA ARG A 1098 15.76 67.72 9.16
C ARG A 1098 17.17 67.29 8.79
N GLU A 1099 17.31 66.34 7.87
CA GLU A 1099 18.59 65.72 7.51
C GLU A 1099 19.22 66.35 6.24
N ASN A 1100 18.93 67.63 5.96
CA ASN A 1100 19.48 68.35 4.81
C ASN A 1100 19.22 67.67 3.44
N GLY A 1101 18.18 66.84 3.35
CA GLY A 1101 17.81 66.09 2.14
C GLY A 1101 18.44 64.69 2.02
N LEU A 1102 19.14 64.19 3.05
CA LEU A 1102 19.62 62.80 3.11
C LEU A 1102 18.75 61.96 4.06
N VAL A 1103 18.47 60.70 3.75
CA VAL A 1103 17.61 59.84 4.60
C VAL A 1103 18.35 58.60 5.08
N ARG A 1104 17.99 58.08 6.26
CA ARG A 1104 18.47 56.78 6.73
C ARG A 1104 17.33 55.79 6.70
N LEU A 1105 17.55 54.62 6.12
CA LEU A 1105 16.52 53.62 5.85
C LEU A 1105 16.70 52.42 6.77
N ASN A 1106 15.61 51.94 7.37
CA ASN A 1106 15.56 50.70 8.13
C ASN A 1106 14.55 49.76 7.46
N LEU A 1107 15.04 48.77 6.73
CA LEU A 1107 14.26 47.90 5.86
C LEU A 1107 13.92 46.58 6.55
N GLY A 1108 12.67 46.14 6.42
CA GLY A 1108 12.17 44.93 7.09
C GLY A 1108 12.14 45.12 8.61
N CYS A 1109 11.74 46.32 9.07
CA CYS A 1109 11.89 46.68 10.47
C CYS A 1109 11.02 45.84 11.43
N GLY A 1110 10.00 45.15 10.91
CA GLY A 1110 9.05 44.39 11.72
C GLY A 1110 8.49 45.25 12.85
N GLU A 1111 8.45 44.69 14.06
CA GLU A 1111 8.01 45.39 15.27
C GLU A 1111 9.12 46.24 15.95
N LYS A 1112 10.27 46.45 15.28
CA LYS A 1112 11.45 47.13 15.83
C LYS A 1112 11.84 48.40 15.05
N PRO A 1113 11.00 49.45 15.05
CA PRO A 1113 11.34 50.71 14.38
C PRO A 1113 12.52 51.41 15.05
N LYS A 1114 13.38 52.05 14.24
CA LYS A 1114 14.55 52.82 14.69
C LYS A 1114 14.28 54.31 14.64
N ALA A 1115 14.51 54.99 15.77
CA ALA A 1115 14.36 56.44 15.87
C ALA A 1115 15.38 57.17 14.97
N GLY A 1116 14.92 58.15 14.18
CA GLY A 1116 15.76 58.88 13.23
C GLY A 1116 16.00 58.16 11.89
N TYR A 1117 15.41 56.98 11.70
CA TYR A 1117 15.34 56.28 10.42
C TYR A 1117 13.93 56.37 9.86
N VAL A 1118 13.81 56.27 8.55
CA VAL A 1118 12.59 55.91 7.85
C VAL A 1118 12.45 54.39 7.93
N ASN A 1119 11.40 53.92 8.63
CA ASN A 1119 11.14 52.51 8.85
C ASN A 1119 10.20 51.97 7.78
N VAL A 1120 10.65 50.90 7.11
CA VAL A 1120 9.95 50.30 5.97
C VAL A 1120 9.68 48.83 6.24
N ASP A 1121 8.43 48.41 6.06
CA ASP A 1121 8.01 47.01 6.13
C ASP A 1121 6.94 46.72 5.08
N ALA A 1122 6.77 45.45 4.71
CA ALA A 1122 5.68 45.03 3.82
C ALA A 1122 4.31 45.07 4.54
N ARG A 1123 4.29 45.08 5.88
CA ARG A 1123 3.10 45.09 6.73
C ARG A 1123 2.87 46.45 7.39
N PRO A 1124 1.60 46.88 7.61
CA PRO A 1124 1.28 48.13 8.29
C PRO A 1124 1.37 47.99 9.83
N LEU A 1125 2.59 47.86 10.36
CA LEU A 1125 2.85 47.71 11.80
C LEU A 1125 3.06 49.06 12.50
N GLU A 1126 2.93 49.09 13.83
CA GLU A 1126 3.13 50.30 14.64
C GLU A 1126 4.57 50.81 14.53
N GLY A 1127 4.74 52.08 14.16
CA GLY A 1127 6.05 52.71 13.95
C GLY A 1127 6.67 52.49 12.57
N VAL A 1128 5.98 51.82 11.64
CA VAL A 1128 6.35 51.77 10.21
C VAL A 1128 5.94 53.08 9.53
N ASP A 1129 6.89 53.74 8.87
CA ASP A 1129 6.65 55.01 8.17
C ASP A 1129 6.17 54.78 6.73
N VAL A 1130 6.67 53.71 6.09
CA VAL A 1130 6.35 53.33 4.71
C VAL A 1130 5.99 51.85 4.63
N VAL A 1131 4.79 51.56 4.13
CA VAL A 1131 4.34 50.19 3.85
C VAL A 1131 4.56 49.91 2.38
N GLY A 1132 5.48 49.02 2.05
CA GLY A 1132 5.82 48.72 0.66
C GLY A 1132 6.97 47.75 0.51
N ASP A 1133 7.13 47.25 -0.71
CA ASP A 1133 8.17 46.32 -1.06
C ASP A 1133 9.56 46.99 -1.06
N VAL A 1134 10.55 46.36 -0.43
CA VAL A 1134 11.92 46.89 -0.34
C VAL A 1134 12.66 46.94 -1.68
N ARG A 1135 12.11 46.33 -2.73
CA ARG A 1135 12.55 46.48 -4.13
C ARG A 1135 12.07 47.80 -4.76
N ARG A 1136 11.16 48.54 -4.11
CA ARG A 1136 10.60 49.80 -4.62
C ARG A 1136 10.19 50.76 -3.50
N LEU A 1137 11.11 51.63 -3.12
CA LEU A 1137 10.95 52.64 -2.08
C LEU A 1137 10.69 54.05 -2.66
N PRO A 1138 9.91 54.91 -1.96
CA PRO A 1138 9.63 56.28 -2.40
C PRO A 1138 10.80 57.24 -2.11
N VAL A 1139 12.04 56.78 -2.31
CA VAL A 1139 13.28 57.52 -2.03
C VAL A 1139 14.09 57.67 -3.31
N PRO A 1140 14.52 58.90 -3.67
CA PRO A 1140 15.34 59.10 -4.86
C PRO A 1140 16.72 58.40 -4.77
N PRO A 1141 17.28 57.90 -5.88
CA PRO A 1141 18.64 57.40 -5.93
C PRO A 1141 19.67 58.43 -5.43
N GLY A 1142 20.67 57.98 -4.67
CA GLY A 1142 21.74 58.78 -4.11
C GLY A 1142 21.34 59.70 -2.95
N SER A 1143 20.13 59.55 -2.41
CA SER A 1143 19.62 60.38 -1.31
C SER A 1143 19.63 59.70 0.05
N ALA A 1144 20.04 58.43 0.15
CA ALA A 1144 20.20 57.75 1.44
C ALA A 1144 21.64 57.87 1.98
N ASP A 1145 21.78 58.22 3.27
CA ASP A 1145 23.05 58.23 4.00
C ASP A 1145 23.42 56.81 4.48
N GLU A 1146 22.40 56.04 4.89
CA GLU A 1146 22.55 54.68 5.39
C GLU A 1146 21.33 53.82 5.06
N VAL A 1147 21.55 52.53 4.78
CA VAL A 1147 20.53 51.49 4.66
C VAL A 1147 20.84 50.40 5.67
N CYS A 1148 19.88 50.11 6.55
CA CYS A 1148 19.95 49.00 7.49
C CYS A 1148 18.95 47.91 7.09
N SER A 1149 19.38 46.64 7.17
CA SER A 1149 18.56 45.45 6.94
C SER A 1149 18.82 44.46 8.07
N GLU A 1150 17.79 44.10 8.83
CA GLU A 1150 17.91 43.11 9.92
C GLU A 1150 16.93 41.97 9.66
N HIS A 1151 17.41 40.73 9.64
CA HIS A 1151 16.66 39.50 9.37
C HIS A 1151 15.71 39.60 8.18
N LEU A 1152 16.25 40.02 7.04
CA LEU A 1152 15.48 40.32 5.83
C LEU A 1152 16.13 39.73 4.57
N ILE A 1153 17.46 39.73 4.49
CA ILE A 1153 18.16 39.29 3.26
C ILE A 1153 18.03 37.77 3.01
N GLU A 1154 17.80 37.00 4.07
CA GLU A 1154 17.52 35.56 4.01
C GLU A 1154 16.18 35.24 3.38
N HIS A 1155 15.25 36.20 3.34
CA HIS A 1155 13.94 36.08 2.70
C HIS A 1155 13.95 36.38 1.20
N PHE A 1156 15.12 36.69 0.64
CA PHE A 1156 15.31 36.83 -0.80
C PHE A 1156 16.11 35.66 -1.35
N ARG A 1157 15.75 35.24 -2.57
CA ARG A 1157 16.54 34.27 -3.32
C ARG A 1157 17.87 34.88 -3.75
N LEU A 1158 18.89 34.05 -3.89
CA LEU A 1158 20.27 34.50 -4.05
C LEU A 1158 20.45 35.40 -5.29
N HIS A 1159 19.91 35.01 -6.45
CA HIS A 1159 20.02 35.80 -7.67
C HIS A 1159 19.26 37.12 -7.57
N GLU A 1160 18.06 37.11 -7.01
CA GLU A 1160 17.25 38.31 -6.82
C GLU A 1160 17.94 39.31 -5.86
N LEU A 1161 18.50 38.80 -4.76
CA LEU A 1161 19.24 39.61 -3.81
C LEU A 1161 20.46 40.27 -4.47
N GLU A 1162 21.24 39.49 -5.24
CA GLU A 1162 22.48 39.96 -5.87
C GLU A 1162 22.25 40.87 -7.10
N THR A 1163 21.17 40.66 -7.87
CA THR A 1163 20.97 41.38 -9.14
C THR A 1163 19.90 42.46 -9.11
N VAL A 1164 18.98 42.42 -8.16
CA VAL A 1164 17.87 43.38 -8.07
C VAL A 1164 17.94 44.15 -6.75
N VAL A 1165 17.89 43.46 -5.62
CA VAL A 1165 17.70 44.08 -4.30
C VAL A 1165 18.94 44.88 -3.87
N LEU A 1166 20.11 44.25 -3.79
CA LEU A 1166 21.34 44.92 -3.33
C LEU A 1166 21.82 46.01 -4.30
N PRO A 1167 21.78 45.83 -5.64
CA PRO A 1167 22.07 46.93 -6.58
C PRO A 1167 21.09 48.11 -6.43
N TYR A 1168 19.79 47.83 -6.23
CA TYR A 1168 18.80 48.87 -5.98
C TYR A 1168 19.09 49.63 -4.70
N TRP A 1169 19.35 48.94 -3.57
CA TRP A 1169 19.70 49.59 -2.30
C TRP A 1169 21.00 50.39 -2.39
N ARG A 1170 22.00 49.89 -3.12
CA ARG A 1170 23.22 50.64 -3.43
C ARG A 1170 22.93 51.92 -4.21
N SER A 1171 22.00 51.87 -5.17
CA SER A 1171 21.60 53.05 -5.95
C SER A 1171 20.92 54.12 -5.09
N LEU A 1172 20.24 53.74 -4.00
CA LEU A 1172 19.65 54.68 -3.05
C LEU A 1172 20.71 55.39 -2.22
N LEU A 1173 21.82 54.70 -1.88
CA LEU A 1173 22.91 55.26 -1.08
C LEU A 1173 23.70 56.32 -1.84
N ARG A 1174 23.97 57.46 -1.19
CA ARG A 1174 24.91 58.46 -1.70
C ARG A 1174 26.33 57.89 -1.80
N PRO A 1175 27.23 58.48 -2.59
CA PRO A 1175 28.66 58.17 -2.52
C PRO A 1175 29.19 58.33 -1.09
N GLY A 1176 29.80 57.26 -0.57
CA GLY A 1176 30.26 57.15 0.81
C GLY A 1176 29.18 56.80 1.85
N GLY A 1177 27.93 56.54 1.43
CA GLY A 1177 26.87 56.04 2.31
C GLY A 1177 27.03 54.56 2.63
N SER A 1178 26.52 54.11 3.77
CA SER A 1178 26.75 52.76 4.31
C SER A 1178 25.54 51.83 4.23
N LEU A 1179 25.80 50.56 3.97
CA LEU A 1179 24.85 49.45 4.11
C LEU A 1179 25.23 48.65 5.36
N ARG A 1180 24.26 48.34 6.21
CA ARG A 1180 24.41 47.50 7.40
C ARG A 1180 23.45 46.34 7.34
N ILE A 1181 23.96 45.12 7.47
CA ILE A 1181 23.17 43.88 7.41
C ILE A 1181 23.35 43.07 8.69
N VAL A 1182 22.25 42.64 9.28
CA VAL A 1182 22.20 41.63 10.35
C VAL A 1182 21.35 40.46 9.87
N CYS A 1183 21.86 39.24 9.96
CA CYS A 1183 21.12 38.03 9.56
C CYS A 1183 21.64 36.79 10.33
N PRO A 1184 20.92 35.66 10.31
CA PRO A 1184 21.38 34.41 10.93
C PRO A 1184 22.76 33.97 10.43
N ASP A 1185 23.63 33.58 11.36
CA ASP A 1185 24.99 33.11 11.07
C ASP A 1185 24.97 31.60 10.85
N ALA A 1186 25.00 31.19 9.57
CA ALA A 1186 24.97 29.80 9.20
C ALA A 1186 26.11 29.00 9.83
N SER A 1187 27.32 29.56 9.89
CA SER A 1187 28.50 28.89 10.44
C SER A 1187 28.36 28.65 11.94
N ALA A 1188 27.90 29.66 12.68
CA ALA A 1188 27.68 29.54 14.11
C ALA A 1188 26.53 28.57 14.45
N LEU A 1189 25.41 28.67 13.74
CA LEU A 1189 24.23 27.81 13.95
C LEU A 1189 24.55 26.33 13.67
N ILE A 1190 25.30 26.04 12.60
CA ILE A 1190 25.73 24.67 12.27
C ILE A 1190 26.63 24.10 13.38
N GLN A 1191 27.57 24.88 13.91
CA GLN A 1191 28.45 24.43 14.99
C GLN A 1191 27.68 24.18 16.29
N LEU A 1192 26.67 24.97 16.58
CA LEU A 1192 25.88 24.86 17.80
C LEU A 1192 24.92 23.67 17.78
N VAL A 1193 24.27 23.39 16.65
CA VAL A 1193 23.43 22.19 16.52
C VAL A 1193 24.29 20.92 16.51
N ALA A 1194 25.44 20.95 15.83
CA ALA A 1194 26.37 19.81 15.79
C ALA A 1194 26.99 19.49 17.17
N SER A 1195 27.11 20.49 18.05
CA SER A 1195 27.57 20.29 19.43
C SER A 1195 26.44 20.03 20.44
N GLY A 1196 25.18 19.94 19.99
CA GLY A 1196 24.01 19.69 20.83
C GLY A 1196 23.64 20.85 21.76
N ARG A 1197 24.16 22.06 21.51
CA ARG A 1197 23.96 23.25 22.35
C ARG A 1197 22.70 24.05 22.01
N ILE A 1198 22.14 23.83 20.83
CA ILE A 1198 20.78 24.25 20.44
C ILE A 1198 20.04 23.01 19.89
N SER A 1199 18.71 22.99 20.02
CA SER A 1199 17.90 21.89 19.49
C SER A 1199 17.83 21.95 17.96
N PHE A 1200 17.54 20.82 17.32
CA PHE A 1200 17.31 20.79 15.88
C PHE A 1200 16.13 21.68 15.46
N GLU A 1201 15.12 21.80 16.31
CA GLU A 1201 13.98 22.70 16.09
C GLU A 1201 14.41 24.18 16.06
N GLN A 1202 15.30 24.59 16.96
CA GLN A 1202 15.87 25.95 16.96
C GLN A 1202 16.72 26.21 15.70
N PHE A 1203 17.45 25.20 15.22
CA PHE A 1203 18.20 25.29 13.97
C PHE A 1203 17.27 25.37 12.74
N ARG A 1204 16.18 24.59 12.74
CA ARG A 1204 15.17 24.57 11.69
C ARG A 1204 14.49 25.94 11.57
N THR A 1205 14.01 26.49 12.67
CA THR A 1205 13.38 27.81 12.71
C THR A 1205 14.31 28.91 12.21
N ALA A 1206 15.58 28.89 12.61
CA ALA A 1206 16.56 29.87 12.13
C ALA A 1206 16.91 29.72 10.63
N THR A 1207 16.73 28.52 10.06
CA THR A 1207 17.12 28.20 8.68
C THR A 1207 15.98 28.39 7.69
N PHE A 1208 14.72 28.26 8.13
CA PHE A 1208 13.55 28.25 7.25
C PHE A 1208 12.48 29.28 7.60
N GLY A 1209 12.64 30.01 8.72
CA GLY A 1209 11.61 30.90 9.26
C GLY A 1209 10.64 30.18 10.21
N LEU A 1210 9.79 30.94 10.88
CA LEU A 1210 8.70 30.43 11.73
C LEU A 1210 7.46 30.08 10.91
N GLN A 1211 7.35 30.63 9.70
CA GLN A 1211 6.23 30.44 8.76
C GLN A 1211 4.88 30.88 9.35
N ASP A 1212 4.93 31.84 10.27
CA ASP A 1212 3.78 32.36 11.00
C ASP A 1212 3.01 33.44 10.22
N TYR A 1213 3.55 33.93 9.10
CA TYR A 1213 2.83 34.73 8.10
C TYR A 1213 3.39 34.56 6.68
N SER A 1214 2.60 34.93 5.68
CA SER A 1214 3.00 34.92 4.27
C SER A 1214 4.21 35.83 4.04
N GLY A 1215 5.35 35.24 3.69
CA GLY A 1215 6.63 35.93 3.49
C GLY A 1215 7.71 35.58 4.53
N ASP A 1216 7.37 34.83 5.58
CA ASP A 1216 8.31 34.37 6.62
C ASP A 1216 9.09 33.10 6.22
N ASP A 1217 9.55 33.04 4.97
CA ASP A 1217 10.35 31.94 4.44
C ASP A 1217 11.80 32.38 4.26
N HIS A 1218 12.75 31.66 4.85
CA HIS A 1218 14.18 31.89 4.59
C HIS A 1218 14.61 31.05 3.38
N PHE A 1219 14.91 31.71 2.26
CA PHE A 1219 15.36 31.07 1.02
C PHE A 1219 16.87 30.85 0.98
N ALA A 1220 17.63 31.57 1.81
CA ALA A 1220 19.08 31.49 1.83
C ALA A 1220 19.65 31.69 3.25
N MET A 1221 20.83 31.11 3.49
CA MET A 1221 21.59 31.27 4.72
C MET A 1221 23.01 31.70 4.37
N TYR A 1222 23.56 32.61 5.18
CA TYR A 1222 24.84 33.24 4.89
C TYR A 1222 25.86 32.97 6.00
N ASP A 1223 27.13 32.85 5.60
CA ASP A 1223 28.25 33.04 6.50
C ASP A 1223 28.98 34.34 6.14
N ALA A 1224 29.79 34.84 7.06
CA ALA A 1224 30.43 36.14 6.87
C ALA A 1224 31.29 36.21 5.58
N PRO A 1225 32.07 35.18 5.19
CA PRO A 1225 32.80 35.17 3.93
C PRO A 1225 31.89 35.27 2.69
N SER A 1226 30.83 34.46 2.62
CA SER A 1226 29.95 34.43 1.44
C SER A 1226 29.17 35.71 1.24
N LEU A 1227 28.67 36.33 2.33
CA LEU A 1227 27.99 37.62 2.26
C LEU A 1227 28.96 38.76 1.93
N THR A 1228 30.19 38.70 2.45
CA THR A 1228 31.24 39.68 2.11
C THR A 1228 31.54 39.67 0.61
N GLU A 1229 31.77 38.48 0.05
CA GLU A 1229 32.07 38.33 -1.38
C GLU A 1229 30.91 38.84 -2.26
N MET A 1230 29.66 38.57 -1.86
CA MET A 1230 28.49 39.06 -2.60
C MET A 1230 28.40 40.58 -2.59
N LEU A 1231 28.58 41.23 -1.43
CA LEU A 1231 28.54 42.68 -1.33
C LEU A 1231 29.64 43.34 -2.19
N GLU A 1232 30.84 42.74 -2.21
CA GLU A 1232 31.94 43.19 -3.07
C GLU A 1232 31.61 43.02 -4.56
N ARG A 1233 31.00 41.90 -4.97
CA ARG A 1233 30.56 41.68 -6.37
C ARG A 1233 29.48 42.65 -6.82
N VAL A 1234 28.56 43.03 -5.94
CA VAL A 1234 27.53 44.08 -6.19
C VAL A 1234 28.16 45.48 -6.24
N GLY A 1235 29.43 45.61 -5.87
CA GLY A 1235 30.23 46.83 -5.97
C GLY A 1235 30.19 47.71 -4.73
N PHE A 1236 29.84 47.15 -3.57
CA PHE A 1236 30.17 47.77 -2.30
C PHE A 1236 31.67 47.59 -2.00
N VAL A 1237 32.24 48.51 -1.24
CA VAL A 1237 33.65 48.50 -0.82
C VAL A 1237 33.75 48.63 0.69
N HIS A 1238 34.93 48.37 1.26
CA HIS A 1238 35.16 48.45 2.70
C HIS A 1238 34.16 47.58 3.49
N VAL A 1239 33.94 46.34 3.04
CA VAL A 1239 33.07 45.41 3.76
C VAL A 1239 33.76 44.94 5.03
N GLU A 1240 33.15 45.22 6.19
CA GLU A 1240 33.67 44.87 7.50
C GLU A 1240 32.69 43.92 8.21
N VAL A 1241 33.21 42.77 8.66
CA VAL A 1241 32.48 41.85 9.51
C VAL A 1241 32.58 42.37 10.94
N VAL A 1242 31.49 42.96 11.44
CA VAL A 1242 31.45 43.60 12.74
C VAL A 1242 31.39 42.55 13.85
N GLU A 1243 30.55 41.52 13.69
CA GLU A 1243 30.38 40.45 14.67
C GLU A 1243 29.85 39.16 14.02
N VAL A 1244 30.24 38.00 14.54
CA VAL A 1244 29.76 36.67 14.10
C VAL A 1244 29.32 35.84 15.29
N GLY A 1245 28.32 34.99 15.10
CA GLY A 1245 27.77 34.11 16.14
C GLY A 1245 27.20 34.86 17.36
N ARG A 1246 26.77 36.11 17.19
CA ARG A 1246 26.15 36.90 18.25
C ARG A 1246 24.84 36.24 18.67
N ARG A 1247 24.65 36.02 19.97
CA ARG A 1247 23.44 35.38 20.48
C ARG A 1247 22.29 36.39 20.52
N ASN A 1248 21.19 36.07 19.84
CA ASN A 1248 19.93 36.79 19.88
C ASN A 1248 18.80 35.86 20.38
N VAL A 1249 17.64 36.41 20.75
CA VAL A 1249 16.53 35.62 21.30
C VAL A 1249 16.04 34.64 20.24
N GLY A 1250 16.42 33.36 20.38
CA GLY A 1250 16.01 32.27 19.50
C GLY A 1250 17.00 31.89 18.38
N THR A 1251 18.07 32.66 18.13
CA THR A 1251 19.03 32.37 17.04
C THR A 1251 20.44 32.92 17.32
N HIS A 1252 21.41 32.58 16.46
CA HIS A 1252 22.74 33.18 16.44
C HIS A 1252 22.92 33.90 15.11
N GLU A 1253 23.29 35.17 15.17
CA GLU A 1253 23.32 36.10 14.04
C GLU A 1253 24.72 36.68 13.83
N MET A 1254 24.95 37.24 12.65
CA MET A 1254 26.15 37.98 12.31
C MET A 1254 25.78 39.37 11.78
N GLU A 1255 26.70 40.31 11.91
CA GLU A 1255 26.56 41.69 11.50
C GLU A 1255 27.71 42.10 10.58
N LEU A 1256 27.37 42.69 9.42
CA LEU A 1256 28.32 43.23 8.46
C LEU A 1256 27.95 44.66 8.07
N THR A 1257 28.96 45.47 7.78
CA THR A 1257 28.79 46.80 7.16
C THR A 1257 29.56 46.89 5.86
N ALA A 1258 29.09 47.72 4.94
CA ALA A 1258 29.70 47.96 3.64
C ALA A 1258 29.43 49.40 3.16
N VAL A 1259 30.27 49.95 2.29
CA VAL A 1259 30.18 51.34 1.84
C VAL A 1259 29.94 51.41 0.34
N ASN A 1260 29.05 52.30 -0.11
CA ASN A 1260 28.88 52.59 -1.52
C ASN A 1260 30.03 53.52 -1.99
N PRO A 1261 30.93 53.08 -2.90
CA PRO A 1261 32.05 53.93 -3.35
C PRO A 1261 31.61 55.11 -4.22
N GLY A 1262 30.37 55.13 -4.72
CA GLY A 1262 29.90 56.03 -5.78
C GLY A 1262 30.26 55.49 -7.18
N ASN A 1263 29.65 56.07 -8.22
CA ASN A 1263 29.81 55.59 -9.60
C ASN A 1263 31.12 56.09 -10.23
N ASP A 1264 32.12 55.22 -10.41
CA ASP A 1264 32.92 55.23 -11.64
C ASP A 1264 32.21 54.32 -12.65
N ARG A 1265 32.01 54.86 -13.87
CA ARG A 1265 31.07 54.37 -14.89
C ARG A 1265 31.07 52.87 -15.17
#